data_AF-A0A8T1ML28-F1
#
_entry.id   AF-A0A8T1ML28-F1
#
_cell.length_a   1.000
_cell.length_b   1.000
_cell.length_c   1.000
_cell.angle_alpha   90.00
_cell.angle_beta   90.00
_cell.angle_gamma   90.00
#
_symmetry.space_group_name_H-M   'P 1'
#
loop_
_entity.id
_entity.type
_entity.pdbx_description
1 polymer ?
#
loop_
_entity_poly.entity_id
_entity_poly.type
_entity_poly.pdbx_seq_one_letter_code
_entity_poly.pdbx_strand_id
1 'polypeptide(L)'
;MDSNAIVKAVLTTLDPDVNNTERAKCYKVVEEYKTNAFQLGDLSILCGVNQHPSVILFGLQCLEHKIKHSWQQISVELKSTIKESLFELSANIPNVIKTEAERKVILLALSHIFVYLIKCEWPQQWPNMMDEFFDLGRRGPSQAKLTLNTFLRLYEDAVQFQDIPQPRRRDIISTLHDNLLHLFSFALETILSQLAEIETQTSGAGQSISLCRDALAMLSGFLDSCKLDALFQWSPPGSIENQCGSHTPAFLRLLINLIWTEGTRIDALNLILLLLRRKTEKGSEETVSKVADALLADSSLVNRVLALLCATLNEPTSFSETTYNTLLLLSEIVTRLGCALVARWTDSKTCSTPCECTSTMLFTCPNLTTHILNLVLRLTKYPIRMISAPTNLFWLTALRSSDPSLIARLHLYCRDLLVSWRQTLKRDGAPSGSGVHSEWTRGVFGSEEYVSFFSKYRTEVLRCLSLSASKWPLDFLQALTSLTDTLLKKAIPVTELTDLGKYLPLDSPIVYDWDTLELLYEHTLSPLKEGFVSCGQTDQFDHAMSNLLRQFLQSPAMLDPTLRGKQATCASMLMQQTDPRYDAELLVPLLMLLFACFRYNPDASSTYPVRRPRCVKTMHMAVATAFFRLTRANPERIMPYFESIANEVTSLWADPNSGVVEKCVLLESLIILCFRLPHPVSVQKDLLARLLAHVTSAWCMPVSSVVNTESNPIFPIFNACTNGSPDLLTLLGLDLPLSEHEDAQLAHVQMRITLGQNVLSLLATARRISDPPTREQLDYISVPLLEPLLPSVLVVLRAFNELWLPENLARVHPTIVPAFELTEHVKFTLLSLQVGITQQQPASEEKSSLERIRSCLFEVHENLLTIVGLLFTGLAPKLYQLPADQLATILHIGCCGSFDHIPDLKLNSLLRLVVRPFIRGCPTHYLSTAVVPLVPPIVEAVVQRIDRRWAHVNMLNHAGSTDGKAVAEELVEERLTRLLGRSLIDFFRLIYTFSGCESSTPDTDQGDGDGMDDIDMQAEAKSTTSVNQGSDTRISGTLAQLLVAASRTTSLHNGDGANECMDPLFLHCLAKCLAWPDSLTCLKASQWIPTLIDLLTQQQANGVTSGLHRKSTLSAPLAEAVLFGVLCGLHVNGKNTETNLSALLSAGLKVYSAVDVSVAVDRLRTLVTKVLINASDAGPEQSDKVLQSIQTFETKLFDTSKPLTERAKREIFKKLMQPIIGIPLSQQFCDNVTITCLAPLVRSKWRQPARNGGDAFPDNFGLSELFSN
;
A
#
# COMPACT_ATOMS: atom_id res chain seq x y z
N MET A 1 44.96 38.92 2.39
CA MET A 1 45.25 38.32 1.06
C MET A 1 44.77 39.29 -0.01
N ASP A 2 45.41 39.31 -1.18
CA ASP A 2 45.02 40.21 -2.28
C ASP A 2 43.70 39.72 -2.91
N SER A 3 42.70 40.61 -3.02
CA SER A 3 41.32 40.25 -3.40
C SER A 3 41.23 39.67 -4.82
N ASN A 4 42.11 40.10 -5.73
CA ASN A 4 42.21 39.53 -7.08
C ASN A 4 42.73 38.09 -7.13
N ALA A 5 43.56 37.68 -6.16
CA ALA A 5 44.07 36.31 -6.09
C ALA A 5 42.96 35.32 -5.71
N ILE A 6 42.00 35.75 -4.87
CA ILE A 6 40.84 34.95 -4.46
C ILE A 6 39.84 34.81 -5.61
N VAL A 7 39.55 35.89 -6.33
CA VAL A 7 38.71 35.85 -7.54
C VAL A 7 39.24 34.82 -8.54
N LYS A 8 40.57 34.83 -8.78
CA LYS A 8 41.22 33.86 -9.66
C LYS A 8 41.12 32.44 -9.12
N ALA A 9 41.36 32.22 -7.82
CA ALA A 9 41.27 30.90 -7.20
C ALA A 9 39.86 30.29 -7.29
N VAL A 10 38.80 31.09 -7.12
CA VAL A 10 37.40 30.65 -7.27
C VAL A 10 37.12 30.20 -8.70
N LEU A 11 37.54 30.99 -9.70
CA LEU A 11 37.35 30.64 -11.11
C LEU A 11 38.14 29.39 -11.52
N THR A 12 39.39 29.26 -11.08
CA THR A 12 40.23 28.08 -11.32
C THR A 12 39.68 26.81 -10.66
N THR A 13 38.94 26.93 -9.56
CA THR A 13 38.31 25.77 -8.90
C THR A 13 37.16 25.19 -9.73
N LEU A 14 36.45 26.04 -10.46
CA LEU A 14 35.26 25.70 -11.26
C LEU A 14 35.59 25.41 -12.74
N ASP A 15 36.86 25.56 -13.14
CA ASP A 15 37.32 25.32 -14.50
C ASP A 15 37.49 23.80 -14.75
N PRO A 16 36.79 23.22 -15.76
CA PRO A 16 36.90 21.80 -16.06
C PRO A 16 38.30 21.41 -16.56
N ASP A 17 39.06 22.34 -17.16
CA ASP A 17 40.35 22.06 -17.80
C ASP A 17 41.54 22.05 -16.81
N VAL A 18 41.29 22.36 -15.53
CA VAL A 18 42.32 22.42 -14.48
C VAL A 18 42.56 21.05 -13.86
N ASN A 19 43.84 20.72 -13.60
CA ASN A 19 44.21 19.45 -12.99
C ASN A 19 43.77 19.35 -11.52
N ASN A 20 43.52 18.12 -11.03
CA ASN A 20 43.04 17.90 -9.65
C ASN A 20 43.99 18.44 -8.56
N THR A 21 45.31 18.47 -8.81
CA THR A 21 46.28 18.97 -7.83
C THR A 21 46.24 20.49 -7.65
N GLU A 22 46.00 21.24 -8.72
CA GLU A 22 45.84 22.69 -8.70
C GLU A 22 44.46 23.06 -8.19
N ARG A 23 43.41 22.33 -8.61
CA ARG A 23 42.05 22.47 -8.07
C ARG A 23 42.01 22.29 -6.55
N ALA A 24 42.68 21.27 -6.01
CA ALA A 24 42.76 21.04 -4.55
C ALA A 24 43.50 22.17 -3.81
N LYS A 25 44.56 22.73 -4.40
CA LYS A 25 45.28 23.89 -3.84
C LYS A 25 44.40 25.13 -3.81
N CYS A 26 43.73 25.45 -4.93
CA CYS A 26 42.82 26.58 -5.01
C CYS A 26 41.63 26.41 -4.05
N TYR A 27 41.05 25.21 -3.96
CA TYR A 27 39.98 24.90 -3.01
C TYR A 27 40.41 25.14 -1.55
N LYS A 28 41.61 24.68 -1.16
CA LYS A 28 42.15 24.90 0.19
C LYS A 28 42.29 26.40 0.51
N VAL A 29 42.79 27.20 -0.44
CA VAL A 29 42.91 28.66 -0.29
C VAL A 29 41.54 29.33 -0.14
N VAL A 30 40.55 28.88 -0.92
CA VAL A 30 39.16 29.37 -0.88
C VAL A 30 38.51 29.04 0.47
N GLU A 31 38.69 27.83 1.00
CA GLU A 31 38.18 27.41 2.32
C GLU A 31 38.88 28.12 3.49
N GLU A 32 40.21 28.26 3.45
CA GLU A 32 40.96 29.03 4.46
C GLU A 32 40.53 30.50 4.50
N TYR A 33 40.24 31.09 3.33
CA TYR A 33 39.74 32.45 3.25
C TYR A 33 38.34 32.59 3.87
N LYS A 34 37.42 31.68 3.52
CA LYS A 34 36.04 31.64 4.03
C LYS A 34 35.99 31.50 5.56
N THR A 35 36.87 30.68 6.12
CA THR A 35 36.90 30.37 7.56
C THR A 35 37.57 31.44 8.40
N ASN A 36 38.73 31.96 7.97
CA ASN A 36 39.60 32.75 8.84
C ASN A 36 39.85 34.20 8.39
N ALA A 37 39.66 34.55 7.12
CA ALA A 37 40.16 35.82 6.57
C ALA A 37 39.08 36.81 6.10
N PHE A 38 37.84 36.37 5.89
CA PHE A 38 36.78 37.20 5.31
C PHE A 38 36.34 38.40 6.19
N GLN A 39 36.46 39.62 5.64
CA GLN A 39 36.00 40.86 6.26
C GLN A 39 34.77 41.44 5.55
N LEU A 40 33.96 42.24 6.26
CA LEU A 40 32.71 42.77 5.66
C LEU A 40 32.97 43.72 4.48
N GLY A 41 34.08 44.45 4.52
CA GLY A 41 34.51 45.33 3.42
C GLY A 41 34.75 44.57 2.11
N ASP A 42 35.12 43.29 2.20
CA ASP A 42 35.39 42.43 1.04
C ASP A 42 34.11 42.09 0.27
N LEU A 43 32.93 42.20 0.90
CA LEU A 43 31.65 41.94 0.26
C LEU A 43 31.37 42.90 -0.90
N SER A 44 31.72 44.18 -0.74
CA SER A 44 31.58 45.19 -1.81
C SER A 44 32.47 44.90 -3.03
N ILE A 45 33.60 44.21 -2.80
CA ILE A 45 34.56 43.82 -3.83
C ILE A 45 34.11 42.53 -4.55
N LEU A 46 33.67 41.53 -3.78
CA LEU A 46 33.23 40.21 -4.29
C LEU A 46 31.85 40.27 -4.97
N CYS A 47 30.96 41.17 -4.54
CA CYS A 47 29.60 41.33 -5.07
C CYS A 47 29.43 42.58 -5.96
N GLY A 48 30.52 43.08 -6.56
CA GLY A 48 30.51 44.29 -7.41
C GLY A 48 29.83 44.11 -8.78
N VAL A 49 29.46 45.24 -9.41
CA VAL A 49 28.64 45.34 -10.66
C VAL A 49 29.25 44.63 -11.90
N ASN A 50 30.52 44.22 -11.85
CA ASN A 50 31.23 43.55 -12.96
C ASN A 50 31.88 42.21 -12.57
N GLN A 51 31.52 41.63 -11.42
CA GLN A 51 32.10 40.35 -10.97
C GLN A 51 31.41 39.16 -11.64
N HIS A 52 32.16 38.05 -11.79
CA HIS A 52 31.59 36.81 -12.31
C HIS A 52 30.56 36.23 -11.32
N PRO A 53 29.40 35.69 -11.76
CA PRO A 53 28.35 35.19 -10.86
C PRO A 53 28.84 34.19 -9.81
N SER A 54 29.78 33.30 -10.17
CA SER A 54 30.40 32.35 -9.23
C SER A 54 31.18 33.02 -8.10
N VAL A 55 31.79 34.17 -8.38
CA VAL A 55 32.53 34.98 -7.39
C VAL A 55 31.56 35.70 -6.46
N ILE A 56 30.44 36.21 -7.01
CA ILE A 56 29.35 36.80 -6.22
C ILE A 56 28.76 35.73 -5.29
N LEU A 57 28.51 34.52 -5.80
CA LEU A 57 28.00 33.40 -5.01
C LEU A 57 28.97 33.00 -3.90
N PHE A 58 30.27 32.94 -4.19
CA PHE A 58 31.29 32.69 -3.18
C PHE A 58 31.35 33.79 -2.11
N GLY A 59 31.21 35.06 -2.48
CA GLY A 59 31.10 36.17 -1.54
C GLY A 59 29.89 36.04 -0.61
N LEU A 60 28.74 35.64 -1.16
CA LEU A 60 27.53 35.34 -0.38
C LEU A 60 27.71 34.12 0.53
N GLN A 61 28.39 33.07 0.07
CA GLN A 61 28.72 31.90 0.90
C GLN A 61 29.66 32.26 2.07
N CYS A 62 30.64 33.15 1.84
CA CYS A 62 31.52 33.64 2.91
C CYS A 62 30.73 34.44 3.95
N LEU A 63 29.80 35.29 3.49
CA LEU A 63 28.90 36.01 4.37
C LEU A 63 27.99 35.07 5.15
N GLU A 64 27.38 34.09 4.49
CA GLU A 64 26.54 33.06 5.11
C GLU A 64 27.31 32.29 6.19
N HIS A 65 28.54 31.85 5.90
CA HIS A 65 29.40 31.16 6.87
C HIS A 65 29.69 32.03 8.10
N LYS A 66 30.07 33.30 7.88
CA LYS A 66 30.33 34.25 8.97
C LYS A 66 29.09 34.50 9.82
N ILE A 67 27.93 34.62 9.19
CA ILE A 67 26.65 34.75 9.90
C ILE A 67 26.38 33.46 10.69
N LYS A 68 26.45 32.27 10.10
CA LYS A 68 26.16 31.00 10.79
C LYS A 68 27.03 30.77 12.04
N HIS A 69 28.34 30.99 11.94
CA HIS A 69 29.28 30.67 13.03
C HIS A 69 29.49 31.79 14.05
N SER A 70 29.32 33.06 13.67
CA SER A 70 29.70 34.20 14.53
C SER A 70 28.56 35.17 14.86
N TRP A 71 27.31 34.94 14.45
CA TRP A 71 26.21 35.93 14.62
C TRP A 71 25.99 36.39 16.06
N GLN A 72 26.17 35.52 17.06
CA GLN A 72 25.99 35.88 18.47
C GLN A 72 27.08 36.79 19.02
N GLN A 73 28.28 36.77 18.42
CA GLN A 73 29.46 37.49 18.89
C GLN A 73 29.64 38.85 18.19
N ILE A 74 28.87 39.12 17.13
CA ILE A 74 28.90 40.36 16.35
C ILE A 74 28.14 41.47 17.10
N SER A 75 28.69 42.70 17.10
CA SER A 75 28.06 43.88 17.72
C SER A 75 26.75 44.26 17.02
N VAL A 76 25.82 44.90 17.75
CA VAL A 76 24.51 45.31 17.23
C VAL A 76 24.64 46.27 16.03
N GLU A 77 25.63 47.18 16.06
CA GLU A 77 25.93 48.10 14.96
C GLU A 77 26.34 47.34 13.69
N LEU A 78 27.25 46.36 13.82
CA LEU A 78 27.72 45.58 12.68
C LEU A 78 26.63 44.68 12.10
N LYS A 79 25.68 44.21 12.93
CA LYS A 79 24.49 43.50 12.47
C LYS A 79 23.57 44.39 11.62
N SER A 80 23.37 45.65 12.01
CA SER A 80 22.62 46.62 11.21
C SER A 80 23.30 46.86 9.86
N THR A 81 24.62 47.07 9.86
CA THR A 81 25.41 47.27 8.63
C THR A 81 25.32 46.08 7.68
N ILE A 82 25.32 44.83 8.19
CA ILE A 82 25.14 43.62 7.37
C ILE A 82 23.76 43.61 6.71
N LYS A 83 22.69 43.91 7.48
CA LYS A 83 21.33 43.96 6.94
C LYS A 83 21.21 45.04 5.87
N GLU A 84 21.67 46.26 6.16
CA GLU A 84 21.68 47.39 5.22
C GLU A 84 22.42 47.03 3.92
N SER A 85 23.61 46.44 4.03
CA SER A 85 24.40 45.99 2.87
C SER A 85 23.67 44.93 2.04
N LEU A 86 22.97 43.99 2.68
CA LEU A 86 22.17 42.96 2.01
C LEU A 86 20.94 43.56 1.32
N PHE A 87 20.25 44.51 1.95
CA PHE A 87 19.13 45.22 1.32
C PHE A 87 19.58 46.09 0.16
N GLU A 88 20.71 46.79 0.26
CA GLU A 88 21.30 47.55 -0.84
C GLU A 88 21.70 46.65 -2.02
N LEU A 89 22.36 45.52 -1.73
CA LEU A 89 22.70 44.53 -2.74
C LEU A 89 21.44 44.00 -3.43
N SER A 90 20.40 43.67 -2.65
CA SER A 90 19.12 43.17 -3.16
C SER A 90 18.36 44.17 -4.03
N ALA A 91 18.42 45.46 -3.69
CA ALA A 91 17.83 46.53 -4.48
C ALA A 91 18.55 46.70 -5.84
N ASN A 92 19.86 46.48 -5.88
CA ASN A 92 20.69 46.69 -7.07
C ASN A 92 20.90 45.45 -7.96
N ILE A 93 20.37 44.27 -7.61
CA ILE A 93 20.51 43.01 -8.37
C ILE A 93 20.30 43.16 -9.89
N PRO A 94 19.26 43.86 -10.40
CA PRO A 94 19.04 43.99 -11.84
C PRO A 94 20.21 44.66 -12.59
N ASN A 95 20.96 45.51 -11.91
CA ASN A 95 22.10 46.24 -12.47
C ASN A 95 23.41 45.43 -12.38
N VAL A 96 23.50 44.49 -11.42
CA VAL A 96 24.71 43.67 -11.17
C VAL A 96 24.77 42.44 -12.07
N ILE A 97 23.62 41.83 -12.39
CA ILE A 97 23.57 40.57 -13.15
C ILE A 97 22.69 40.72 -14.40
N LYS A 98 23.28 40.48 -15.56
CA LYS A 98 22.64 40.69 -16.86
C LYS A 98 21.75 39.51 -17.30
N THR A 99 22.12 38.26 -16.97
CA THR A 99 21.35 37.09 -17.41
C THR A 99 20.29 36.66 -16.38
N GLU A 100 19.16 36.13 -16.86
CA GLU A 100 18.05 35.70 -15.99
C GLU A 100 18.38 34.45 -15.18
N ALA A 101 19.15 33.51 -15.73
CA ALA A 101 19.52 32.26 -15.07
C ALA A 101 20.45 32.49 -13.87
N GLU A 102 21.49 33.32 -14.04
CA GLU A 102 22.40 33.72 -12.96
C GLU A 102 21.66 34.48 -11.86
N ARG A 103 20.73 35.36 -12.27
CA ARG A 103 19.90 36.14 -11.32
C ARG A 103 19.06 35.22 -10.43
N LYS A 104 18.51 34.12 -10.97
CA LYS A 104 17.76 33.12 -10.18
C LYS A 104 18.62 32.48 -9.09
N VAL A 105 19.84 32.04 -9.41
CA VAL A 105 20.73 31.38 -8.44
C VAL A 105 21.13 32.31 -7.31
N ILE A 106 21.42 33.57 -7.63
CA ILE A 106 21.82 34.57 -6.63
C ILE A 106 20.64 34.98 -5.74
N LEU A 107 19.43 35.10 -6.30
CA LEU A 107 18.21 35.32 -5.51
C LEU A 107 17.94 34.17 -4.53
N LEU A 108 18.23 32.92 -4.91
CA LEU A 108 18.12 31.76 -4.02
C LEU A 108 19.12 31.84 -2.87
N ALA A 109 20.40 32.10 -3.15
CA ALA A 109 21.43 32.26 -2.13
C ALA A 109 21.09 33.39 -1.14
N LEU A 110 20.62 34.53 -1.66
CA LEU A 110 20.16 35.65 -0.82
C LEU A 110 18.95 35.26 0.04
N SER A 111 17.97 34.54 -0.53
CA SER A 111 16.80 34.07 0.24
C SER A 111 17.22 33.19 1.42
N HIS A 112 18.22 32.32 1.24
CA HIS A 112 18.76 31.49 2.33
C HIS A 112 19.40 32.30 3.44
N ILE A 113 20.23 33.29 3.07
CA ILE A 113 20.86 34.20 4.05
C ILE A 113 19.79 34.97 4.82
N PHE A 114 18.80 35.52 4.13
CA PHE A 114 17.70 36.25 4.75
C PHE A 114 16.86 35.36 5.67
N VAL A 115 16.50 34.15 5.26
CA VAL A 115 15.77 33.19 6.11
C VAL A 115 16.59 32.87 7.37
N TYR A 116 17.90 32.69 7.26
CA TYR A 116 18.74 32.47 8.43
C TYR A 116 18.73 33.66 9.40
N LEU A 117 18.84 34.88 8.89
CA LEU A 117 18.74 36.10 9.70
C LEU A 117 17.37 36.23 10.38
N ILE A 118 16.29 35.93 9.66
CA ILE A 118 14.92 35.90 10.18
C ILE A 118 14.81 34.90 11.33
N LYS A 119 15.31 33.67 11.16
CA LYS A 119 15.32 32.64 12.21
C LYS A 119 16.01 33.15 13.49
N CYS A 120 17.10 33.91 13.34
CA CYS A 120 17.87 34.45 14.44
C CYS A 120 17.14 35.58 15.20
N GLU A 121 16.53 36.54 14.49
CA GLU A 121 16.16 37.83 15.11
C GLU A 121 14.65 38.16 15.06
N TRP A 122 13.91 37.64 14.08
CA TRP A 122 12.46 37.86 13.95
C TRP A 122 11.64 36.86 14.79
N PRO A 123 10.64 37.29 15.59
CA PRO A 123 9.95 38.59 15.52
C PRO A 123 10.42 39.69 16.49
N GLN A 124 10.99 39.37 17.67
CA GLN A 124 11.19 40.40 18.71
C GLN A 124 12.30 41.41 18.43
N GLN A 125 13.42 40.99 17.82
CA GLN A 125 14.60 41.85 17.59
C GLN A 125 14.56 42.55 16.23
N TRP A 126 13.59 42.19 15.38
CA TRP A 126 13.43 42.78 14.05
C TRP A 126 11.94 42.97 13.73
N PRO A 127 11.22 43.83 14.48
CA PRO A 127 9.77 43.96 14.37
C PRO A 127 9.29 44.41 12.98
N ASN A 128 10.03 45.30 12.33
CA ASN A 128 9.67 45.89 11.03
C ASN A 128 10.11 45.03 9.82
N MET A 129 10.58 43.80 10.05
CA MET A 129 11.10 42.92 8.98
C MET A 129 10.09 42.76 7.84
N MET A 130 8.81 42.50 8.16
CA MET A 130 7.78 42.30 7.14
C MET A 130 7.61 43.52 6.24
N ASP A 131 7.55 44.72 6.84
CA ASP A 131 7.40 45.98 6.11
C ASP A 131 8.61 46.24 5.20
N GLU A 132 9.82 46.03 5.70
CA GLU A 132 11.06 46.16 4.93
C GLU A 132 11.10 45.23 3.70
N PHE A 133 10.66 43.98 3.86
CA PHE A 133 10.59 43.01 2.75
C PHE A 133 9.48 43.33 1.74
N PHE A 134 8.33 43.84 2.19
CA PHE A 134 7.27 44.29 1.29
C PHE A 134 7.68 45.54 0.50
N ASP A 135 8.35 46.49 1.15
CA ASP A 135 8.87 47.69 0.50
C ASP A 135 9.99 47.36 -0.49
N LEU A 136 10.87 46.41 -0.14
CA LEU A 136 11.84 45.86 -1.08
C LEU A 136 11.14 45.23 -2.29
N GLY A 137 10.14 44.37 -2.04
CA GLY A 137 9.40 43.66 -3.06
C GLY A 137 8.70 44.59 -4.07
N ARG A 138 8.19 45.73 -3.61
CA ARG A 138 7.53 46.75 -4.46
C ARG A 138 8.48 47.52 -5.38
N ARG A 139 9.81 47.44 -5.19
CA ARG A 139 10.79 48.16 -6.02
C ARG A 139 10.95 47.57 -7.43
N GLY A 140 10.62 46.29 -7.62
CA GLY A 140 10.76 45.65 -8.92
C GLY A 140 10.56 44.13 -8.90
N PRO A 141 10.48 43.49 -10.08
CA PRO A 141 10.11 42.09 -10.20
C PRO A 141 11.14 41.10 -9.61
N SER A 142 12.43 41.44 -9.66
CA SER A 142 13.48 40.59 -9.07
C SER A 142 13.44 40.63 -7.55
N GLN A 143 13.11 41.79 -6.98
CA GLN A 143 12.94 41.99 -5.54
C GLN A 143 11.67 41.32 -5.03
N ALA A 144 10.55 41.44 -5.76
CA ALA A 144 9.33 40.72 -5.43
C ALA A 144 9.57 39.20 -5.38
N LYS A 145 10.30 38.65 -6.36
CA LYS A 145 10.70 37.23 -6.37
C LYS A 145 11.53 36.84 -5.15
N LEU A 146 12.48 37.69 -4.73
CA LEU A 146 13.27 37.47 -3.51
C LEU A 146 12.38 37.39 -2.27
N THR A 147 11.46 38.35 -2.12
CA THR A 147 10.54 38.42 -0.99
C THR A 147 9.65 37.17 -0.92
N LEU A 148 9.03 36.77 -2.04
CA LEU A 148 8.18 35.57 -2.12
C LEU A 148 8.95 34.29 -1.76
N ASN A 149 10.15 34.11 -2.35
CA ASN A 149 11.00 32.95 -2.08
C ASN A 149 11.47 32.89 -0.63
N THR A 150 11.81 34.05 -0.03
CA THR A 150 12.24 34.13 1.37
C THR A 150 11.13 33.67 2.30
N PHE A 151 9.89 34.14 2.11
CA PHE A 151 8.78 33.73 2.95
C PHE A 151 8.34 32.28 2.72
N LEU A 152 8.32 31.81 1.48
CA LEU A 152 8.06 30.40 1.18
C LEU A 152 9.09 29.51 1.88
N ARG A 153 10.38 29.82 1.74
CA ARG A 153 11.46 29.04 2.35
C ARG A 153 11.44 29.09 3.88
N LEU A 154 11.16 30.26 4.47
CA LEU A 154 10.98 30.39 5.92
C LEU A 154 9.88 29.45 6.43
N TYR A 155 8.76 29.38 5.71
CA TYR A 155 7.65 28.52 6.05
C TYR A 155 8.00 27.03 5.86
N GLU A 156 8.68 26.67 4.77
CA GLU A 156 9.21 25.31 4.57
C GLU A 156 10.10 24.90 5.74
N ASP A 157 11.05 25.74 6.12
CA ASP A 157 11.99 25.47 7.22
C ASP A 157 11.27 25.37 8.58
N ALA A 158 10.25 26.19 8.81
CA ALA A 158 9.51 26.21 10.08
C ALA A 158 8.49 25.06 10.20
N VAL A 159 7.79 24.70 9.12
CA VAL A 159 6.64 23.78 9.14
C VAL A 159 6.98 22.42 8.53
N GLN A 160 7.60 22.39 7.35
CA GLN A 160 7.88 21.14 6.62
C GLN A 160 9.15 20.46 7.14
N PHE A 161 10.27 21.17 7.15
CA PHE A 161 11.56 20.63 7.57
C PHE A 161 11.72 20.64 9.09
N GLN A 162 11.14 21.63 9.78
CA GLN A 162 11.26 21.79 11.24
C GLN A 162 12.69 22.08 11.71
N ASP A 163 13.48 22.80 10.90
CA ASP A 163 14.89 23.13 11.12
C ASP A 163 15.13 24.25 12.17
N ILE A 164 14.10 24.61 12.94
CA ILE A 164 14.13 25.70 13.91
C ILE A 164 13.85 25.15 15.32
N PRO A 165 14.61 25.57 16.36
CA PRO A 165 14.34 25.17 17.74
C PRO A 165 12.88 25.40 18.17
N GLN A 166 12.25 24.41 18.80
CA GLN A 166 10.83 24.40 19.19
C GLN A 166 10.25 25.69 19.81
N PRO A 167 10.91 26.38 20.78
CA PRO A 167 10.37 27.63 21.32
C PRO A 167 10.33 28.72 20.24
N ARG A 168 11.46 28.94 19.54
CA ARG A 168 11.58 29.93 18.46
C ARG A 168 10.63 29.64 17.30
N ARG A 169 10.49 28.36 16.95
CA ARG A 169 9.58 27.89 15.91
C ARG A 169 8.13 28.23 16.21
N ARG A 170 7.69 28.04 17.47
CA ARG A 170 6.31 28.38 17.87
C ARG A 170 6.07 29.88 17.78
N ASP A 171 7.04 30.70 18.18
CA ASP A 171 6.95 32.16 18.04
C ASP A 171 6.84 32.57 16.57
N ILE A 172 7.75 32.08 15.71
CA ILE A 172 7.75 32.35 14.27
C ILE A 172 6.44 31.89 13.61
N ILE A 173 5.99 30.67 13.89
CA ILE A 173 4.74 30.14 13.32
C ILE A 173 3.54 30.96 13.81
N SER A 174 3.46 31.30 15.09
CA SER A 174 2.36 32.13 15.62
C SER A 174 2.33 33.47 14.92
N THR A 175 3.46 34.18 14.86
CA THR A 175 3.53 35.49 14.21
C THR A 175 3.30 35.42 12.70
N LEU A 176 3.72 34.34 12.02
CA LEU A 176 3.36 34.12 10.62
C LEU A 176 1.85 33.94 10.45
N HIS A 177 1.20 33.17 11.33
CA HIS A 177 -0.25 32.97 11.33
C HIS A 177 -1.01 34.28 11.56
N ASP A 178 -0.53 35.12 12.48
CA ASP A 178 -1.11 36.42 12.78
C ASP A 178 -1.02 37.38 11.57
N ASN A 179 0.02 37.24 10.73
CA ASN A 179 0.27 38.08 9.56
C ASN A 179 -0.10 37.43 8.21
N LEU A 180 -0.88 36.33 8.21
CA LEU A 180 -1.24 35.62 6.97
C LEU A 180 -1.96 36.50 5.95
N LEU A 181 -2.83 37.40 6.41
CA LEU A 181 -3.55 38.31 5.52
C LEU A 181 -2.56 39.19 4.73
N HIS A 182 -1.57 39.79 5.39
CA HIS A 182 -0.58 40.63 4.72
C HIS A 182 0.28 39.86 3.71
N LEU A 183 0.70 38.64 4.06
CA LEU A 183 1.46 37.77 3.16
C LEU A 183 0.65 37.37 1.92
N PHE A 184 -0.60 36.99 2.10
CA PHE A 184 -1.49 36.63 1.00
C PHE A 184 -1.87 37.84 0.16
N SER A 185 -2.13 39.00 0.77
CA SER A 185 -2.36 40.26 0.06
C SER A 185 -1.18 40.60 -0.85
N PHE A 186 0.05 40.55 -0.34
CA PHE A 186 1.24 40.83 -1.15
C PHE A 186 1.36 39.90 -2.36
N ALA A 187 1.15 38.59 -2.17
CA ALA A 187 1.22 37.62 -3.26
C ALA A 187 0.10 37.85 -4.31
N LEU A 188 -1.14 38.11 -3.87
CA LEU A 188 -2.29 38.33 -4.76
C LEU A 188 -2.21 39.69 -5.48
N GLU A 189 -1.74 40.74 -4.81
CA GLU A 189 -1.49 42.05 -5.41
C GLU A 189 -0.36 41.99 -6.44
N THR A 190 0.69 41.22 -6.16
CA THR A 190 1.77 40.95 -7.13
C THR A 190 1.20 40.29 -8.39
N ILE A 191 0.35 39.27 -8.23
CA ILE A 191 -0.33 38.62 -9.37
C ILE A 191 -1.18 39.63 -10.16
N LEU A 192 -1.97 40.47 -9.49
CA LEU A 192 -2.81 41.48 -10.15
C LEU A 192 -2.00 42.48 -10.96
N SER A 193 -0.92 43.03 -10.39
CA SER A 193 -0.01 43.95 -11.07
C SER A 193 0.58 43.32 -12.33
N GLN A 194 1.05 42.08 -12.23
CA GLN A 194 1.73 41.40 -13.32
C GLN A 194 0.75 40.96 -14.43
N LEU A 195 -0.51 40.67 -14.11
CA LEU A 195 -1.53 40.41 -15.13
C LEU A 195 -1.84 41.65 -15.97
N ALA A 196 -1.93 42.82 -15.35
CA ALA A 196 -2.12 44.08 -16.09
C ALA A 196 -0.95 44.38 -17.04
N GLU A 197 0.28 44.01 -16.65
CA GLU A 197 1.47 44.13 -17.51
C GLU A 197 1.44 43.13 -18.69
N ILE A 198 1.02 41.88 -18.44
CA ILE A 198 0.88 40.84 -19.48
C ILE A 198 -0.17 41.25 -20.52
N GLU A 199 -1.26 41.89 -20.12
CA GLU A 199 -2.31 42.37 -21.01
C GLU A 199 -1.88 43.58 -21.86
N THR A 200 -0.90 44.37 -21.40
CA THR A 200 -0.50 45.64 -22.02
C THR A 200 0.80 45.57 -22.83
N GLN A 201 1.69 44.59 -22.62
CA GLN A 201 3.00 44.51 -23.29
C GLN A 201 3.39 43.09 -23.76
N THR A 202 3.92 42.94 -24.98
CA THR A 202 4.39 41.66 -25.54
C THR A 202 5.87 41.35 -25.26
N SER A 203 6.72 42.33 -24.92
CA SER A 203 8.19 42.15 -24.79
C SER A 203 8.72 41.88 -23.36
N GLY A 204 7.86 41.66 -22.36
CA GLY A 204 8.23 41.35 -20.97
C GLY A 204 7.46 40.17 -20.34
N ALA A 205 6.57 39.53 -21.09
CA ALA A 205 5.59 38.57 -20.57
C ALA A 205 6.23 37.38 -19.83
N GLY A 206 7.43 36.93 -20.23
CA GLY A 206 8.13 35.81 -19.57
C GLY A 206 8.50 36.11 -18.12
N GLN A 207 8.92 37.34 -17.80
CA GLN A 207 9.31 37.74 -16.45
C GLN A 207 8.07 37.87 -15.54
N SER A 208 7.00 38.49 -16.05
CA SER A 208 5.72 38.63 -15.33
C SER A 208 5.07 37.27 -15.08
N ILE A 209 5.11 36.35 -16.05
CA ILE A 209 4.66 34.97 -15.88
C ILE A 209 5.48 34.27 -14.79
N SER A 210 6.81 34.36 -14.81
CA SER A 210 7.65 33.76 -13.76
C SER A 210 7.26 34.28 -12.37
N LEU A 211 7.03 35.58 -12.23
CA LEU A 211 6.70 36.19 -10.94
C LEU A 211 5.32 35.74 -10.43
N CYS A 212 4.32 35.64 -11.33
CA CYS A 212 3.03 35.03 -11.01
C CYS A 212 3.18 33.59 -10.50
N ARG A 213 4.07 32.79 -11.12
CA ARG A 213 4.33 31.41 -10.70
C ARG A 213 4.98 31.34 -9.33
N ASP A 214 5.93 32.21 -9.02
CA ASP A 214 6.56 32.29 -7.69
C ASP A 214 5.52 32.66 -6.61
N ALA A 215 4.61 33.60 -6.91
CA ALA A 215 3.53 33.99 -6.01
C ALA A 215 2.53 32.84 -5.77
N LEU A 216 2.14 32.12 -6.83
CA LEU A 216 1.28 30.93 -6.73
C LEU A 216 1.97 29.79 -5.95
N ALA A 217 3.28 29.62 -6.12
CA ALA A 217 4.05 28.63 -5.36
C ALA A 217 4.06 28.96 -3.86
N MET A 218 4.27 30.23 -3.49
CA MET A 218 4.17 30.68 -2.10
C MET A 218 2.77 30.39 -1.52
N LEU A 219 1.70 30.78 -2.22
CA LEU A 219 0.33 30.52 -1.79
C LEU A 219 0.09 29.01 -1.59
N SER A 220 0.49 28.19 -2.56
CA SER A 220 0.36 26.72 -2.50
C SER A 220 1.08 26.10 -1.30
N GLY A 221 2.30 26.59 -0.98
CA GLY A 221 3.07 26.13 0.18
C GLY A 221 2.39 26.43 1.51
N PHE A 222 1.94 27.68 1.71
CA PHE A 222 1.28 28.10 2.94
C PHE A 222 -0.10 27.44 3.12
N LEU A 223 -0.87 27.32 2.04
CA LEU A 223 -2.24 26.81 2.09
C LEU A 223 -2.34 25.29 2.29
N ASP A 224 -1.20 24.59 2.39
CA ASP A 224 -1.19 23.18 2.77
C ASP A 224 -1.54 22.98 4.26
N SER A 225 -1.07 23.87 5.14
CA SER A 225 -1.26 23.73 6.60
C SER A 225 -2.01 24.88 7.27
N CYS A 226 -2.05 26.08 6.66
CA CYS A 226 -2.67 27.26 7.27
C CYS A 226 -4.20 27.31 7.13
N LYS A 227 -4.87 28.11 7.96
CA LYS A 227 -6.33 28.37 7.86
C LYS A 227 -6.68 29.17 6.59
N LEU A 228 -7.87 28.94 6.05
CA LEU A 228 -8.35 29.61 4.84
C LEU A 228 -8.89 31.02 5.08
N ASP A 229 -9.19 31.39 6.32
CA ASP A 229 -9.91 32.64 6.66
C ASP A 229 -9.25 33.90 6.08
N ALA A 230 -7.91 33.96 6.09
CA ALA A 230 -7.15 35.08 5.53
C ALA A 230 -7.37 35.28 4.02
N LEU A 231 -7.57 34.21 3.24
CA LEU A 231 -7.88 34.34 1.81
C LEU A 231 -9.29 34.89 1.58
N PHE A 232 -10.26 34.47 2.40
CA PHE A 232 -11.64 34.93 2.30
C PHE A 232 -11.81 36.40 2.74
N GLN A 233 -10.89 36.93 3.55
CA GLN A 233 -10.86 38.31 4.00
C GLN A 233 -10.19 39.28 3.03
N TRP A 234 -9.47 38.78 2.02
CA TRP A 234 -8.74 39.62 1.07
C TRP A 234 -9.67 40.40 0.12
N SER A 235 -9.41 41.69 -0.04
CA SER A 235 -10.04 42.57 -1.03
C SER A 235 -8.99 43.23 -1.95
N PRO A 236 -9.27 43.35 -3.26
CA PRO A 236 -8.32 43.94 -4.21
C PRO A 236 -8.23 45.48 -4.04
N PRO A 237 -7.05 46.09 -4.20
CA PRO A 237 -6.89 47.55 -4.14
C PRO A 237 -7.40 48.23 -5.42
N GLY A 238 -8.38 49.14 -5.29
CA GLY A 238 -8.90 49.98 -6.39
C GLY A 238 -10.32 49.63 -6.88
N SER A 239 -10.83 50.37 -7.88
CA SER A 239 -12.20 50.33 -8.42
C SER A 239 -12.60 49.06 -9.20
N ILE A 240 -12.07 47.90 -8.80
CA ILE A 240 -12.58 46.56 -9.17
C ILE A 240 -13.79 46.19 -8.28
N GLU A 241 -14.06 46.95 -7.20
CA GLU A 241 -15.26 46.82 -6.37
C GLU A 241 -16.58 47.05 -7.14
N ASN A 242 -16.58 47.82 -8.24
CA ASN A 242 -17.80 48.29 -8.89
C ASN A 242 -18.33 47.40 -10.03
N GLN A 243 -17.75 46.22 -10.25
CA GLN A 243 -18.30 45.23 -11.18
C GLN A 243 -18.73 43.96 -10.42
N CYS A 244 -20.00 43.99 -10.00
CA CYS A 244 -20.86 42.85 -9.71
C CYS A 244 -20.92 42.35 -8.26
N GLY A 245 -22.09 42.51 -7.64
CA GLY A 245 -22.46 42.06 -6.30
C GLY A 245 -22.66 40.55 -6.17
N SER A 246 -21.64 39.74 -6.49
CA SER A 246 -21.66 38.30 -6.16
C SER A 246 -20.92 38.01 -4.85
N HIS A 247 -21.48 37.11 -4.03
CA HIS A 247 -20.96 36.67 -2.73
C HIS A 247 -19.63 35.88 -2.82
N THR A 248 -19.00 35.81 -4.00
CA THR A 248 -17.82 34.98 -4.25
C THR A 248 -16.53 35.70 -3.89
N PRO A 249 -15.58 35.05 -3.19
CA PRO A 249 -14.29 35.62 -2.84
C PRO A 249 -13.49 36.12 -4.04
N ALA A 250 -12.92 37.32 -3.94
CA ALA A 250 -12.17 37.96 -5.02
C ALA A 250 -10.95 37.13 -5.49
N PHE A 251 -10.28 36.42 -4.57
CA PHE A 251 -9.11 35.60 -4.92
C PHE A 251 -9.47 34.45 -5.86
N LEU A 252 -10.67 33.85 -5.75
CA LEU A 252 -11.11 32.78 -6.66
C LEU A 252 -11.31 33.31 -8.09
N ARG A 253 -11.84 34.53 -8.23
CA ARG A 253 -11.96 35.20 -9.54
C ARG A 253 -10.59 35.41 -10.18
N LEU A 254 -9.62 35.87 -9.38
CA LEU A 254 -8.24 36.05 -9.84
C LEU A 254 -7.61 34.73 -10.31
N LEU A 255 -7.74 33.66 -9.53
CA LEU A 255 -7.23 32.34 -9.89
C LEU A 255 -7.88 31.80 -11.17
N ILE A 256 -9.18 32.00 -11.36
CA ILE A 256 -9.89 31.56 -12.58
C ILE A 256 -9.49 32.39 -13.81
N ASN A 257 -9.15 33.67 -13.65
CA ASN A 257 -8.59 34.46 -14.73
C ASN A 257 -7.21 33.94 -15.14
N LEU A 258 -6.35 33.60 -14.17
CA LEU A 258 -5.02 33.03 -14.42
C LEU A 258 -5.03 31.73 -15.20
N ILE A 259 -6.08 30.93 -15.09
CA ILE A 259 -6.24 29.67 -15.85
C ILE A 259 -6.19 29.90 -17.37
N TRP A 260 -6.59 31.08 -17.86
CA TRP A 260 -6.58 31.40 -19.28
C TRP A 260 -5.19 31.78 -19.81
N THR A 261 -4.25 32.14 -18.94
CA THR A 261 -2.87 32.47 -19.32
C THR A 261 -2.01 31.21 -19.40
N GLU A 262 -1.44 30.91 -20.59
CA GLU A 262 -0.74 29.63 -20.85
C GLU A 262 0.40 29.32 -19.88
N GLY A 263 1.17 30.32 -19.46
CA GLY A 263 2.33 30.14 -18.58
C GLY A 263 2.02 29.89 -17.09
N THR A 264 0.83 30.27 -16.61
CA THR A 264 0.43 30.15 -15.19
C THR A 264 -0.70 29.15 -14.96
N ARG A 265 -1.34 28.66 -16.04
CA ARG A 265 -2.50 27.76 -16.04
C ARG A 265 -2.35 26.56 -15.11
N ILE A 266 -1.27 25.79 -15.24
CA ILE A 266 -1.05 24.57 -14.45
C ILE A 266 -0.91 24.89 -12.96
N ASP A 267 -0.16 25.95 -12.63
CA ASP A 267 0.07 26.37 -11.24
C ASP A 267 -1.24 26.87 -10.60
N ALA A 268 -2.06 27.64 -11.33
CA ALA A 268 -3.37 28.10 -10.90
C ALA A 268 -4.37 26.94 -10.70
N LEU A 269 -4.42 25.99 -11.64
CA LEU A 269 -5.27 24.79 -11.53
C LEU A 269 -4.86 23.93 -10.33
N ASN A 270 -3.56 23.75 -10.10
CA ASN A 270 -3.05 23.02 -8.93
C ASN A 270 -3.51 23.66 -7.62
N LEU A 271 -3.44 24.99 -7.53
CA LEU A 271 -3.86 25.72 -6.34
C LEU A 271 -5.38 25.57 -6.10
N ILE A 272 -6.20 25.68 -7.16
CA ILE A 272 -7.65 25.46 -7.06
C ILE A 272 -7.94 24.02 -6.61
N LEU A 273 -7.26 23.03 -7.18
CA LEU A 273 -7.44 21.64 -6.80
C LEU A 273 -7.04 21.38 -5.35
N LEU A 274 -5.95 21.98 -4.88
CA LEU A 274 -5.54 21.93 -3.47
C LEU A 274 -6.66 22.45 -2.56
N LEU A 275 -7.21 23.62 -2.88
CA LEU A 275 -8.29 24.24 -2.13
C LEU A 275 -9.58 23.38 -2.11
N LEU A 276 -9.89 22.72 -3.21
CA LEU A 276 -11.04 21.79 -3.29
C LEU A 276 -10.83 20.48 -2.54
N ARG A 277 -9.59 20.00 -2.42
CA ARG A 277 -9.26 18.74 -1.71
C ARG A 277 -9.28 18.89 -0.19
N ARG A 278 -9.12 20.11 0.34
CA ARG A 278 -9.13 20.35 1.79
C ARG A 278 -10.53 20.11 2.36
N LYS A 279 -10.63 19.18 3.32
CA LYS A 279 -11.82 18.99 4.15
C LYS A 279 -11.82 20.04 5.26
N THR A 280 -12.99 20.57 5.61
CA THR A 280 -13.20 21.37 6.81
C THR A 280 -12.79 20.56 8.05
N GLU A 281 -12.19 21.22 9.05
CA GLU A 281 -11.61 20.58 10.24
C GLU A 281 -12.60 19.61 10.93
N LYS A 282 -12.05 18.54 11.50
CA LYS A 282 -12.78 17.48 12.22
C LYS A 282 -13.67 18.10 13.31
N GLY A 283 -14.98 18.21 13.07
CA GLY A 283 -15.94 18.73 14.05
C GLY A 283 -17.30 19.16 13.50
N SER A 284 -17.43 19.43 12.20
CA SER A 284 -18.74 19.68 11.55
C SER A 284 -19.10 18.52 10.62
N GLU A 285 -20.31 17.98 10.74
CA GLU A 285 -20.85 16.90 9.90
C GLU A 285 -21.02 17.26 8.40
N GLU A 286 -20.65 18.48 8.00
CA GLU A 286 -20.68 18.89 6.59
C GLU A 286 -19.42 18.42 5.86
N THR A 287 -19.60 17.41 5.01
CA THR A 287 -18.59 16.75 4.17
C THR A 287 -18.11 17.59 2.97
N VAL A 288 -18.51 18.86 2.86
CA VAL A 288 -18.36 19.70 1.67
C VAL A 288 -17.31 20.81 1.88
N SER A 289 -16.48 21.07 0.86
CA SER A 289 -15.49 22.15 0.89
C SER A 289 -16.18 23.52 0.75
N LYS A 290 -15.92 24.44 1.69
CA LYS A 290 -16.39 25.85 1.63
C LYS A 290 -16.02 26.54 0.31
N VAL A 291 -14.89 26.15 -0.30
CA VAL A 291 -14.45 26.68 -1.59
C VAL A 291 -15.32 26.17 -2.74
N ALA A 292 -15.73 24.90 -2.68
CA ALA A 292 -16.66 24.34 -3.67
C ALA A 292 -18.02 25.05 -3.59
N ASP A 293 -18.51 25.34 -2.38
CA ASP A 293 -19.76 26.09 -2.18
C ASP A 293 -19.68 27.51 -2.77
N ALA A 294 -18.59 28.22 -2.51
CA ALA A 294 -18.36 29.55 -3.06
C ALA A 294 -18.30 29.55 -4.60
N LEU A 295 -17.70 28.52 -5.21
CA LEU A 295 -17.66 28.39 -6.67
C LEU A 295 -19.03 28.03 -7.24
N LEU A 296 -19.76 27.09 -6.64
CA LEU A 296 -21.09 26.68 -7.12
C LEU A 296 -22.14 27.79 -7.01
N ALA A 297 -21.95 28.75 -6.09
CA ALA A 297 -22.80 29.94 -5.98
C ALA A 297 -22.68 30.90 -7.17
N ASP A 298 -21.58 30.85 -7.93
CA ASP A 298 -21.31 31.77 -9.05
C ASP A 298 -21.12 31.02 -10.37
N SER A 299 -22.23 30.88 -11.09
CA SER A 299 -22.28 30.19 -12.37
C SER A 299 -21.28 30.73 -13.40
N SER A 300 -20.97 32.04 -13.36
CA SER A 300 -20.09 32.67 -14.36
C SER A 300 -18.65 32.16 -14.27
N LEU A 301 -18.15 31.94 -13.05
CA LEU A 301 -16.79 31.50 -12.77
C LEU A 301 -16.60 30.03 -13.13
N VAL A 302 -17.56 29.18 -12.73
CA VAL A 302 -17.47 27.76 -13.08
C VAL A 302 -17.61 27.58 -14.58
N ASN A 303 -18.52 28.32 -15.24
CA ASN A 303 -18.64 28.29 -16.69
C ASN A 303 -17.33 28.65 -17.42
N ARG A 304 -16.47 29.52 -16.87
CA ARG A 304 -15.13 29.78 -17.42
C ARG A 304 -14.20 28.57 -17.32
N VAL A 305 -14.20 27.87 -16.18
CA VAL A 305 -13.41 26.63 -15.99
C VAL A 305 -13.90 25.54 -16.95
N LEU A 306 -15.22 25.39 -17.07
CA LEU A 306 -15.87 24.45 -17.98
C LEU A 306 -15.58 24.78 -19.45
N ALA A 307 -15.57 26.06 -19.82
CA ALA A 307 -15.23 26.52 -21.17
C ALA A 307 -13.78 26.19 -21.54
N LEU A 308 -12.81 26.37 -20.62
CA LEU A 308 -11.43 25.96 -20.88
C LEU A 308 -11.33 24.44 -21.07
N LEU A 309 -12.02 23.65 -20.22
CA LEU A 309 -12.04 22.20 -20.38
C LEU A 309 -12.63 21.82 -21.75
N CYS A 310 -13.72 22.45 -22.18
CA CYS A 310 -14.28 22.17 -23.48
C CYS A 310 -13.34 22.55 -24.63
N ALA A 311 -12.63 23.69 -24.53
CA ALA A 311 -11.66 24.11 -25.54
C ALA A 311 -10.51 23.09 -25.65
N THR A 312 -9.92 22.70 -24.53
CA THR A 312 -8.84 21.71 -24.47
C THR A 312 -9.28 20.31 -24.89
N LEU A 313 -10.53 19.91 -24.65
CA LEU A 313 -11.10 18.65 -25.16
C LEU A 313 -11.40 18.65 -26.67
N ASN A 314 -11.50 19.83 -27.29
CA ASN A 314 -11.71 19.99 -28.73
C ASN A 314 -10.39 19.98 -29.53
N GLU A 315 -9.26 20.17 -28.86
CA GLU A 315 -7.93 20.05 -29.47
C GLU A 315 -7.67 18.62 -29.95
N PRO A 316 -6.81 18.43 -30.97
CA PRO A 316 -6.44 17.10 -31.44
C PRO A 316 -5.82 16.28 -30.30
N THR A 317 -6.10 14.98 -30.29
CA THR A 317 -5.70 14.05 -29.21
C THR A 317 -4.22 13.64 -29.31
N SER A 318 -3.30 14.59 -29.49
CA SER A 318 -1.86 14.34 -29.45
C SER A 318 -1.31 14.48 -28.04
N PHE A 319 -0.33 13.64 -27.68
CA PHE A 319 0.28 13.72 -26.37
C PHE A 319 1.20 14.95 -26.26
N SER A 320 0.97 15.75 -25.22
CA SER A 320 1.94 16.75 -24.76
C SER A 320 1.87 16.81 -23.22
N GLU A 321 2.99 17.07 -22.57
CA GLU A 321 3.05 17.14 -21.10
C GLU A 321 2.13 18.25 -20.55
N THR A 322 2.04 19.38 -21.27
CA THR A 322 1.19 20.52 -20.87
C THR A 322 -0.29 20.22 -21.03
N THR A 323 -0.70 19.60 -22.15
CA THR A 323 -2.09 19.19 -22.40
C THR A 323 -2.52 18.10 -21.43
N TYR A 324 -1.66 17.09 -21.17
CA TYR A 324 -1.92 16.03 -20.20
C TYR A 324 -2.16 16.60 -18.79
N ASN A 325 -1.24 17.42 -18.29
CA ASN A 325 -1.37 18.02 -16.96
C ASN A 325 -2.60 18.93 -16.85
N THR A 326 -2.89 19.72 -17.88
CA THR A 326 -4.06 20.61 -17.92
C THR A 326 -5.36 19.80 -17.89
N LEU A 327 -5.51 18.80 -18.76
CA LEU A 327 -6.70 17.96 -18.81
C LEU A 327 -6.90 17.14 -17.54
N LEU A 328 -5.83 16.60 -16.95
CA LEU A 328 -5.92 15.83 -15.71
C LEU A 328 -6.41 16.69 -14.55
N LEU A 329 -5.83 17.89 -14.37
CA LEU A 329 -6.22 18.82 -13.32
C LEU A 329 -7.65 19.33 -13.51
N LEU A 330 -8.03 19.69 -14.74
CA LEU A 330 -9.41 20.10 -15.04
C LEU A 330 -10.40 18.96 -14.82
N SER A 331 -10.06 17.72 -15.22
CA SER A 331 -10.88 16.54 -14.99
C SER A 331 -11.12 16.31 -13.49
N GLU A 332 -10.09 16.43 -12.66
CA GLU A 332 -10.25 16.28 -11.22
C GLU A 332 -11.06 17.43 -10.60
N ILE A 333 -10.80 18.68 -10.98
CA ILE A 333 -11.56 19.85 -10.50
C ILE A 333 -13.05 19.69 -10.83
N VAL A 334 -13.39 19.37 -12.09
CA VAL A 334 -14.78 19.20 -12.52
C VAL A 334 -15.44 18.01 -11.81
N THR A 335 -14.70 16.92 -11.60
CA THR A 335 -15.18 15.78 -10.81
C THR A 335 -15.50 16.18 -9.37
N ARG A 336 -14.62 16.94 -8.71
CA ARG A 336 -14.83 17.40 -7.32
C ARG A 336 -16.00 18.37 -7.21
N LEU A 337 -16.13 19.30 -8.14
CA LEU A 337 -17.30 20.19 -8.24
C LEU A 337 -18.58 19.37 -8.45
N GLY A 338 -18.54 18.33 -9.28
CA GLY A 338 -19.64 17.39 -9.44
C GLY A 338 -20.00 16.64 -8.14
N CYS A 339 -19.00 16.21 -7.36
CA CYS A 339 -19.26 15.56 -6.06
C CYS A 339 -19.91 16.53 -5.06
N ALA A 340 -19.45 17.78 -5.02
CA ALA A 340 -20.05 18.83 -4.19
C ALA A 340 -21.50 19.15 -4.63
N LEU A 341 -21.75 19.15 -5.94
CA LEU A 341 -23.10 19.29 -6.51
C LEU A 341 -24.03 18.16 -6.06
N VAL A 342 -23.55 16.90 -6.04
CA VAL A 342 -24.32 15.75 -5.54
C VAL A 342 -24.67 15.91 -4.06
N ALA A 343 -23.72 16.38 -3.23
CA ALA A 343 -23.97 16.61 -1.81
C ALA A 343 -25.06 17.68 -1.57
N ARG A 344 -25.22 18.64 -2.48
CA ARG A 344 -26.21 19.72 -2.42
C ARG A 344 -27.36 19.54 -3.40
N TRP A 345 -27.64 18.30 -3.77
CA TRP A 345 -28.58 18.03 -4.86
C TRP A 345 -29.95 18.68 -4.61
N THR A 346 -30.43 18.71 -3.36
CA THR A 346 -31.70 19.34 -2.94
C THR A 346 -31.88 20.78 -3.39
N ASP A 347 -30.81 21.59 -3.36
CA ASP A 347 -30.86 23.01 -3.73
C ASP A 347 -30.82 23.20 -5.24
N SER A 348 -30.18 22.26 -5.95
CA SER A 348 -29.85 22.35 -7.38
C SER A 348 -30.88 21.71 -8.33
N LYS A 349 -31.93 21.07 -7.79
CA LYS A 349 -32.95 20.33 -8.55
C LYS A 349 -33.68 21.20 -9.59
N THR A 350 -33.94 22.45 -9.25
CA THR A 350 -34.70 23.39 -10.11
C THR A 350 -33.92 23.79 -11.36
N CYS A 351 -32.59 23.71 -11.31
CA CYS A 351 -31.68 24.05 -12.40
C CYS A 351 -31.17 22.83 -13.18
N SER A 352 -31.79 21.64 -13.08
CA SER A 352 -31.31 20.43 -13.78
C SER A 352 -31.98 20.18 -15.14
N THR A 353 -32.71 21.15 -15.70
CA THR A 353 -33.37 21.02 -17.01
C THR A 353 -32.34 21.10 -18.14
N PRO A 354 -32.50 20.36 -19.25
CA PRO A 354 -31.60 20.48 -20.40
C PRO A 354 -31.61 21.93 -20.93
N CYS A 355 -30.43 22.49 -21.24
CA CYS A 355 -30.29 23.82 -21.83
C CYS A 355 -29.62 23.77 -23.21
N GLU A 356 -29.96 24.71 -24.09
CA GLU A 356 -29.38 24.83 -25.44
C GLU A 356 -27.88 25.14 -25.44
N CYS A 357 -27.34 25.73 -24.37
CA CYS A 357 -25.89 25.94 -24.20
C CYS A 357 -25.08 24.64 -24.26
N THR A 358 -25.71 23.49 -24.00
CA THR A 358 -25.05 22.18 -24.06
C THR A 358 -24.76 21.75 -25.50
N SER A 359 -25.65 22.04 -26.45
CA SER A 359 -25.43 21.64 -27.85
C SER A 359 -24.42 22.54 -28.55
N THR A 360 -24.33 23.81 -28.14
CA THR A 360 -23.39 24.79 -28.67
C THR A 360 -22.05 24.83 -27.93
N MET A 361 -21.96 24.18 -26.76
CA MET A 361 -20.78 24.18 -25.86
C MET A 361 -20.33 25.60 -25.42
N LEU A 362 -21.24 26.57 -25.51
CA LEU A 362 -21.05 27.95 -25.08
C LEU A 362 -21.80 28.11 -23.75
N PHE A 363 -21.09 27.89 -22.63
CA PHE A 363 -21.64 27.91 -21.27
C PHE A 363 -22.02 29.33 -20.81
N THR A 364 -23.01 29.94 -21.42
CA THR A 364 -23.42 31.33 -21.18
C THR A 364 -24.65 31.46 -20.27
N CYS A 365 -25.39 30.37 -20.05
CA CYS A 365 -26.56 30.36 -19.17
C CYS A 365 -26.20 29.96 -17.71
N PRO A 366 -27.06 30.30 -16.72
CA PRO A 366 -26.80 29.99 -15.31
C PRO A 366 -27.05 28.51 -14.93
N ASN A 367 -27.32 27.63 -15.89
CA ASN A 367 -27.67 26.23 -15.68
C ASN A 367 -26.43 25.35 -15.39
N LEU A 368 -25.83 25.61 -14.22
CA LEU A 368 -24.57 25.01 -13.80
C LEU A 368 -24.64 23.48 -13.67
N THR A 369 -25.75 22.98 -13.09
CA THR A 369 -25.99 21.56 -12.87
C THR A 369 -25.86 20.77 -14.17
N THR A 370 -26.54 21.22 -15.24
CA THR A 370 -26.51 20.54 -16.53
C THR A 370 -25.13 20.64 -17.19
N HIS A 371 -24.46 21.79 -17.09
CA HIS A 371 -23.11 21.97 -17.65
C HIS A 371 -22.09 21.02 -17.03
N ILE A 372 -22.06 20.90 -15.69
CA ILE A 372 -21.14 20.00 -14.98
C ILE A 372 -21.44 18.55 -15.34
N LEU A 373 -22.72 18.12 -15.28
CA LEU A 373 -23.09 16.73 -15.59
C LEU A 373 -22.69 16.32 -17.01
N ASN A 374 -22.93 17.18 -18.01
CA ASN A 374 -22.58 16.90 -19.40
C ASN A 374 -21.06 16.85 -19.61
N LEU A 375 -20.28 17.72 -18.96
CA LEU A 375 -18.83 17.68 -19.07
C LEU A 375 -18.22 16.48 -18.34
N VAL A 376 -18.78 16.06 -17.20
CA VAL A 376 -18.37 14.81 -16.55
C VAL A 376 -18.66 13.62 -17.46
N LEU A 377 -19.81 13.59 -18.14
CA LEU A 377 -20.10 12.56 -19.14
C LEU A 377 -19.09 12.60 -20.30
N ARG A 378 -18.78 13.80 -20.81
CA ARG A 378 -17.80 13.97 -21.90
C ARG A 378 -16.40 13.49 -21.50
N LEU A 379 -15.96 13.80 -20.29
CA LEU A 379 -14.71 13.28 -19.70
C LEU A 379 -14.75 11.75 -19.56
N THR A 380 -15.89 11.19 -19.16
CA THR A 380 -16.05 9.74 -19.03
C THR A 380 -15.99 9.02 -20.37
N LYS A 381 -16.39 9.68 -21.47
CA LYS A 381 -16.28 9.19 -22.85
C LYS A 381 -14.92 9.46 -23.50
N TYR A 382 -14.04 10.21 -22.84
CA TYR A 382 -12.77 10.57 -23.43
C TYR A 382 -11.89 9.33 -23.63
N PRO A 383 -11.23 9.15 -24.79
CA PRO A 383 -10.54 7.91 -25.14
C PRO A 383 -9.34 7.60 -24.25
N ILE A 384 -8.75 8.61 -23.59
CA ILE A 384 -7.59 8.43 -22.72
C ILE A 384 -8.04 8.13 -21.29
N ARG A 385 -7.78 6.90 -20.83
CA ARG A 385 -8.21 6.39 -19.51
C ARG A 385 -7.70 7.21 -18.33
N MET A 386 -6.52 7.79 -18.47
CA MET A 386 -5.89 8.60 -17.44
C MET A 386 -6.69 9.88 -17.14
N ILE A 387 -7.34 10.42 -18.17
CA ILE A 387 -8.16 11.63 -18.08
C ILE A 387 -9.59 11.29 -17.63
N SER A 388 -10.10 10.11 -17.98
CA SER A 388 -11.42 9.65 -17.54
C SER A 388 -11.40 9.05 -16.13
N ALA A 389 -10.27 8.55 -15.62
CA ALA A 389 -10.15 7.94 -14.28
C ALA A 389 -10.71 8.79 -13.12
N PRO A 390 -10.47 10.11 -13.04
CA PRO A 390 -11.06 10.93 -11.98
C PRO A 390 -12.59 10.85 -11.94
N THR A 391 -13.28 10.71 -13.08
CA THR A 391 -14.75 10.73 -13.13
C THR A 391 -15.40 9.56 -12.40
N ASN A 392 -14.69 8.45 -12.20
CA ASN A 392 -15.17 7.31 -11.41
C ASN A 392 -15.57 7.73 -10.00
N LEU A 393 -14.84 8.67 -9.37
CA LEU A 393 -15.19 9.20 -8.05
C LEU A 393 -16.56 9.88 -8.05
N PHE A 394 -16.85 10.67 -9.07
CA PHE A 394 -18.16 11.30 -9.23
C PHE A 394 -19.26 10.25 -9.37
N TRP A 395 -19.09 9.28 -10.28
CA TRP A 395 -20.11 8.26 -10.52
C TRP A 395 -20.38 7.38 -9.30
N LEU A 396 -19.34 6.98 -8.57
CA LEU A 396 -19.50 6.26 -7.31
C LEU A 396 -20.24 7.09 -6.25
N THR A 397 -19.98 8.40 -6.18
CA THR A 397 -20.66 9.29 -5.23
C THR A 397 -22.12 9.50 -5.63
N ALA A 398 -22.38 9.72 -6.91
CA ALA A 398 -23.71 9.99 -7.45
C ALA A 398 -24.63 8.75 -7.39
N LEU A 399 -24.13 7.56 -7.75
CA LEU A 399 -24.91 6.32 -7.76
C LEU A 399 -25.20 5.78 -6.34
N ARG A 400 -24.37 6.14 -5.35
CA ARG A 400 -24.62 5.83 -3.93
C ARG A 400 -25.62 6.77 -3.27
N SER A 401 -25.96 7.87 -3.90
CA SER A 401 -26.96 8.80 -3.36
C SER A 401 -28.32 8.10 -3.21
N SER A 402 -29.04 8.45 -2.15
CA SER A 402 -30.39 7.95 -1.88
C SER A 402 -31.49 8.78 -2.56
N ASP A 403 -31.15 9.92 -3.19
CA ASP A 403 -32.13 10.82 -3.79
C ASP A 403 -32.60 10.30 -5.18
N PRO A 404 -33.88 9.94 -5.33
CA PRO A 404 -34.39 9.36 -6.57
C PRO A 404 -34.37 10.34 -7.75
N SER A 405 -34.44 11.65 -7.48
CA SER A 405 -34.46 12.68 -8.54
C SER A 405 -33.11 12.82 -9.24
N LEU A 406 -31.99 12.61 -8.53
CA LEU A 406 -30.65 12.58 -9.12
C LEU A 406 -30.51 11.36 -10.04
N ILE A 407 -30.91 10.19 -9.55
CA ILE A 407 -30.84 8.95 -10.32
C ILE A 407 -31.69 9.04 -11.59
N ALA A 408 -32.89 9.64 -11.51
CA ALA A 408 -33.74 9.90 -12.68
C ALA A 408 -33.08 10.85 -13.69
N ARG A 409 -32.35 11.88 -13.22
CA ARG A 409 -31.61 12.77 -14.11
C ARG A 409 -30.43 12.07 -14.80
N LEU A 410 -29.69 11.25 -14.05
CA LEU A 410 -28.53 10.52 -14.58
C LEU A 410 -28.91 9.41 -15.55
N HIS A 411 -30.13 8.86 -15.43
CA HIS A 411 -30.66 7.84 -16.33
C HIS A 411 -30.64 8.29 -17.81
N LEU A 412 -30.77 9.59 -18.10
CA LEU A 412 -30.64 10.15 -19.45
C LEU A 412 -29.28 9.86 -20.10
N TYR A 413 -28.25 9.58 -19.30
CA TYR A 413 -26.90 9.27 -19.74
C TYR A 413 -26.57 7.78 -19.70
N CYS A 414 -27.51 6.93 -19.23
CA CYS A 414 -27.28 5.50 -19.00
C CYS A 414 -26.68 4.79 -20.22
N ARG A 415 -27.35 4.88 -21.39
CA ARG A 415 -26.90 4.23 -22.63
C ARG A 415 -25.46 4.59 -23.00
N ASP A 416 -25.13 5.87 -22.90
CA ASP A 416 -23.83 6.42 -23.23
C ASP A 416 -22.74 5.95 -22.26
N LEU A 417 -23.07 5.88 -20.97
CA LEU A 417 -22.16 5.40 -19.93
C LEU A 417 -21.85 3.92 -20.08
N LEU A 418 -22.89 3.09 -20.33
CA LEU A 418 -22.72 1.65 -20.51
C LEU A 418 -21.81 1.34 -21.71
N VAL A 419 -21.95 2.09 -22.81
CA VAL A 419 -21.07 1.94 -23.97
C VAL A 419 -19.63 2.34 -23.62
N SER A 420 -19.44 3.47 -22.95
CA SER A 420 -18.11 3.98 -22.60
C SER A 420 -17.39 3.04 -21.62
N TRP A 421 -18.01 2.70 -20.49
CA TRP A 421 -17.41 1.81 -19.49
C TRP A 421 -17.09 0.44 -20.07
N ARG A 422 -17.95 -0.11 -20.92
CA ARG A 422 -17.66 -1.37 -21.63
C ARG A 422 -16.40 -1.28 -22.48
N GLN A 423 -16.18 -0.16 -23.18
CA GLN A 423 -14.97 0.02 -23.99
C GLN A 423 -13.71 0.15 -23.12
N THR A 424 -13.79 0.87 -22.00
CA THR A 424 -12.62 1.10 -21.14
C THR A 424 -12.22 -0.12 -20.29
N LEU A 425 -13.09 -1.13 -20.16
CA LEU A 425 -12.78 -2.41 -19.51
C LEU A 425 -11.84 -3.30 -20.33
N LYS A 426 -11.65 -3.05 -21.63
CA LYS A 426 -10.81 -3.86 -22.52
C LYS A 426 -9.34 -3.74 -22.16
N ARG A 427 -8.56 -4.80 -22.33
CA ARG A 427 -7.10 -4.79 -22.07
C ARG A 427 -6.29 -4.21 -23.24
N ASP A 428 -6.71 -3.06 -23.77
CA ASP A 428 -5.95 -2.34 -24.82
C ASP A 428 -5.15 -1.16 -24.23
N GLY A 429 -4.27 -0.56 -25.05
CA GLY A 429 -3.57 0.68 -24.67
C GLY A 429 -2.32 0.55 -23.83
N ALA A 430 -1.68 -0.63 -23.76
CA ALA A 430 -0.41 -0.78 -23.08
C ALA A 430 0.69 0.08 -23.74
N PRO A 431 1.78 0.47 -23.02
CA PRO A 431 2.89 1.22 -23.61
C PRO A 431 3.52 0.57 -24.84
N SER A 432 3.48 -0.77 -24.91
CA SER A 432 3.95 -1.57 -26.04
C SER A 432 2.98 -1.61 -27.23
N GLY A 433 1.73 -1.17 -27.04
CA GLY A 433 0.68 -1.20 -28.05
C GLY A 433 0.77 -0.05 -29.07
N SER A 434 -0.05 -0.15 -30.11
CA SER A 434 -0.26 0.91 -31.10
C SER A 434 -1.52 1.73 -30.78
N GLY A 435 -1.64 2.93 -31.36
CA GLY A 435 -2.80 3.81 -31.20
C GLY A 435 -2.62 4.95 -30.18
N VAL A 436 -3.58 5.88 -30.20
CA VAL A 436 -3.52 7.16 -29.47
C VAL A 436 -3.44 6.96 -27.95
N HIS A 437 -4.25 6.05 -27.39
CA HIS A 437 -4.20 5.77 -25.95
C HIS A 437 -2.86 5.14 -25.52
N SER A 438 -2.25 4.30 -26.36
CA SER A 438 -0.93 3.71 -26.12
C SER A 438 0.19 4.77 -26.14
N GLU A 439 0.10 5.78 -27.01
CA GLU A 439 1.05 6.90 -27.08
C GLU A 439 1.04 7.73 -25.79
N TRP A 440 -0.15 8.10 -25.30
CA TRP A 440 -0.31 8.81 -24.03
C TRP A 440 0.18 7.97 -22.85
N THR A 441 -0.08 6.67 -22.88
CA THR A 441 0.35 5.75 -21.82
C THR A 441 1.88 5.65 -21.78
N ARG A 442 2.55 5.55 -22.93
CA ARG A 442 4.01 5.54 -23.04
C ARG A 442 4.64 6.85 -22.54
N GLY A 443 3.96 7.97 -22.76
CA GLY A 443 4.38 9.29 -22.28
C GLY A 443 4.28 9.49 -20.78
N VAL A 444 3.59 8.62 -20.02
CA VAL A 444 3.38 8.84 -18.57
C VAL A 444 3.76 7.65 -17.70
N PHE A 445 3.61 6.42 -18.19
CA PHE A 445 3.86 5.20 -17.42
C PHE A 445 4.93 4.34 -18.07
N GLY A 446 5.76 3.70 -17.24
CA GLY A 446 6.42 2.45 -17.63
C GLY A 446 5.41 1.33 -17.81
N SER A 447 5.79 0.25 -18.51
CA SER A 447 4.94 -0.92 -18.75
C SER A 447 4.32 -1.49 -17.48
N GLU A 448 5.10 -1.55 -16.39
CA GLU A 448 4.69 -2.12 -15.11
C GLU A 448 3.71 -1.20 -14.35
N GLU A 449 4.02 0.09 -14.28
CA GLU A 449 3.15 1.08 -13.62
C GLU A 449 1.76 1.16 -14.27
N TYR A 450 1.69 0.99 -15.59
CA TYR A 450 0.42 0.99 -16.31
C TYR A 450 -0.47 -0.20 -15.92
N VAL A 451 0.10 -1.40 -15.73
CA VAL A 451 -0.67 -2.58 -15.35
C VAL A 451 -1.33 -2.38 -13.99
N SER A 452 -0.60 -1.84 -13.01
CA SER A 452 -1.14 -1.47 -11.70
C SER A 452 -2.25 -0.42 -11.82
N PHE A 453 -1.98 0.67 -12.55
CA PHE A 453 -2.97 1.72 -12.78
C PHE A 453 -4.25 1.16 -13.44
N PHE A 454 -4.10 0.35 -14.48
CA PHE A 454 -5.22 -0.23 -15.22
C PHE A 454 -6.02 -1.20 -14.37
N SER A 455 -5.38 -2.06 -13.56
CA SER A 455 -6.07 -2.96 -12.64
C SER A 455 -6.95 -2.20 -11.64
N LYS A 456 -6.39 -1.14 -11.03
CA LYS A 456 -7.14 -0.27 -10.12
C LYS A 456 -8.28 0.46 -10.83
N TYR A 457 -8.01 1.06 -11.99
CA TYR A 457 -9.01 1.74 -12.80
C TYR A 457 -10.17 0.81 -13.17
N ARG A 458 -9.87 -0.41 -13.64
CA ARG A 458 -10.86 -1.42 -14.01
C ARG A 458 -11.74 -1.80 -12.82
N THR A 459 -11.16 -1.97 -11.65
CA THR A 459 -11.89 -2.27 -10.40
C THR A 459 -12.86 -1.15 -10.02
N GLU A 460 -12.45 0.11 -10.17
CA GLU A 460 -13.34 1.26 -9.92
C GLU A 460 -14.50 1.34 -10.92
N VAL A 461 -14.23 1.10 -12.22
CA VAL A 461 -15.27 1.07 -13.26
C VAL A 461 -16.27 -0.07 -13.01
N LEU A 462 -15.80 -1.26 -12.62
CA LEU A 462 -16.67 -2.39 -12.27
C LEU A 462 -17.59 -2.06 -11.08
N ARG A 463 -17.10 -1.32 -10.09
CA ARG A 463 -17.94 -0.82 -8.98
C ARG A 463 -19.00 0.17 -9.46
N CYS A 464 -18.68 1.07 -10.40
CA CYS A 464 -19.68 1.95 -11.02
C CYS A 464 -20.75 1.15 -11.76
N LEU A 465 -20.34 0.16 -12.56
CA LEU A 465 -21.24 -0.72 -13.31
C LEU A 465 -22.18 -1.51 -12.39
N SER A 466 -21.62 -2.11 -11.33
CA SER A 466 -22.37 -2.86 -10.30
C SER A 466 -23.46 -2.00 -9.65
N LEU A 467 -23.12 -0.77 -9.21
CA LEU A 467 -24.09 0.17 -8.66
C LEU A 467 -25.12 0.63 -9.70
N SER A 468 -24.72 0.82 -10.95
CA SER A 468 -25.65 1.22 -12.01
C SER A 468 -26.63 0.11 -12.38
N ALA A 469 -26.23 -1.16 -12.29
CA ALA A 469 -27.08 -2.31 -12.57
C ALA A 469 -28.25 -2.44 -11.57
N SER A 470 -28.04 -2.09 -10.30
CA SER A 470 -29.13 -2.06 -9.32
C SER A 470 -30.07 -0.85 -9.46
N LYS A 471 -29.59 0.26 -10.03
CA LYS A 471 -30.38 1.49 -10.25
C LYS A 471 -31.14 1.52 -11.58
N TRP A 472 -30.57 0.95 -12.64
CA TRP A 472 -31.16 0.94 -14.00
C TRP A 472 -31.24 -0.49 -14.56
N PRO A 473 -32.02 -1.38 -13.92
CA PRO A 473 -31.99 -2.80 -14.23
C PRO A 473 -32.42 -3.15 -15.67
N LEU A 474 -33.43 -2.46 -16.22
CA LEU A 474 -33.97 -2.76 -17.56
C LEU A 474 -32.96 -2.44 -18.68
N ASP A 475 -32.38 -1.25 -18.69
CA ASP A 475 -31.38 -0.86 -19.70
C ASP A 475 -30.13 -1.73 -19.64
N PHE A 476 -29.71 -2.07 -18.41
CA PHE A 476 -28.56 -2.92 -18.19
C PHE A 476 -28.81 -4.34 -18.72
N LEU A 477 -29.99 -4.90 -18.46
CA LEU A 477 -30.41 -6.18 -18.99
C LEU A 477 -30.44 -6.17 -20.53
N GLN A 478 -30.97 -5.11 -21.15
CA GLN A 478 -30.99 -4.97 -22.60
C GLN A 478 -29.57 -4.85 -23.18
N ALA A 479 -28.68 -4.10 -22.52
CA ALA A 479 -27.28 -3.97 -22.93
C ALA A 479 -26.55 -5.32 -22.86
N LEU A 480 -26.71 -6.08 -21.77
CA LEU A 480 -26.13 -7.43 -21.64
C LEU A 480 -26.68 -8.38 -22.70
N THR A 481 -27.98 -8.36 -22.95
CA THR A 481 -28.63 -9.21 -23.95
C THR A 481 -28.10 -8.91 -25.36
N SER A 482 -28.01 -7.62 -25.73
CA SER A 482 -27.49 -7.22 -27.04
C SER A 482 -26.01 -7.59 -27.23
N LEU A 483 -25.19 -7.45 -26.18
CA LEU A 483 -23.77 -7.83 -26.22
C LEU A 483 -23.62 -9.34 -26.40
N THR A 484 -24.40 -10.11 -25.65
CA THR A 484 -24.39 -11.58 -25.71
C THR A 484 -24.75 -12.08 -27.10
N ASP A 485 -25.84 -11.57 -27.68
CA ASP A 485 -26.29 -11.95 -29.01
C ASP A 485 -25.24 -11.59 -30.09
N THR A 486 -24.62 -10.41 -29.95
CA THR A 486 -23.55 -9.97 -30.86
C THR A 486 -22.34 -10.91 -30.80
N LEU A 487 -21.92 -11.33 -29.61
CA LEU A 487 -20.72 -12.17 -29.43
C LEU A 487 -20.95 -13.62 -29.83
N LEU A 488 -22.13 -14.18 -29.59
CA LEU A 488 -22.46 -15.54 -30.02
C LEU A 488 -22.55 -15.66 -31.55
N LYS A 489 -22.90 -14.59 -32.25
CA LYS A 489 -23.00 -14.55 -33.73
C LYS A 489 -21.70 -14.12 -34.43
N LYS A 490 -20.71 -13.59 -33.70
CA LYS A 490 -19.47 -13.04 -34.28
C LYS A 490 -18.58 -14.17 -34.82
N ALA A 491 -18.30 -14.14 -36.13
CA ALA A 491 -17.39 -15.11 -36.74
C ALA A 491 -15.92 -14.84 -36.36
N ILE A 492 -15.14 -15.90 -36.19
CA ILE A 492 -13.70 -15.82 -35.90
C ILE A 492 -12.95 -15.60 -37.23
N PRO A 493 -12.24 -14.48 -37.42
CA PRO A 493 -11.47 -14.25 -38.64
C PRO A 493 -10.25 -15.17 -38.71
N VAL A 494 -10.06 -15.87 -39.84
CA VAL A 494 -8.96 -16.83 -40.05
C VAL A 494 -7.57 -16.17 -39.94
N THR A 495 -7.48 -14.86 -40.19
CA THR A 495 -6.26 -14.04 -40.11
C THR A 495 -5.76 -13.79 -38.68
N GLU A 496 -6.56 -14.04 -37.65
CA GLU A 496 -6.17 -13.84 -36.24
C GLU A 496 -5.61 -15.11 -35.58
N LEU A 497 -5.46 -16.22 -36.30
CA LEU A 497 -4.91 -17.46 -35.76
C LEU A 497 -3.37 -17.39 -35.68
N THR A 498 -2.79 -17.92 -34.60
CA THR A 498 -1.33 -17.96 -34.34
C THR A 498 -0.54 -18.72 -35.42
N ASP A 499 0.81 -18.67 -35.43
CA ASP A 499 1.71 -19.26 -36.45
C ASP A 499 1.52 -20.77 -36.73
N LEU A 500 0.77 -21.48 -35.89
CA LEU A 500 0.35 -22.88 -36.09
C LEU A 500 -1.08 -23.04 -36.67
N GLY A 501 -1.79 -21.94 -36.93
CA GLY A 501 -3.13 -21.88 -37.54
C GLY A 501 -4.27 -22.49 -36.71
N LYS A 502 -4.03 -22.88 -35.45
CA LYS A 502 -4.99 -23.69 -34.66
C LYS A 502 -5.81 -22.92 -33.63
N TYR A 503 -5.25 -21.87 -32.99
CA TYR A 503 -5.88 -21.19 -31.85
C TYR A 503 -5.71 -19.66 -31.91
N LEU A 504 -6.64 -18.95 -31.25
CA LEU A 504 -6.60 -17.50 -31.09
C LEU A 504 -5.51 -17.06 -30.09
N PRO A 505 -4.79 -15.97 -30.35
CA PRO A 505 -3.90 -15.34 -29.38
C PRO A 505 -4.73 -14.71 -28.25
N LEU A 506 -4.17 -14.68 -27.05
CA LEU A 506 -4.81 -14.06 -25.88
C LEU A 506 -5.05 -12.55 -26.07
N ASP A 507 -4.26 -11.91 -26.94
CA ASP A 507 -4.35 -10.49 -27.24
C ASP A 507 -5.36 -10.16 -28.37
N SER A 508 -6.10 -11.16 -28.87
CA SER A 508 -7.14 -10.94 -29.90
C SER A 508 -8.26 -10.02 -29.37
N PRO A 509 -8.76 -9.09 -30.20
CA PRO A 509 -9.86 -8.21 -29.82
C PRO A 509 -11.15 -8.97 -29.49
N ILE A 510 -11.37 -10.15 -30.10
CA ILE A 510 -12.50 -11.02 -29.76
C ILE A 510 -12.36 -11.57 -28.34
N VAL A 511 -11.15 -11.99 -27.94
CA VAL A 511 -10.90 -12.48 -26.57
C VAL A 511 -11.15 -11.38 -25.55
N TYR A 512 -10.75 -10.13 -25.83
CA TYR A 512 -11.06 -8.98 -24.96
C TYR A 512 -12.55 -8.67 -24.85
N ASP A 513 -13.33 -8.85 -25.93
CA ASP A 513 -14.78 -8.69 -25.88
C ASP A 513 -15.42 -9.75 -24.97
N TRP A 514 -14.97 -11.00 -25.05
CA TRP A 514 -15.43 -12.09 -24.19
C TRP A 514 -15.00 -11.94 -22.72
N ASP A 515 -13.76 -11.51 -22.48
CA ASP A 515 -13.27 -11.15 -21.13
C ASP A 515 -14.12 -10.04 -20.51
N THR A 516 -14.56 -9.07 -21.32
CA THR A 516 -15.43 -7.98 -20.87
C THR A 516 -16.82 -8.51 -20.51
N LEU A 517 -17.40 -9.41 -21.30
CA LEU A 517 -18.69 -10.04 -21.00
C LEU A 517 -18.63 -10.85 -19.70
N GLU A 518 -17.59 -11.66 -19.52
CA GLU A 518 -17.39 -12.46 -18.31
C GLU A 518 -17.35 -11.59 -17.05
N LEU A 519 -16.55 -10.51 -17.06
CA LEU A 519 -16.46 -9.60 -15.93
C LEU A 519 -17.77 -8.85 -15.65
N LEU A 520 -18.51 -8.49 -16.69
CA LEU A 520 -19.83 -7.89 -16.52
C LEU A 520 -20.75 -8.88 -15.80
N TYR A 521 -20.84 -10.12 -16.27
CA TYR A 521 -21.68 -11.13 -15.61
C TYR A 521 -21.27 -11.39 -14.15
N GLU A 522 -19.97 -11.54 -13.88
CA GLU A 522 -19.46 -11.79 -12.53
C GLU A 522 -19.83 -10.67 -11.55
N HIS A 523 -19.75 -9.39 -11.97
CA HIS A 523 -19.93 -8.25 -11.07
C HIS A 523 -21.33 -7.60 -11.11
N THR A 524 -22.16 -7.85 -12.13
CA THR A 524 -23.43 -7.13 -12.30
C THR A 524 -24.67 -7.98 -12.12
N LEU A 525 -24.62 -9.32 -12.25
CA LEU A 525 -25.84 -10.14 -12.20
C LEU A 525 -26.55 -10.11 -10.83
N SER A 526 -25.81 -10.18 -9.71
CA SER A 526 -26.39 -10.09 -8.37
C SER A 526 -26.99 -8.70 -8.08
N PRO A 527 -26.27 -7.58 -8.31
CA PRO A 527 -26.86 -6.23 -8.20
C PRO A 527 -28.06 -6.00 -9.12
N LEU A 528 -28.04 -6.58 -10.32
CA LEU A 528 -29.16 -6.52 -11.27
C LEU A 528 -30.41 -7.18 -10.69
N LYS A 529 -30.26 -8.35 -10.07
CA LYS A 529 -31.35 -9.05 -9.37
C LYS A 529 -31.92 -8.20 -8.23
N GLU A 530 -31.05 -7.60 -7.40
CA GLU A 530 -31.47 -6.68 -6.33
C GLU A 530 -32.27 -5.48 -6.86
N GLY A 531 -31.88 -4.94 -8.02
CA GLY A 531 -32.61 -3.89 -8.71
C GLY A 531 -34.02 -4.31 -9.13
N PHE A 532 -34.16 -5.47 -9.78
CA PHE A 532 -35.47 -6.01 -10.18
C PHE A 532 -36.37 -6.36 -8.99
N VAL A 533 -35.79 -6.88 -7.89
CA VAL A 533 -36.49 -7.11 -6.62
C VAL A 533 -37.04 -5.79 -6.07
N SER A 534 -36.23 -4.73 -6.07
CA SER A 534 -36.64 -3.40 -5.62
C SER A 534 -37.76 -2.79 -6.47
N CYS A 535 -37.81 -3.11 -7.76
CA CYS A 535 -38.87 -2.69 -8.68
C CYS A 535 -40.11 -3.60 -8.68
N GLY A 536 -40.11 -4.72 -7.94
CA GLY A 536 -41.21 -5.69 -7.93
C GLY A 536 -41.39 -6.45 -9.25
N GLN A 537 -40.34 -6.57 -10.06
CA GLN A 537 -40.35 -7.18 -11.41
C GLN A 537 -39.46 -8.43 -11.49
N THR A 538 -39.48 -9.29 -10.46
CA THR A 538 -38.61 -10.48 -10.38
C THR A 538 -38.87 -11.48 -11.51
N ASP A 539 -40.13 -11.71 -11.90
CA ASP A 539 -40.46 -12.63 -12.99
C ASP A 539 -39.85 -12.21 -14.34
N GLN A 540 -39.69 -10.89 -14.59
CA GLN A 540 -39.04 -10.41 -15.81
C GLN A 540 -37.55 -10.74 -15.81
N PHE A 541 -36.89 -10.61 -14.65
CA PHE A 541 -35.50 -11.00 -14.49
C PHE A 541 -35.32 -12.50 -14.72
N ASP A 542 -36.14 -13.33 -14.08
CA ASP A 542 -36.06 -14.80 -14.17
C ASP A 542 -36.30 -15.29 -15.61
N HIS A 543 -37.29 -14.70 -16.30
CA HIS A 543 -37.54 -14.99 -17.71
C HIS A 543 -36.38 -14.57 -18.61
N ALA A 544 -35.77 -13.41 -18.35
CA ALA A 544 -34.63 -12.94 -19.15
C ALA A 544 -33.37 -13.79 -18.93
N MET A 545 -33.08 -14.19 -17.68
CA MET A 545 -31.95 -15.07 -17.36
C MET A 545 -32.09 -16.43 -18.04
N SER A 546 -33.29 -17.04 -17.96
CA SER A 546 -33.56 -18.32 -18.63
C SER A 546 -33.44 -18.21 -20.16
N ASN A 547 -33.90 -17.11 -20.76
CA ASN A 547 -33.74 -16.87 -22.20
C ASN A 547 -32.27 -16.71 -22.63
N LEU A 548 -31.48 -15.94 -21.89
CA LEU A 548 -30.04 -15.79 -22.16
C LEU A 548 -29.31 -17.12 -22.02
N LEU A 549 -29.60 -17.88 -20.96
CA LEU A 549 -29.01 -19.21 -20.77
C LEU A 549 -29.40 -20.16 -21.91
N ARG A 550 -30.66 -20.13 -22.35
CA ARG A 550 -31.12 -20.92 -23.50
C ARG A 550 -30.35 -20.56 -24.78
N GLN A 551 -30.05 -19.29 -25.02
CA GLN A 551 -29.24 -18.87 -26.17
C GLN A 551 -27.82 -19.45 -26.13
N PHE A 552 -27.17 -19.43 -24.96
CA PHE A 552 -25.86 -20.05 -24.77
C PHE A 552 -25.89 -21.57 -25.04
N LEU A 553 -26.89 -22.27 -24.51
CA LEU A 553 -27.00 -23.73 -24.63
C LEU A 553 -27.39 -24.19 -26.04
N GLN A 554 -28.14 -23.38 -26.78
CA GLN A 554 -28.52 -23.68 -28.18
C GLN A 554 -27.41 -23.33 -29.18
N SER A 555 -26.52 -22.40 -28.83
CA SER A 555 -25.37 -22.07 -29.68
C SER A 555 -24.36 -23.22 -29.74
N PRO A 556 -23.78 -23.53 -30.91
CA PRO A 556 -22.79 -24.60 -31.02
C PRO A 556 -21.56 -24.28 -30.17
N ALA A 557 -21.00 -25.30 -29.53
CA ALA A 557 -19.82 -25.12 -28.69
C ALA A 557 -18.62 -24.63 -29.54
N MET A 558 -18.06 -23.47 -29.17
CA MET A 558 -16.98 -22.81 -29.91
C MET A 558 -15.80 -23.76 -30.17
N LEU A 559 -15.14 -23.67 -31.33
CA LEU A 559 -14.01 -24.54 -31.69
C LEU A 559 -12.72 -24.15 -30.94
N ASP A 560 -12.51 -22.85 -30.70
CA ASP A 560 -11.36 -22.36 -29.97
C ASP A 560 -11.51 -22.66 -28.46
N PRO A 561 -10.50 -23.27 -27.80
CA PRO A 561 -10.57 -23.65 -26.38
C PRO A 561 -10.77 -22.45 -25.46
N THR A 562 -10.18 -21.30 -25.77
CA THR A 562 -10.31 -20.11 -24.91
C THR A 562 -11.75 -19.59 -24.92
N LEU A 563 -12.34 -19.44 -26.10
CA LEU A 563 -13.72 -18.99 -26.24
C LEU A 563 -14.74 -20.01 -25.73
N ARG A 564 -14.50 -21.30 -25.93
CA ARG A 564 -15.33 -22.37 -25.37
C ARG A 564 -15.37 -22.31 -23.84
N GLY A 565 -14.22 -22.09 -23.20
CA GLY A 565 -14.14 -21.90 -21.75
C GLY A 565 -14.96 -20.69 -21.27
N LYS A 566 -14.85 -19.55 -21.99
CA LYS A 566 -15.64 -18.33 -21.68
C LYS A 566 -17.14 -18.57 -21.84
N GLN A 567 -17.57 -19.21 -22.92
CA GLN A 567 -18.97 -19.57 -23.18
C GLN A 567 -19.56 -20.42 -22.03
N ALA A 568 -18.84 -21.47 -21.63
CA ALA A 568 -19.26 -22.37 -20.55
C ALA A 568 -19.30 -21.65 -19.19
N THR A 569 -18.32 -20.79 -18.91
CA THR A 569 -18.25 -20.01 -17.66
C THR A 569 -19.40 -19.01 -17.58
N CYS A 570 -19.68 -18.27 -18.65
CA CYS A 570 -20.82 -17.34 -18.73
C CYS A 570 -22.17 -18.07 -18.56
N ALA A 571 -22.36 -19.22 -19.22
CA ALA A 571 -23.56 -20.03 -19.04
C ALA A 571 -23.73 -20.50 -17.59
N SER A 572 -22.64 -20.91 -16.94
CA SER A 572 -22.65 -21.30 -15.53
C SER A 572 -22.99 -20.15 -14.59
N MET A 573 -22.53 -18.92 -14.85
CA MET A 573 -22.87 -17.74 -14.04
C MET A 573 -24.35 -17.37 -14.15
N LEU A 574 -24.94 -17.47 -15.35
CA LEU A 574 -26.38 -17.26 -15.56
C LEU A 574 -27.23 -18.31 -14.85
N MET A 575 -26.80 -19.58 -14.88
CA MET A 575 -27.49 -20.66 -14.16
C MET A 575 -27.55 -20.42 -12.65
N GLN A 576 -26.50 -19.84 -12.04
CA GLN A 576 -26.50 -19.53 -10.62
C GLN A 576 -27.63 -18.57 -10.22
N GLN A 577 -28.06 -17.70 -11.14
CA GLN A 577 -29.07 -16.67 -10.91
C GLN A 577 -30.47 -17.05 -11.41
N THR A 578 -30.57 -18.11 -12.23
CA THR A 578 -31.84 -18.54 -12.84
C THR A 578 -32.78 -19.15 -11.79
N ASP A 579 -34.09 -18.92 -11.93
CA ASP A 579 -35.11 -19.49 -11.04
C ASP A 579 -35.16 -21.04 -11.15
N PRO A 580 -35.27 -21.77 -10.03
CA PRO A 580 -35.37 -23.24 -10.03
C PRO A 580 -36.47 -23.83 -10.92
N ARG A 581 -37.54 -23.06 -11.23
CA ARG A 581 -38.64 -23.48 -12.12
C ARG A 581 -38.16 -23.91 -13.51
N TYR A 582 -37.01 -23.40 -13.97
CA TYR A 582 -36.44 -23.72 -15.29
C TYR A 582 -35.37 -24.82 -15.26
N ASP A 583 -35.04 -25.37 -14.09
CA ASP A 583 -33.95 -26.33 -13.93
C ASP A 583 -34.17 -27.61 -14.77
N ALA A 584 -35.42 -28.08 -14.87
CA ALA A 584 -35.77 -29.28 -15.65
C ALA A 584 -35.43 -29.15 -17.14
N GLU A 585 -35.43 -27.93 -17.68
CA GLU A 585 -35.09 -27.66 -19.08
C GLU A 585 -33.58 -27.36 -19.25
N LEU A 586 -32.97 -26.58 -18.34
CA LEU A 586 -31.69 -25.92 -18.60
C LEU A 586 -30.49 -26.51 -17.86
N LEU A 587 -30.67 -27.17 -16.71
CA LEU A 587 -29.57 -27.64 -15.88
C LEU A 587 -28.82 -28.82 -16.51
N VAL A 588 -29.53 -29.82 -17.02
CA VAL A 588 -28.90 -31.00 -17.65
C VAL A 588 -28.09 -30.62 -18.90
N PRO A 589 -28.61 -29.82 -19.86
CA PRO A 589 -27.81 -29.36 -20.99
C PRO A 589 -26.55 -28.59 -20.59
N LEU A 590 -26.62 -27.77 -19.52
CA LEU A 590 -25.44 -27.09 -18.99
C LEU A 590 -24.40 -28.08 -18.45
N LEU A 591 -24.82 -29.06 -17.63
CA LEU A 591 -23.91 -30.09 -17.12
C LEU A 591 -23.25 -30.85 -18.29
N MET A 592 -24.01 -31.21 -19.31
CA MET A 592 -23.48 -31.86 -20.52
C MET A 592 -22.45 -30.98 -21.23
N LEU A 593 -22.69 -29.67 -21.35
CA LEU A 593 -21.72 -28.73 -21.91
C LEU A 593 -20.42 -28.67 -21.08
N LEU A 594 -20.53 -28.56 -19.75
CA LEU A 594 -19.38 -28.50 -18.86
C LEU A 594 -18.53 -29.79 -18.95
N PHE A 595 -19.17 -30.97 -18.89
CA PHE A 595 -18.47 -32.25 -19.01
C PHE A 595 -17.92 -32.54 -20.41
N ALA A 596 -18.58 -32.05 -21.46
CA ALA A 596 -18.03 -32.07 -22.82
C ALA A 596 -16.76 -31.21 -22.93
N CYS A 597 -16.69 -30.08 -22.22
CA CYS A 597 -15.48 -29.26 -22.17
C CYS A 597 -14.33 -29.97 -21.46
N PHE A 598 -14.57 -30.76 -20.39
CA PHE A 598 -13.49 -31.54 -19.74
C PHE A 598 -12.91 -32.63 -20.63
N ARG A 599 -13.74 -33.26 -21.45
CA ARG A 599 -13.31 -34.32 -22.38
C ARG A 599 -12.72 -33.79 -23.69
N TYR A 600 -12.64 -32.48 -23.85
CA TYR A 600 -12.15 -31.88 -25.08
C TYR A 600 -10.61 -31.92 -25.14
N ASN A 601 -10.09 -32.69 -26.10
CA ASN A 601 -8.66 -32.71 -26.41
C ASN A 601 -8.44 -32.76 -27.93
N PRO A 602 -8.06 -31.65 -28.57
CA PRO A 602 -7.91 -31.56 -30.03
C PRO A 602 -6.67 -32.31 -30.58
N ASP A 603 -5.64 -32.59 -29.77
CA ASP A 603 -4.38 -33.20 -30.21
C ASP A 603 -4.19 -34.67 -29.74
N ALA A 604 -5.29 -35.33 -29.33
CA ALA A 604 -5.29 -36.70 -28.79
C ALA A 604 -4.77 -37.80 -29.75
N SER A 605 -4.57 -37.48 -31.04
CA SER A 605 -4.06 -38.40 -32.07
C SER A 605 -2.53 -38.41 -32.21
N SER A 606 -1.81 -37.53 -31.50
CA SER A 606 -0.34 -37.47 -31.57
C SER A 606 0.32 -38.58 -30.74
N THR A 607 1.39 -39.17 -31.26
CA THR A 607 2.12 -40.35 -30.73
C THR A 607 2.80 -40.11 -29.37
N TYR A 608 2.65 -38.91 -28.79
CA TYR A 608 3.22 -38.50 -27.50
C TYR A 608 2.09 -37.96 -26.58
N PRO A 609 1.50 -38.82 -25.72
CA PRO A 609 0.28 -38.50 -24.95
C PRO A 609 0.49 -37.52 -23.76
N VAL A 610 1.57 -36.76 -23.70
CA VAL A 610 2.00 -36.12 -22.44
C VAL A 610 1.73 -34.61 -22.38
N ARG A 611 1.44 -33.93 -23.50
CA ARG A 611 1.46 -32.46 -23.51
C ARG A 611 0.20 -31.82 -24.07
N ARG A 612 -0.74 -31.53 -23.15
CA ARG A 612 -1.90 -30.68 -23.42
C ARG A 612 -1.50 -29.22 -23.65
N PRO A 613 -2.03 -28.54 -24.69
CA PRO A 613 -1.84 -27.11 -24.90
C PRO A 613 -2.25 -26.27 -23.68
N ARG A 614 -1.54 -25.16 -23.41
CA ARG A 614 -1.84 -24.26 -22.28
C ARG A 614 -3.27 -23.71 -22.34
N CYS A 615 -3.77 -23.35 -23.52
CA CYS A 615 -5.15 -22.86 -23.71
C CYS A 615 -6.20 -23.89 -23.29
N VAL A 616 -5.99 -25.18 -23.57
CA VAL A 616 -6.88 -26.27 -23.15
C VAL A 616 -6.82 -26.46 -21.63
N LYS A 617 -5.63 -26.42 -21.02
CA LYS A 617 -5.50 -26.47 -19.55
C LYS A 617 -6.23 -25.30 -18.87
N THR A 618 -6.07 -24.08 -19.40
CA THR A 618 -6.78 -22.90 -18.90
C THR A 618 -8.29 -23.06 -19.05
N MET A 619 -8.77 -23.58 -20.19
CA MET A 619 -10.19 -23.88 -20.40
C MET A 619 -10.72 -24.87 -19.35
N HIS A 620 -10.04 -26.00 -19.15
CA HIS A 620 -10.48 -27.00 -18.17
C HIS A 620 -10.52 -26.42 -16.76
N MET A 621 -9.51 -25.63 -16.38
CA MET A 621 -9.49 -24.99 -15.06
C MET A 621 -10.64 -23.98 -14.90
N ALA A 622 -10.94 -23.18 -15.92
CA ALA A 622 -12.07 -22.24 -15.91
C ALA A 622 -13.40 -22.98 -15.74
N VAL A 623 -13.62 -24.07 -16.48
CA VAL A 623 -14.83 -24.89 -16.40
C VAL A 623 -14.94 -25.63 -15.05
N ALA A 624 -13.84 -26.16 -14.52
CA ALA A 624 -13.79 -26.73 -13.17
C ALA A 624 -14.19 -25.72 -12.10
N THR A 625 -13.64 -24.51 -12.20
CA THR A 625 -13.98 -23.42 -11.28
C THR A 625 -15.43 -22.98 -11.43
N ALA A 626 -15.97 -22.93 -12.64
CA ALA A 626 -17.36 -22.60 -12.91
C ALA A 626 -18.32 -23.64 -12.28
N PHE A 627 -18.05 -24.93 -12.50
CA PHE A 627 -18.81 -26.02 -11.88
C PHE A 627 -18.72 -25.99 -10.34
N PHE A 628 -17.52 -25.77 -9.80
CA PHE A 628 -17.32 -25.61 -8.36
C PHE A 628 -18.12 -24.43 -7.79
N ARG A 629 -18.09 -23.26 -8.44
CA ARG A 629 -18.89 -22.09 -8.01
C ARG A 629 -20.38 -22.39 -8.06
N LEU A 630 -20.86 -23.07 -9.10
CA LEU A 630 -22.27 -23.48 -9.24
C LEU A 630 -22.69 -24.44 -8.12
N THR A 631 -21.88 -25.46 -7.82
CA THR A 631 -22.15 -26.44 -6.74
C THR A 631 -22.10 -25.82 -5.35
N ARG A 632 -21.20 -24.87 -5.11
CA ARG A 632 -21.13 -24.14 -3.84
C ARG A 632 -22.34 -23.23 -3.64
N ALA A 633 -22.75 -22.50 -4.68
CA ALA A 633 -23.86 -21.55 -4.63
C ALA A 633 -25.24 -22.24 -4.51
N ASN A 634 -25.48 -23.30 -5.29
CA ASN A 634 -26.78 -23.97 -5.36
C ASN A 634 -26.65 -25.51 -5.24
N PRO A 635 -26.23 -26.04 -4.07
CA PRO A 635 -25.99 -27.48 -3.90
C PRO A 635 -27.26 -28.33 -4.11
N GLU A 636 -28.39 -27.88 -3.58
CA GLU A 636 -29.67 -28.61 -3.61
C GLU A 636 -30.13 -28.94 -5.03
N ARG A 637 -29.84 -28.05 -6.00
CA ARG A 637 -30.20 -28.23 -7.41
C ARG A 637 -29.40 -29.34 -8.09
N ILE A 638 -28.16 -29.57 -7.65
CA ILE A 638 -27.23 -30.50 -8.28
C ILE A 638 -27.28 -31.89 -7.62
N MET A 639 -27.66 -31.95 -6.34
CA MET A 639 -27.78 -33.19 -5.56
C MET A 639 -28.53 -34.34 -6.27
N PRO A 640 -29.64 -34.12 -7.00
CA PRO A 640 -30.33 -35.20 -7.70
C PRO A 640 -29.48 -35.92 -8.76
N TYR A 641 -28.44 -35.27 -9.27
CA TYR A 641 -27.54 -35.80 -10.30
C TYR A 641 -26.22 -36.34 -9.72
N PHE A 642 -26.11 -36.42 -8.39
CA PHE A 642 -24.86 -36.75 -7.71
C PHE A 642 -24.22 -38.05 -8.20
N GLU A 643 -24.97 -39.14 -8.35
CA GLU A 643 -24.42 -40.43 -8.80
C GLU A 643 -23.85 -40.34 -10.23
N SER A 644 -24.59 -39.71 -11.15
CA SER A 644 -24.13 -39.50 -12.53
C SER A 644 -22.85 -38.65 -12.58
N ILE A 645 -22.81 -37.58 -11.79
CA ILE A 645 -21.64 -36.69 -11.70
C ILE A 645 -20.46 -37.44 -11.07
N ALA A 646 -20.68 -38.21 -10.00
CA ALA A 646 -19.64 -39.00 -9.35
C ALA A 646 -19.03 -40.04 -10.29
N ASN A 647 -19.85 -40.71 -11.10
CA ASN A 647 -19.37 -41.67 -12.11
C ASN A 647 -18.54 -40.99 -13.20
N GLU A 648 -18.98 -39.82 -13.68
CA GLU A 648 -18.25 -39.02 -14.65
C GLU A 648 -16.90 -38.53 -14.11
N VAL A 649 -16.86 -38.01 -12.88
CA VAL A 649 -15.61 -37.59 -12.23
C VAL A 649 -14.68 -38.78 -11.98
N THR A 650 -15.21 -39.95 -11.61
CA THR A 650 -14.40 -41.17 -11.43
C THR A 650 -13.80 -41.63 -12.76
N SER A 651 -14.56 -41.55 -13.85
CA SER A 651 -14.07 -41.81 -15.22
C SER A 651 -12.96 -40.83 -15.62
N LEU A 652 -13.15 -39.53 -15.36
CA LEU A 652 -12.12 -38.51 -15.57
C LEU A 652 -10.89 -38.74 -14.69
N TRP A 653 -11.06 -39.27 -13.47
CA TRP A 653 -9.94 -39.58 -12.59
C TRP A 653 -9.05 -40.68 -13.18
N ALA A 654 -9.67 -41.70 -13.80
CA ALA A 654 -8.97 -42.77 -14.51
C ALA A 654 -8.32 -42.33 -15.84
N ASP A 655 -8.78 -41.23 -16.45
CA ASP A 655 -8.19 -40.71 -17.69
C ASP A 655 -6.81 -40.07 -17.45
N PRO A 656 -5.73 -40.58 -18.08
CA PRO A 656 -4.39 -40.02 -17.93
C PRO A 656 -4.24 -38.63 -18.58
N ASN A 657 -5.14 -38.26 -19.50
CA ASN A 657 -5.06 -36.98 -20.21
C ASN A 657 -5.61 -35.81 -19.37
N SER A 658 -6.41 -36.08 -18.35
CA SER A 658 -7.04 -35.05 -17.51
C SER A 658 -6.08 -34.50 -16.44
N GLY A 659 -6.13 -33.20 -16.15
CA GLY A 659 -5.19 -32.53 -15.25
C GLY A 659 -5.51 -32.73 -13.79
N VAL A 660 -4.48 -32.96 -12.96
CA VAL A 660 -4.70 -33.21 -11.52
C VAL A 660 -5.34 -32.02 -10.81
N VAL A 661 -4.99 -30.78 -11.16
CA VAL A 661 -5.62 -29.58 -10.56
C VAL A 661 -7.13 -29.55 -10.87
N GLU A 662 -7.51 -29.79 -12.12
CA GLU A 662 -8.90 -29.80 -12.57
C GLU A 662 -9.70 -30.91 -11.84
N LYS A 663 -9.10 -32.10 -11.75
CA LYS A 663 -9.63 -33.24 -11.01
C LYS A 663 -9.84 -32.92 -9.52
N CYS A 664 -8.88 -32.25 -8.89
CA CYS A 664 -8.96 -31.83 -7.49
C CYS A 664 -10.15 -30.88 -7.23
N VAL A 665 -10.39 -29.91 -8.12
CA VAL A 665 -11.53 -28.98 -8.00
C VAL A 665 -12.87 -29.72 -8.15
N LEU A 666 -12.95 -30.70 -9.05
CA LEU A 666 -14.13 -31.57 -9.18
C LEU A 666 -14.34 -32.43 -7.93
N LEU A 667 -13.27 -32.96 -7.35
CA LEU A 667 -13.32 -33.71 -6.10
C LEU A 667 -13.84 -32.84 -4.94
N GLU A 668 -13.36 -31.60 -4.81
CA GLU A 668 -13.90 -30.64 -3.83
C GLU A 668 -15.41 -30.43 -4.00
N SER A 669 -15.87 -30.30 -5.25
CA SER A 669 -17.29 -30.15 -5.57
C SER A 669 -18.11 -31.37 -5.12
N LEU A 670 -17.59 -32.59 -5.33
CA LEU A 670 -18.25 -33.82 -4.88
C LEU A 670 -18.33 -33.92 -3.36
N ILE A 671 -17.27 -33.52 -2.64
CA ILE A 671 -17.26 -33.54 -1.17
C ILE A 671 -18.35 -32.59 -0.63
N ILE A 672 -18.46 -31.39 -1.19
CA ILE A 672 -19.50 -30.41 -0.81
C ILE A 672 -20.91 -31.00 -1.02
N LEU A 673 -21.15 -31.64 -2.16
CA LEU A 673 -22.45 -32.26 -2.44
C LEU A 673 -22.74 -33.42 -1.48
N CYS A 674 -21.74 -34.27 -1.19
CA CYS A 674 -21.89 -35.43 -0.32
C CYS A 674 -22.33 -35.03 1.10
N PHE A 675 -21.78 -33.95 1.66
CA PHE A 675 -22.18 -33.44 2.99
C PHE A 675 -23.63 -32.93 3.03
N ARG A 676 -24.21 -32.55 1.89
CA ARG A 676 -25.55 -31.98 1.80
C ARG A 676 -26.62 -32.99 1.36
N LEU A 677 -26.24 -34.23 1.03
CA LEU A 677 -27.19 -35.29 0.64
C LEU A 677 -28.18 -35.60 1.78
N PRO A 678 -29.48 -35.85 1.50
CA PRO A 678 -30.50 -36.16 2.51
C PRO A 678 -30.40 -37.62 2.95
N HIS A 679 -29.22 -38.03 3.43
CA HIS A 679 -28.91 -39.37 3.91
C HIS A 679 -28.39 -39.31 5.35
N PRO A 680 -28.55 -40.39 6.14
CA PRO A 680 -27.98 -40.44 7.47
C PRO A 680 -26.44 -40.30 7.42
N VAL A 681 -25.87 -39.69 8.45
CA VAL A 681 -24.43 -39.39 8.58
C VAL A 681 -23.55 -40.62 8.35
N SER A 682 -24.01 -41.82 8.74
CA SER A 682 -23.30 -43.08 8.48
C SER A 682 -23.18 -43.42 6.99
N VAL A 683 -24.24 -43.23 6.22
CA VAL A 683 -24.23 -43.48 4.77
C VAL A 683 -23.40 -42.43 4.05
N GLN A 684 -23.49 -41.16 4.48
CA GLN A 684 -22.62 -40.10 3.96
C GLN A 684 -21.14 -40.41 4.22
N LYS A 685 -20.80 -40.91 5.41
CA LYS A 685 -19.44 -41.35 5.75
C LYS A 685 -18.95 -42.45 4.82
N ASP A 686 -19.74 -43.49 4.62
CA ASP A 686 -19.34 -44.64 3.78
C ASP A 686 -19.22 -44.25 2.30
N LEU A 687 -20.09 -43.36 1.82
CA LEU A 687 -20.01 -42.80 0.48
C LEU A 687 -18.75 -41.95 0.29
N LEU A 688 -18.46 -41.05 1.25
CA LEU A 688 -17.29 -40.20 1.21
C LEU A 688 -16.00 -41.03 1.35
N ALA A 689 -15.98 -42.04 2.23
CA ALA A 689 -14.85 -42.97 2.36
C ALA A 689 -14.56 -43.72 1.05
N ARG A 690 -15.61 -44.15 0.32
CA ARG A 690 -15.46 -44.78 -1.01
C ARG A 690 -14.93 -43.82 -2.06
N LEU A 691 -15.47 -42.60 -2.14
CA LEU A 691 -15.03 -41.58 -3.09
C LEU A 691 -13.57 -41.17 -2.85
N LEU A 692 -13.15 -41.11 -1.60
CA LEU A 692 -11.81 -40.68 -1.21
C LEU A 692 -10.81 -41.82 -1.09
N ALA A 693 -11.23 -43.08 -1.22
CA ALA A 693 -10.38 -44.24 -1.00
C ALA A 693 -9.07 -44.16 -1.78
N HIS A 694 -9.11 -43.72 -3.05
CA HIS A 694 -7.92 -43.57 -3.89
C HIS A 694 -6.93 -42.51 -3.41
N VAL A 695 -7.40 -41.52 -2.64
CA VAL A 695 -6.55 -40.44 -2.09
C VAL A 695 -6.12 -40.80 -0.67
N THR A 696 -7.06 -41.15 0.22
CA THR A 696 -6.75 -41.38 1.64
C THR A 696 -5.97 -42.67 1.88
N SER A 697 -6.24 -43.75 1.14
CA SER A 697 -5.50 -45.01 1.30
C SER A 697 -4.01 -44.87 0.93
N ALA A 698 -3.68 -43.97 0.00
CA ALA A 698 -2.30 -43.69 -0.35
C ALA A 698 -1.52 -43.15 0.85
N TRP A 699 -2.17 -42.37 1.72
CA TRP A 699 -1.55 -41.67 2.84
C TRP A 699 -1.64 -42.41 4.19
N CYS A 700 -2.36 -43.52 4.30
CA CYS A 700 -2.39 -44.31 5.53
C CYS A 700 -1.12 -45.16 5.69
N MET A 701 -0.42 -45.06 6.82
CA MET A 701 0.74 -45.93 7.11
C MET A 701 0.29 -47.40 7.27
N PRO A 702 1.00 -48.38 6.69
CA PRO A 702 0.66 -49.78 6.89
C PRO A 702 0.93 -50.19 8.34
N VAL A 703 -0.13 -50.57 9.06
CA VAL A 703 -0.08 -51.02 10.46
C VAL A 703 0.54 -52.43 10.60
N SER A 704 0.77 -53.14 9.49
CA SER A 704 1.44 -54.46 9.48
C SER A 704 2.09 -54.76 8.13
N SER A 705 3.19 -55.53 8.14
CA SER A 705 4.05 -55.90 7.02
C SER A 705 3.44 -56.83 5.95
N VAL A 706 2.10 -56.88 5.83
CA VAL A 706 1.38 -57.88 5.01
C VAL A 706 0.49 -57.25 3.93
N VAL A 707 0.39 -55.92 3.85
CA VAL A 707 -0.32 -55.27 2.73
C VAL A 707 0.66 -55.11 1.57
N ASN A 708 0.32 -55.66 0.40
CA ASN A 708 1.09 -55.60 -0.86
C ASN A 708 1.80 -54.25 -1.05
N THR A 709 3.08 -54.20 -0.67
CA THR A 709 3.94 -53.01 -0.70
C THR A 709 4.24 -52.51 -2.11
N GLU A 710 3.90 -53.28 -3.15
CA GLU A 710 4.16 -52.97 -4.55
C GLU A 710 3.07 -52.13 -5.24
N SER A 711 1.87 -51.96 -4.64
CA SER A 711 0.75 -51.27 -5.32
C SER A 711 0.54 -49.80 -4.95
N ASN A 712 1.19 -49.26 -3.92
CA ASN A 712 1.03 -47.85 -3.52
C ASN A 712 2.23 -47.00 -3.96
N PRO A 713 2.06 -46.05 -4.91
CA PRO A 713 3.17 -45.32 -5.51
C PRO A 713 3.85 -44.30 -4.55
N ILE A 714 3.23 -43.94 -3.43
CA ILE A 714 3.81 -43.00 -2.44
C ILE A 714 4.62 -43.71 -1.34
N PHE A 715 4.49 -45.04 -1.22
CA PHE A 715 5.15 -45.81 -0.15
C PHE A 715 6.68 -45.68 -0.13
N PRO A 716 7.40 -45.66 -1.28
CA PRO A 716 8.84 -45.41 -1.29
C PRO A 716 9.23 -44.06 -0.65
N ILE A 717 8.36 -43.04 -0.78
CA ILE A 717 8.57 -41.71 -0.18
C ILE A 717 8.46 -41.78 1.33
N PHE A 718 7.46 -42.49 1.87
CA PHE A 718 7.35 -42.67 3.31
C PHE A 718 8.54 -43.39 3.91
N ASN A 719 9.01 -44.46 3.26
CA ASN A 719 10.20 -45.19 3.71
C ASN A 719 11.46 -44.29 3.70
N ALA A 720 11.65 -43.50 2.64
CA ALA A 720 12.73 -42.53 2.57
C ALA A 720 12.63 -41.48 3.69
N CYS A 721 11.43 -40.91 3.92
CA CYS A 721 11.22 -39.94 4.99
C CYS A 721 11.44 -40.53 6.41
N THR A 722 11.16 -41.81 6.63
CA THR A 722 11.42 -42.47 7.93
C THR A 722 12.89 -42.81 8.15
N ASN A 723 13.64 -43.10 7.08
CA ASN A 723 15.07 -43.41 7.15
C ASN A 723 15.94 -42.15 7.22
N GLY A 724 15.41 -41.00 6.79
CA GLY A 724 15.97 -39.68 6.97
C GLY A 724 16.01 -38.85 5.68
N SER A 725 16.30 -37.56 5.82
CA SER A 725 16.44 -36.62 4.70
C SER A 725 17.41 -37.06 3.56
N PRO A 726 18.51 -37.82 3.78
CA PRO A 726 19.42 -38.21 2.70
C PRO A 726 18.78 -39.19 1.70
N ASP A 727 17.93 -40.09 2.19
CA ASP A 727 17.19 -41.04 1.37
C ASP A 727 16.11 -40.32 0.56
N LEU A 728 15.53 -39.24 1.10
CA LEU A 728 14.60 -38.39 0.35
C LEU A 728 15.32 -37.62 -0.76
N LEU A 729 16.53 -37.10 -0.52
CA LEU A 729 17.33 -36.41 -1.53
C LEU A 729 17.61 -37.31 -2.74
N THR A 730 18.08 -38.53 -2.48
CA THR A 730 18.39 -39.54 -3.53
C THR A 730 17.13 -39.98 -4.27
N LEU A 731 16.03 -40.23 -3.56
CA LEU A 731 14.76 -40.63 -4.16
C LEU A 731 14.17 -39.53 -5.09
N LEU A 732 14.33 -38.26 -4.71
CA LEU A 732 13.92 -37.12 -5.53
C LEU A 732 14.98 -36.74 -6.58
N GLY A 733 16.15 -37.40 -6.59
CA GLY A 733 17.27 -37.14 -7.50
C GLY A 733 17.88 -35.74 -7.35
N LEU A 734 17.93 -35.19 -6.14
CA LEU A 734 18.47 -33.85 -5.87
C LEU A 734 20.02 -33.86 -5.76
N ASP A 735 20.61 -35.03 -5.63
CA ASP A 735 22.05 -35.33 -5.64
C ASP A 735 22.62 -35.56 -7.05
N LEU A 736 21.76 -35.60 -8.06
CA LEU A 736 22.13 -35.83 -9.47
C LEU A 736 22.29 -34.52 -10.27
N PRO A 737 23.06 -34.52 -11.38
CA PRO A 737 23.22 -33.34 -12.22
C PRO A 737 21.95 -32.99 -13.01
N LEU A 738 21.82 -31.70 -13.40
CA LEU A 738 20.62 -31.20 -14.09
C LEU A 738 20.28 -31.95 -15.39
N SER A 739 21.31 -32.48 -16.08
CA SER A 739 21.20 -33.28 -17.31
C SER A 739 20.40 -34.57 -17.11
N GLU A 740 20.37 -35.13 -15.91
CA GLU A 740 19.62 -36.36 -15.58
C GLU A 740 18.14 -36.08 -15.24
N HIS A 741 17.62 -34.89 -15.58
CA HIS A 741 16.20 -34.53 -15.35
C HIS A 741 15.45 -34.12 -16.62
N GLU A 742 16.04 -34.27 -17.80
CA GLU A 742 15.40 -33.90 -19.07
C GLU A 742 14.29 -34.87 -19.47
N ASP A 743 14.47 -36.17 -19.21
CA ASP A 743 13.46 -37.19 -19.49
C ASP A 743 12.43 -37.30 -18.35
N ALA A 744 11.16 -37.15 -18.73
CA ALA A 744 10.05 -37.25 -17.80
C ALA A 744 9.83 -38.68 -17.26
N GLN A 745 10.28 -39.72 -17.95
CA GLN A 745 10.04 -41.12 -17.56
C GLN A 745 10.99 -41.65 -16.48
N LEU A 746 12.04 -40.90 -16.15
CA LEU A 746 13.00 -41.29 -15.12
C LEU A 746 12.33 -41.44 -13.75
N ALA A 747 12.77 -42.43 -12.96
CA ALA A 747 12.13 -42.84 -11.72
C ALA A 747 12.01 -41.69 -10.69
N HIS A 748 13.07 -40.91 -10.50
CA HIS A 748 13.08 -39.74 -9.59
C HIS A 748 12.20 -38.59 -10.08
N VAL A 749 12.09 -38.39 -11.41
CA VAL A 749 11.18 -37.40 -12.00
C VAL A 749 9.73 -37.82 -11.79
N GLN A 750 9.42 -39.08 -12.04
CA GLN A 750 8.11 -39.67 -11.75
C GLN A 750 7.77 -39.58 -10.27
N MET A 751 8.72 -39.85 -9.37
CA MET A 751 8.49 -39.76 -7.92
C MET A 751 8.13 -38.33 -7.48
N ARG A 752 8.77 -37.30 -8.04
CA ARG A 752 8.39 -35.89 -7.81
C ARG A 752 6.98 -35.58 -8.32
N ILE A 753 6.62 -36.06 -9.51
CA ILE A 753 5.28 -35.89 -10.07
C ILE A 753 4.25 -36.59 -9.17
N THR A 754 4.47 -37.85 -8.81
CA THR A 754 3.63 -38.62 -7.89
C THR A 754 3.46 -37.90 -6.56
N LEU A 755 4.54 -37.40 -5.95
CA LEU A 755 4.47 -36.65 -4.70
C LEU A 755 3.60 -35.39 -4.85
N GLY A 756 3.88 -34.56 -5.86
CA GLY A 756 3.13 -33.33 -6.10
C GLY A 756 1.64 -33.59 -6.33
N GLN A 757 1.30 -34.61 -7.12
CA GLN A 757 -0.10 -34.97 -7.39
C GLN A 757 -0.82 -35.49 -6.14
N ASN A 758 -0.18 -36.35 -5.34
CA ASN A 758 -0.78 -36.89 -4.12
C ASN A 758 -0.97 -35.81 -3.04
N VAL A 759 0.00 -34.90 -2.89
CA VAL A 759 -0.11 -33.76 -1.97
C VAL A 759 -1.24 -32.82 -2.39
N LEU A 760 -1.33 -32.50 -3.69
CA LEU A 760 -2.41 -31.64 -4.20
C LEU A 760 -3.80 -32.28 -4.03
N SER A 761 -3.93 -33.58 -4.31
CA SER A 761 -5.20 -34.32 -4.12
C SER A 761 -5.60 -34.38 -2.64
N LEU A 762 -4.64 -34.59 -1.75
CA LEU A 762 -4.86 -34.58 -0.31
C LEU A 762 -5.26 -33.18 0.17
N LEU A 763 -4.63 -32.11 -0.35
CA LEU A 763 -4.98 -30.73 -0.01
C LEU A 763 -6.43 -30.41 -0.37
N ALA A 764 -6.85 -30.74 -1.59
CA ALA A 764 -8.23 -30.55 -2.03
C ALA A 764 -9.23 -31.31 -1.13
N THR A 765 -8.87 -32.53 -0.76
CA THR A 765 -9.66 -33.38 0.15
C THR A 765 -9.77 -32.78 1.55
N ALA A 766 -8.64 -32.46 2.18
CA ALA A 766 -8.58 -31.89 3.53
C ALA A 766 -9.31 -30.54 3.60
N ARG A 767 -9.19 -29.68 2.57
CA ARG A 767 -9.82 -28.37 2.53
C ARG A 767 -11.33 -28.40 2.73
N ARG A 768 -12.01 -29.44 2.22
CA ARG A 768 -13.47 -29.58 2.32
C ARG A 768 -13.94 -30.46 3.46
N ILE A 769 -13.14 -31.43 3.88
CA ILE A 769 -13.50 -32.30 5.01
C ILE A 769 -13.32 -31.59 6.35
N SER A 770 -12.33 -30.69 6.45
CA SER A 770 -12.04 -29.99 7.70
C SER A 770 -13.08 -28.93 8.09
N ASP A 771 -14.02 -28.60 7.21
CA ASP A 771 -15.07 -27.59 7.43
C ASP A 771 -16.45 -28.11 6.99
N PRO A 772 -17.03 -29.10 7.69
CA PRO A 772 -18.35 -29.65 7.38
C PRO A 772 -19.46 -28.70 7.87
N PRO A 773 -20.67 -28.76 7.28
CA PRO A 773 -21.75 -27.82 7.60
C PRO A 773 -22.36 -28.05 8.99
N THR A 774 -22.19 -29.23 9.59
CA THR A 774 -22.68 -29.53 10.94
C THR A 774 -21.61 -30.15 11.82
N ARG A 775 -21.71 -29.92 13.13
CA ARG A 775 -20.78 -30.50 14.12
C ARG A 775 -20.86 -32.02 14.21
N GLU A 776 -22.05 -32.60 14.04
CA GLU A 776 -22.20 -34.06 13.99
C GLU A 776 -21.40 -34.67 12.84
N GLN A 777 -21.40 -34.03 11.67
CA GLN A 777 -20.59 -34.48 10.55
C GLN A 777 -19.08 -34.32 10.81
N LEU A 778 -18.67 -33.28 11.53
CA LEU A 778 -17.27 -33.14 11.98
C LEU A 778 -16.83 -34.35 12.81
N ASP A 779 -17.61 -34.68 13.85
CA ASP A 779 -17.25 -35.74 14.81
C ASP A 779 -17.35 -37.16 14.19
N TYR A 780 -18.37 -37.43 13.38
CA TYR A 780 -18.64 -38.78 12.86
C TYR A 780 -18.07 -39.07 11.46
N ILE A 781 -17.82 -38.04 10.64
CA ILE A 781 -17.29 -38.17 9.27
C ILE A 781 -15.85 -37.65 9.20
N SER A 782 -15.64 -36.37 9.48
CA SER A 782 -14.36 -35.70 9.22
C SER A 782 -13.24 -36.24 10.11
N VAL A 783 -13.48 -36.35 11.42
CA VAL A 783 -12.46 -36.83 12.37
C VAL A 783 -11.98 -38.25 12.00
N PRO A 784 -12.84 -39.27 11.80
CA PRO A 784 -12.40 -40.62 11.42
C PRO A 784 -11.66 -40.71 10.07
N LEU A 785 -11.95 -39.81 9.13
CA LEU A 785 -11.29 -39.80 7.82
C LEU A 785 -9.94 -39.07 7.84
N LEU A 786 -9.78 -38.05 8.68
CA LEU A 786 -8.57 -37.23 8.76
C LEU A 786 -7.54 -37.78 9.77
N GLU A 787 -7.98 -38.41 10.87
CA GLU A 787 -7.12 -38.89 11.95
C GLU A 787 -6.00 -39.84 11.46
N PRO A 788 -6.26 -40.82 10.56
CA PRO A 788 -5.21 -41.72 10.05
C PRO A 788 -4.16 -41.03 9.18
N LEU A 789 -4.44 -39.83 8.66
CA LEU A 789 -3.58 -39.13 7.70
C LEU A 789 -2.49 -38.30 8.41
N LEU A 790 -2.79 -37.83 9.63
CA LEU A 790 -1.93 -36.90 10.37
C LEU A 790 -0.49 -37.41 10.55
N PRO A 791 -0.22 -38.67 10.99
CA PRO A 791 1.14 -39.14 11.19
C PRO A 791 1.98 -39.10 9.92
N SER A 792 1.43 -39.55 8.79
CA SER A 792 2.13 -39.61 7.50
C SER A 792 2.47 -38.21 6.98
N VAL A 793 1.51 -37.28 7.09
CA VAL A 793 1.72 -35.88 6.66
C VAL A 793 2.81 -35.22 7.50
N LEU A 794 2.83 -35.44 8.82
CA LEU A 794 3.86 -34.88 9.71
C LEU A 794 5.26 -35.43 9.39
N VAL A 795 5.38 -36.73 9.09
CA VAL A 795 6.66 -37.34 8.69
C VAL A 795 7.20 -36.72 7.40
N VAL A 796 6.35 -36.53 6.39
CA VAL A 796 6.77 -35.89 5.13
C VAL A 796 7.10 -34.41 5.34
N LEU A 797 6.27 -33.66 6.08
CA LEU A 797 6.55 -32.24 6.37
C LEU A 797 7.88 -32.07 7.11
N ARG A 798 8.14 -32.91 8.12
CA ARG A 798 9.39 -32.89 8.86
C ARG A 798 10.59 -33.16 7.95
N ALA A 799 10.53 -34.17 7.09
CA ALA A 799 11.61 -34.45 6.14
C ALA A 799 11.86 -33.27 5.19
N PHE A 800 10.80 -32.58 4.74
CA PHE A 800 10.91 -31.37 3.93
C PHE A 800 11.53 -30.18 4.68
N ASN A 801 11.26 -30.02 5.97
CA ASN A 801 11.94 -29.01 6.79
C ASN A 801 13.42 -29.35 6.99
N GLU A 802 13.75 -30.64 7.16
CA GLU A 802 15.12 -31.12 7.31
C GLU A 802 15.96 -30.98 6.03
N LEU A 803 15.35 -30.86 4.84
CA LEU A 803 16.08 -30.55 3.58
C LEU A 803 16.90 -29.26 3.67
N TRP A 804 16.49 -28.31 4.51
CA TRP A 804 17.18 -27.02 4.69
C TRP A 804 18.36 -27.08 5.67
N LEU A 805 18.61 -28.24 6.30
CA LEU A 805 19.80 -28.41 7.13
C LEU A 805 21.07 -28.25 6.28
N PRO A 806 22.11 -27.57 6.79
CA PRO A 806 23.36 -27.35 6.04
C PRO A 806 24.00 -28.64 5.52
N GLU A 807 23.93 -29.72 6.29
CA GLU A 807 24.45 -31.04 5.93
C GLU A 807 23.72 -31.66 4.72
N ASN A 808 22.42 -31.39 4.57
CA ASN A 808 21.61 -31.87 3.46
C ASN A 808 21.77 -31.00 2.23
N LEU A 809 21.81 -29.67 2.40
CA LEU A 809 22.10 -28.74 1.31
C LEU A 809 23.48 -29.01 0.69
N ALA A 810 24.47 -29.42 1.48
CA ALA A 810 25.80 -29.80 0.98
C ALA A 810 25.79 -31.09 0.13
N ARG A 811 24.76 -31.94 0.25
CA ARG A 811 24.59 -33.15 -0.57
C ARG A 811 23.83 -32.91 -1.88
N VAL A 812 23.17 -31.75 -2.01
CA VAL A 812 22.48 -31.36 -3.25
C VAL A 812 23.53 -31.08 -4.33
N HIS A 813 23.28 -31.56 -5.54
CA HIS A 813 24.20 -31.32 -6.65
C HIS A 813 24.32 -29.82 -6.96
N PRO A 814 25.52 -29.27 -7.25
CA PRO A 814 25.72 -27.84 -7.49
C PRO A 814 24.81 -27.22 -8.57
N THR A 815 24.41 -27.99 -9.58
CA THR A 815 23.49 -27.52 -10.63
C THR A 815 22.03 -27.38 -10.19
N ILE A 816 21.66 -27.99 -9.06
CA ILE A 816 20.30 -27.97 -8.49
C ILE A 816 20.19 -26.98 -7.33
N VAL A 817 21.29 -26.63 -6.66
CA VAL A 817 21.31 -25.64 -5.56
C VAL A 817 20.51 -24.37 -5.86
N PRO A 818 20.56 -23.76 -7.08
CA PRO A 818 19.74 -22.59 -7.40
C PRO A 818 18.21 -22.82 -7.29
N ALA A 819 17.73 -24.06 -7.25
CA ALA A 819 16.32 -24.39 -7.01
C ALA A 819 15.87 -24.07 -5.57
N PHE A 820 16.79 -23.97 -4.61
CA PHE A 820 16.51 -23.60 -3.22
C PHE A 820 16.58 -22.08 -2.98
N GLU A 821 17.11 -21.33 -3.95
CA GLU A 821 17.24 -19.87 -3.87
C GLU A 821 15.95 -19.14 -4.31
N LEU A 822 15.81 -17.89 -3.86
CA LEU A 822 14.73 -17.01 -4.28
C LEU A 822 14.86 -16.69 -5.77
N THR A 823 13.77 -16.85 -6.51
CA THR A 823 13.73 -16.43 -7.92
C THR A 823 13.81 -14.91 -8.02
N GLU A 824 14.34 -14.42 -9.13
CA GLU A 824 14.33 -13.00 -9.47
C GLU A 824 12.91 -12.43 -9.38
N HIS A 825 11.90 -13.15 -9.87
CA HIS A 825 10.50 -12.73 -9.74
C HIS A 825 10.08 -12.46 -8.28
N VAL A 826 10.36 -13.38 -7.35
CA VAL A 826 10.03 -13.21 -5.93
C VAL A 826 10.83 -12.07 -5.31
N LYS A 827 12.13 -11.93 -5.64
CA LYS A 827 12.96 -10.81 -5.19
C LYS A 827 12.36 -9.48 -5.63
N PHE A 828 11.97 -9.37 -6.89
CA PHE A 828 11.36 -8.17 -7.44
C PHE A 828 9.98 -7.86 -6.82
N THR A 829 9.13 -8.88 -6.62
CA THR A 829 7.86 -8.72 -5.88
C THR A 829 8.10 -8.17 -4.48
N LEU A 830 9.11 -8.66 -3.75
CA LEU A 830 9.49 -8.17 -2.42
C LEU A 830 9.98 -6.72 -2.45
N LEU A 831 10.70 -6.34 -3.51
CA LEU A 831 11.16 -4.97 -3.74
C LEU A 831 10.04 -4.04 -4.26
N SER A 832 8.83 -4.56 -4.46
CA SER A 832 7.73 -3.86 -5.14
C SER A 832 8.09 -3.38 -6.56
N LEU A 833 9.12 -3.99 -7.16
CA LEU A 833 9.47 -3.87 -8.56
C LEU A 833 8.56 -4.86 -9.30
N GLN A 834 7.50 -4.36 -9.92
CA GLN A 834 6.45 -5.22 -10.46
C GLN A 834 6.89 -5.81 -11.78
N VAL A 835 7.76 -6.82 -11.78
CA VAL A 835 8.15 -7.42 -13.06
C VAL A 835 6.92 -7.93 -13.77
N GLY A 836 6.72 -7.38 -14.98
CA GLY A 836 5.75 -7.85 -15.95
C GLY A 836 6.11 -9.26 -16.44
N ILE A 837 6.11 -10.25 -15.54
CA ILE A 837 6.25 -11.65 -15.89
C ILE A 837 4.84 -12.20 -16.12
N THR A 838 4.44 -12.13 -17.40
CA THR A 838 3.78 -13.20 -18.16
C THR A 838 2.25 -13.31 -18.22
N GLN A 839 1.65 -12.41 -19.00
CA GLN A 839 0.86 -12.89 -20.16
C GLN A 839 1.66 -12.85 -21.48
N GLN A 840 2.85 -12.21 -21.49
CA GLN A 840 3.74 -12.10 -22.67
C GLN A 840 4.88 -13.13 -22.72
N GLN A 841 4.82 -14.24 -21.98
CA GLN A 841 5.69 -15.37 -22.36
C GLN A 841 5.11 -15.94 -23.65
N PRO A 842 5.89 -16.02 -24.75
CA PRO A 842 5.42 -16.68 -25.96
C PRO A 842 4.92 -18.07 -25.57
N ALA A 843 3.84 -18.52 -26.22
CA ALA A 843 3.15 -19.78 -25.92
C ALA A 843 4.04 -21.04 -26.01
N SER A 844 5.33 -20.89 -26.34
CA SER A 844 6.28 -21.94 -26.69
C SER A 844 7.45 -22.17 -25.70
N GLU A 845 7.69 -21.34 -24.69
CA GLU A 845 8.85 -21.58 -23.81
C GLU A 845 8.54 -22.59 -22.70
N GLU A 846 9.08 -23.80 -22.85
CA GLU A 846 9.03 -24.83 -21.83
C GLU A 846 9.74 -24.36 -20.55
N LYS A 847 9.06 -24.49 -19.39
CA LYS A 847 9.73 -24.34 -18.08
C LYS A 847 10.96 -25.23 -18.05
N SER A 848 12.11 -24.64 -17.74
CA SER A 848 13.38 -25.35 -17.57
C SER A 848 13.25 -26.47 -16.52
N SER A 849 14.05 -27.53 -16.64
CA SER A 849 14.03 -28.63 -15.64
C SER A 849 14.29 -28.13 -14.22
N LEU A 850 15.13 -27.09 -14.07
CA LEU A 850 15.40 -26.42 -12.81
C LEU A 850 14.15 -25.74 -12.23
N GLU A 851 13.38 -25.01 -13.05
CA GLU A 851 12.13 -24.41 -12.62
C GLU A 851 11.09 -25.45 -12.20
N ARG A 852 11.03 -26.60 -12.87
CA ARG A 852 10.11 -27.69 -12.49
C ARG A 852 10.47 -28.26 -11.11
N ILE A 853 11.75 -28.48 -10.83
CA ILE A 853 12.23 -28.93 -9.50
C ILE A 853 11.89 -27.87 -8.45
N ARG A 854 12.23 -26.60 -8.71
CA ARG A 854 11.92 -25.47 -7.82
C ARG A 854 10.43 -25.37 -7.50
N SER A 855 9.57 -25.36 -8.53
CA SER A 855 8.12 -25.32 -8.37
C SER A 855 7.62 -26.51 -7.56
N CYS A 856 8.11 -27.72 -7.84
CA CYS A 856 7.74 -28.93 -7.10
C CYS A 856 8.08 -28.82 -5.61
N LEU A 857 9.33 -28.47 -5.27
CA LEU A 857 9.76 -28.34 -3.87
C LEU A 857 8.96 -27.25 -3.13
N PHE A 858 8.76 -26.10 -3.78
CA PHE A 858 8.02 -24.99 -3.19
C PHE A 858 6.53 -25.34 -2.98
N GLU A 859 5.85 -25.83 -4.01
CA GLU A 859 4.42 -26.18 -3.98
C GLU A 859 4.15 -27.31 -2.99
N VAL A 860 4.96 -28.37 -2.99
CA VAL A 860 4.80 -29.49 -2.04
C VAL A 860 4.93 -28.98 -0.61
N HIS A 861 5.95 -28.18 -0.30
CA HIS A 861 6.16 -27.68 1.05
C HIS A 861 5.05 -26.73 1.53
N GLU A 862 4.63 -25.76 0.70
CA GLU A 862 3.50 -24.86 1.04
C GLU A 862 2.19 -25.65 1.23
N ASN A 863 1.92 -26.61 0.34
CA ASN A 863 0.71 -27.41 0.39
C ASN A 863 0.69 -28.32 1.62
N LEU A 864 1.84 -28.91 2.01
CA LEU A 864 1.96 -29.69 3.26
C LEU A 864 1.68 -28.84 4.50
N LEU A 865 2.24 -27.62 4.57
CA LEU A 865 1.93 -26.67 5.65
C LEU A 865 0.43 -26.34 5.70
N THR A 866 -0.19 -26.11 4.54
CA THR A 866 -1.64 -25.85 4.44
C THR A 866 -2.47 -27.06 4.88
N ILE A 867 -2.09 -28.28 4.46
CA ILE A 867 -2.76 -29.53 4.87
C ILE A 867 -2.70 -29.67 6.39
N VAL A 868 -1.55 -29.48 7.01
CA VAL A 868 -1.42 -29.58 8.48
C VAL A 868 -2.32 -28.56 9.18
N GLY A 869 -2.37 -27.31 8.72
CA GLY A 869 -3.31 -26.31 9.24
C GLY A 869 -4.76 -26.75 9.16
N LEU A 870 -5.17 -27.32 8.02
CA LEU A 870 -6.50 -27.88 7.81
C LEU A 870 -6.76 -29.12 8.67
N LEU A 871 -5.77 -29.97 8.89
CA LEU A 871 -5.89 -31.11 9.79
C LEU A 871 -6.09 -30.65 11.22
N PHE A 872 -5.43 -29.58 11.67
CA PHE A 872 -5.64 -29.01 13.00
C PHE A 872 -7.04 -28.44 13.21
N THR A 873 -7.62 -27.81 12.19
CA THR A 873 -9.03 -27.36 12.26
C THR A 873 -10.00 -28.53 12.24
N GLY A 874 -9.82 -29.50 11.32
CA GLY A 874 -10.71 -30.66 11.19
C GLY A 874 -10.64 -31.65 12.35
N LEU A 875 -9.47 -31.79 13.00
CA LEU A 875 -9.25 -32.69 14.14
C LEU A 875 -9.39 -31.98 15.49
N ALA A 876 -9.73 -30.70 15.52
CA ALA A 876 -9.86 -29.91 16.75
C ALA A 876 -10.63 -30.63 17.88
N PRO A 877 -11.77 -31.33 17.64
CA PRO A 877 -12.50 -32.01 18.72
C PRO A 877 -11.67 -33.05 19.50
N LYS A 878 -10.75 -33.76 18.83
CA LYS A 878 -9.89 -34.79 19.44
C LYS A 878 -8.48 -34.29 19.75
N LEU A 879 -7.91 -33.45 18.88
CA LEU A 879 -6.53 -32.99 18.94
C LEU A 879 -6.20 -32.36 20.29
N TYR A 880 -7.02 -31.39 20.74
CA TYR A 880 -6.76 -30.68 21.99
C TYR A 880 -7.04 -31.49 23.26
N GLN A 881 -7.67 -32.68 23.13
CA GLN A 881 -7.83 -33.61 24.26
C GLN A 881 -6.54 -34.38 24.56
N LEU A 882 -5.55 -34.36 23.65
CA LEU A 882 -4.29 -35.03 23.84
C LEU A 882 -3.45 -34.36 24.94
N PRO A 883 -2.60 -35.12 25.66
CA PRO A 883 -1.66 -34.55 26.61
C PRO A 883 -0.72 -33.52 25.97
N ALA A 884 -0.27 -32.54 26.76
CA ALA A 884 0.62 -31.48 26.30
C ALA A 884 1.91 -32.01 25.65
N ASP A 885 2.49 -33.11 26.15
CA ASP A 885 3.71 -33.72 25.58
C ASP A 885 3.49 -34.28 24.17
N GLN A 886 2.32 -34.84 23.91
CA GLN A 886 1.96 -35.35 22.58
C GLN A 886 1.67 -34.20 21.61
N LEU A 887 0.99 -33.15 22.07
CA LEU A 887 0.79 -31.92 21.30
C LEU A 887 2.12 -31.21 21.00
N ALA A 888 3.05 -31.19 21.96
CA ALA A 888 4.40 -30.68 21.77
C ALA A 888 5.16 -31.47 20.70
N THR A 889 5.03 -32.80 20.71
CA THR A 889 5.63 -33.66 19.68
C THR A 889 5.05 -33.35 18.30
N ILE A 890 3.74 -33.15 18.19
CA ILE A 890 3.08 -32.81 16.92
C ILE A 890 3.53 -31.42 16.42
N LEU A 891 3.48 -30.39 17.27
CA LEU A 891 3.74 -29.01 16.87
C LEU A 891 5.24 -28.68 16.78
N HIS A 892 6.02 -28.94 17.82
CA HIS A 892 7.43 -28.58 17.86
C HIS A 892 8.31 -29.53 17.04
N ILE A 893 8.11 -30.84 17.19
CA ILE A 893 8.95 -31.83 16.50
C ILE A 893 8.42 -32.11 15.09
N GLY A 894 7.11 -32.29 14.94
CA GLY A 894 6.48 -32.59 13.64
C GLY A 894 6.44 -31.39 12.69
N CYS A 895 5.97 -30.23 13.16
CA CYS A 895 5.76 -29.07 12.28
C CYS A 895 6.93 -28.08 12.28
N CYS A 896 7.53 -27.82 13.45
CA CYS A 896 8.61 -26.85 13.63
C CYS A 896 10.01 -27.49 13.65
N GLY A 897 10.16 -28.73 13.17
CA GLY A 897 11.47 -29.37 13.03
C GLY A 897 12.43 -28.49 12.22
N SER A 898 13.70 -28.40 12.64
CA SER A 898 14.74 -27.60 11.97
C SER A 898 14.43 -26.10 11.83
N PHE A 899 13.64 -25.53 12.76
CA PHE A 899 13.17 -24.13 12.75
C PHE A 899 14.24 -23.08 12.42
N ASP A 900 15.45 -23.23 12.95
CA ASP A 900 16.55 -22.28 12.75
C ASP A 900 17.04 -22.20 11.29
N HIS A 901 16.87 -23.27 10.51
CA HIS A 901 17.44 -23.39 9.16
C HIS A 901 16.42 -23.15 8.04
N ILE A 902 15.12 -23.14 8.34
CA ILE A 902 14.06 -22.88 7.35
C ILE A 902 14.17 -21.43 6.84
N PRO A 903 14.01 -21.13 5.52
CA PRO A 903 14.05 -19.77 4.99
C PRO A 903 12.94 -18.85 5.53
N ASP A 904 13.18 -17.54 5.56
CA ASP A 904 12.26 -16.58 6.21
C ASP A 904 10.86 -16.54 5.57
N LEU A 905 10.75 -16.70 4.23
CA LEU A 905 9.44 -16.82 3.56
C LEU A 905 8.67 -18.07 4.00
N LYS A 906 9.36 -19.20 4.13
CA LYS A 906 8.77 -20.47 4.56
C LYS A 906 8.39 -20.44 6.03
N LEU A 907 9.22 -19.83 6.86
CA LEU A 907 8.90 -19.56 8.25
C LEU A 907 7.64 -18.69 8.36
N ASN A 908 7.54 -17.64 7.53
CA ASN A 908 6.34 -16.81 7.49
C ASN A 908 5.08 -17.61 7.08
N SER A 909 5.20 -18.52 6.11
CA SER A 909 4.12 -19.45 5.76
C SER A 909 3.78 -20.41 6.90
N LEU A 910 4.76 -20.97 7.62
CA LEU A 910 4.54 -21.84 8.78
C LEU A 910 3.75 -21.14 9.89
N LEU A 911 4.10 -19.89 10.23
CA LEU A 911 3.37 -19.12 11.24
C LEU A 911 1.92 -18.87 10.82
N ARG A 912 1.68 -18.53 9.55
CA ARG A 912 0.35 -18.20 9.02
C ARG A 912 -0.54 -19.41 8.75
N LEU A 913 0.03 -20.51 8.26
CA LEU A 913 -0.70 -21.69 7.77
C LEU A 913 -0.77 -22.82 8.79
N VAL A 914 0.09 -22.86 9.81
CA VAL A 914 0.09 -23.94 10.82
C VAL A 914 -0.21 -23.40 12.21
N VAL A 915 0.63 -22.47 12.70
CA VAL A 915 0.55 -22.00 14.09
C VAL A 915 -0.71 -21.16 14.32
N ARG A 916 -1.08 -20.27 13.37
CA ARG A 916 -2.30 -19.47 13.47
C ARG A 916 -3.58 -20.31 13.47
N PRO A 917 -3.78 -21.31 12.58
CA PRO A 917 -4.89 -22.25 12.67
C PRO A 917 -4.91 -23.05 13.98
N PHE A 918 -3.75 -23.47 14.51
CA PHE A 918 -3.67 -24.13 15.81
C PHE A 918 -4.20 -23.25 16.95
N ILE A 919 -3.87 -21.96 16.98
CA ILE A 919 -4.44 -21.07 18.01
C ILE A 919 -5.94 -20.88 17.79
N ARG A 920 -6.37 -20.56 16.56
CA ARG A 920 -7.78 -20.26 16.25
C ARG A 920 -8.71 -21.46 16.46
N GLY A 921 -8.22 -22.68 16.24
CA GLY A 921 -8.98 -23.91 16.42
C GLY A 921 -9.12 -24.34 17.88
N CYS A 922 -8.39 -23.75 18.83
CA CYS A 922 -8.40 -24.18 20.21
C CYS A 922 -9.67 -23.72 20.96
N PRO A 923 -10.45 -24.64 21.56
CA PRO A 923 -11.55 -24.31 22.45
C PRO A 923 -11.08 -23.60 23.72
N THR A 924 -11.95 -22.80 24.34
CA THR A 924 -11.71 -22.03 25.57
C THR A 924 -11.09 -22.85 26.70
N HIS A 925 -11.55 -24.08 26.90
CA HIS A 925 -11.15 -24.96 28.01
C HIS A 925 -9.77 -25.59 27.85
N TYR A 926 -9.25 -25.71 26.62
CA TYR A 926 -7.91 -26.27 26.36
C TYR A 926 -6.83 -25.19 26.15
N LEU A 927 -7.18 -23.90 26.23
CA LEU A 927 -6.20 -22.81 26.05
C LEU A 927 -5.03 -22.91 27.04
N SER A 928 -5.32 -23.25 28.30
CA SER A 928 -4.30 -23.37 29.36
C SER A 928 -3.39 -24.60 29.19
N THR A 929 -3.88 -25.68 28.57
CA THR A 929 -3.15 -26.94 28.43
C THR A 929 -2.45 -27.09 27.08
N ALA A 930 -2.99 -26.49 26.01
CA ALA A 930 -2.48 -26.63 24.65
C ALA A 930 -1.74 -25.38 24.15
N VAL A 931 -2.31 -24.18 24.31
CA VAL A 931 -1.77 -22.96 23.69
C VAL A 931 -0.73 -22.28 24.58
N VAL A 932 -1.05 -22.10 25.86
CA VAL A 932 -0.17 -21.44 26.84
C VAL A 932 1.23 -22.09 26.94
N PRO A 933 1.39 -23.43 26.97
CA PRO A 933 2.73 -24.03 27.07
C PRO A 933 3.48 -24.13 25.73
N LEU A 934 2.78 -24.20 24.59
CA LEU A 934 3.41 -24.53 23.28
C LEU A 934 3.71 -23.32 22.39
N VAL A 935 2.96 -22.22 22.52
CA VAL A 935 3.16 -21.03 21.67
C VAL A 935 4.34 -20.15 22.10
N PRO A 936 4.62 -19.91 23.41
CA PRO A 936 5.70 -19.01 23.82
C PRO A 936 7.09 -19.33 23.24
N PRO A 937 7.56 -20.59 23.20
CA PRO A 937 8.87 -20.91 22.61
C PRO A 937 8.97 -20.53 21.13
N ILE A 938 7.86 -20.65 20.38
CA ILE A 938 7.80 -20.27 18.97
C ILE A 938 7.92 -18.74 18.83
N VAL A 939 7.18 -17.98 19.64
CA VAL A 939 7.23 -16.50 19.63
C VAL A 939 8.65 -16.01 19.91
N GLU A 940 9.29 -16.55 20.95
CA GLU A 940 10.65 -16.17 21.34
C GLU A 940 11.67 -16.49 20.24
N ALA A 941 11.57 -17.67 19.62
CA ALA A 941 12.45 -18.06 18.52
C ALA A 941 12.28 -17.13 17.29
N VAL A 942 11.06 -16.73 16.94
CA VAL A 942 10.81 -15.77 15.85
C VAL A 942 11.41 -14.41 16.17
N VAL A 943 11.21 -13.89 17.39
CA VAL A 943 11.76 -12.58 17.81
C VAL A 943 13.29 -12.60 17.77
N GLN A 944 13.92 -13.64 18.30
CA GLN A 944 15.38 -13.79 18.26
C GLN A 944 15.93 -13.85 16.84
N ARG A 945 15.21 -14.52 15.93
CA ARG A 945 15.59 -14.59 14.52
C ARG A 945 15.50 -13.23 13.83
N ILE A 946 14.42 -12.48 14.06
CA ILE A 946 14.25 -11.12 13.53
C ILE A 946 15.34 -10.18 14.08
N ASP A 947 15.65 -10.27 15.39
CA ASP A 947 16.73 -9.48 16.01
C ASP A 947 18.09 -9.75 15.33
N ARG A 948 18.44 -11.03 15.11
CA ARG A 948 19.68 -11.41 14.41
C ARG A 948 19.72 -10.88 12.98
N ARG A 949 18.59 -10.93 12.26
CA ARG A 949 18.46 -10.39 10.90
C ARG A 949 18.63 -8.88 10.86
N TRP A 950 17.97 -8.14 11.75
CA TRP A 950 18.17 -6.69 11.84
C TRP A 950 19.61 -6.32 12.20
N ALA A 951 20.26 -7.07 13.09
CA ALA A 951 21.68 -6.86 13.38
C ALA A 951 22.55 -7.05 12.13
N HIS A 952 22.27 -8.07 11.32
CA HIS A 952 22.98 -8.32 10.06
C HIS A 952 22.75 -7.23 9.02
N VAL A 953 21.49 -6.84 8.77
CA VAL A 953 21.12 -5.78 7.83
C VAL A 953 21.75 -4.45 8.24
N ASN A 954 21.77 -4.12 9.54
CA ASN A 954 22.44 -2.91 10.02
C ASN A 954 23.96 -2.95 9.77
N MET A 955 24.61 -4.11 9.92
CA MET A 955 26.04 -4.25 9.59
C MET A 955 26.31 -4.03 8.09
N LEU A 956 25.46 -4.55 7.20
CA LEU A 956 25.59 -4.36 5.75
C LEU A 956 25.43 -2.88 5.35
N ASN A 957 24.42 -2.20 5.90
CA ASN A 957 24.19 -0.78 5.66
C ASN A 957 25.40 0.08 6.06
N HIS A 958 26.13 -0.30 7.11
CA HIS A 958 27.35 0.38 7.54
C HIS A 958 28.58 0.05 6.68
N ALA A 959 28.62 -1.13 6.06
CA ALA A 959 29.75 -1.57 5.24
C ALA A 959 29.81 -0.84 3.88
N GLY A 960 28.67 -0.39 3.34
CA GLY A 960 28.57 0.43 2.14
C GLY A 960 29.14 -0.25 0.87
N SER A 961 28.27 -0.89 0.08
CA SER A 961 28.66 -1.47 -1.22
C SER A 961 28.28 -0.58 -2.40
N THR A 962 29.17 -0.46 -3.39
CA THR A 962 28.90 0.20 -4.68
C THR A 962 28.39 -0.75 -5.75
N ASP A 963 28.34 -2.07 -5.48
CA ASP A 963 27.81 -3.07 -6.42
C ASP A 963 26.28 -3.13 -6.34
N GLY A 964 25.61 -2.81 -7.45
CA GLY A 964 24.15 -2.80 -7.54
C GLY A 964 23.49 -4.15 -7.23
N LYS A 965 24.18 -5.28 -7.45
CA LYS A 965 23.65 -6.61 -7.09
C LYS A 965 23.64 -6.83 -5.59
N ALA A 966 24.74 -6.50 -4.92
CA ALA A 966 24.85 -6.58 -3.47
C ALA A 966 23.82 -5.68 -2.77
N VAL A 967 23.58 -4.47 -3.30
CA VAL A 967 22.53 -3.56 -2.79
C VAL A 967 21.13 -4.15 -2.99
N ALA A 968 20.86 -4.77 -4.13
CA ALA A 968 19.56 -5.41 -4.38
C ALA A 968 19.32 -6.60 -3.42
N GLU A 969 20.35 -7.40 -3.15
CA GLU A 969 20.29 -8.52 -2.20
C GLU A 969 20.07 -8.02 -0.76
N GLU A 970 20.80 -6.99 -0.33
CA GLU A 970 20.61 -6.34 0.96
C GLU A 970 19.18 -5.83 1.14
N LEU A 971 18.63 -5.16 0.12
CA LEU A 971 17.25 -4.67 0.14
C LEU A 971 16.23 -5.82 0.21
N VAL A 972 16.48 -6.94 -0.46
CA VAL A 972 15.61 -8.13 -0.36
C VAL A 972 15.62 -8.69 1.06
N GLU A 973 16.79 -8.82 1.70
CA GLU A 973 16.89 -9.29 3.09
C GLU A 973 16.18 -8.36 4.08
N GLU A 974 16.33 -7.04 3.90
CA GLU A 974 15.63 -6.03 4.70
C GLU A 974 14.10 -6.19 4.54
N ARG A 975 13.61 -6.37 3.31
CA ARG A 975 12.17 -6.55 3.03
C ARG A 975 11.61 -7.83 3.64
N LEU A 976 12.35 -8.95 3.58
CA LEU A 976 11.98 -10.21 4.21
C LEU A 976 11.88 -10.06 5.74
N THR A 977 12.85 -9.37 6.34
CA THR A 977 12.88 -9.12 7.78
C THR A 977 11.65 -8.29 8.22
N ARG A 978 11.30 -7.26 7.45
CA ARG A 978 10.06 -6.48 7.67
C ARG A 978 8.79 -7.32 7.52
N LEU A 979 8.72 -8.18 6.51
CA LEU A 979 7.56 -9.07 6.29
C LEU A 979 7.34 -10.01 7.49
N LEU A 980 8.41 -10.59 8.02
CA LEU A 980 8.35 -11.47 9.19
C LEU A 980 7.94 -10.69 10.46
N GLY A 981 8.49 -9.48 10.65
CA GLY A 981 8.11 -8.58 11.75
C GLY A 981 6.63 -8.18 11.73
N ARG A 982 6.07 -7.89 10.56
CA ARG A 982 4.64 -7.59 10.41
C ARG A 982 3.75 -8.78 10.74
N SER A 983 4.14 -9.96 10.25
CA SER A 983 3.41 -11.19 10.50
C SER A 983 3.42 -11.57 11.98
N LEU A 984 4.52 -11.30 12.70
CA LEU A 984 4.60 -11.45 14.14
C LEU A 984 3.66 -10.49 14.90
N ILE A 985 3.51 -9.23 14.44
CA ILE A 985 2.56 -8.29 15.06
C ILE A 985 1.12 -8.74 14.88
N ASP A 986 0.75 -9.25 13.71
CA ASP A 986 -0.59 -9.79 13.48
C ASP A 986 -0.82 -11.06 14.31
N PHE A 987 0.23 -11.83 14.57
CA PHE A 987 0.21 -12.97 15.50
C PHE A 987 0.00 -12.53 16.95
N PHE A 988 0.69 -11.48 17.41
CA PHE A 988 0.44 -10.88 18.73
C PHE A 988 -0.99 -10.39 18.88
N ARG A 989 -1.52 -9.70 17.86
CA ARG A 989 -2.92 -9.27 17.85
C ARG A 989 -3.86 -10.47 18.06
N LEU A 990 -3.64 -11.57 17.35
CA LEU A 990 -4.42 -12.79 17.54
C LEU A 990 -4.35 -13.28 18.99
N ILE A 991 -3.15 -13.40 19.57
CA ILE A 991 -2.96 -13.86 20.95
C ILE A 991 -3.73 -12.97 21.95
N TYR A 992 -3.68 -11.65 21.78
CA TYR A 992 -4.27 -10.71 22.74
C TYR A 992 -5.79 -10.58 22.64
N THR A 993 -6.38 -10.81 21.46
CA THR A 993 -7.83 -10.69 21.26
C THR A 993 -8.57 -12.02 21.32
N PHE A 994 -7.87 -13.16 21.25
CA PHE A 994 -8.54 -14.46 21.16
C PHE A 994 -9.15 -14.91 22.49
N SER A 995 -10.45 -15.20 22.47
CA SER A 995 -11.22 -15.70 23.60
C SER A 995 -11.43 -17.21 23.59
N GLY A 996 -11.00 -17.92 22.55
CA GLY A 996 -11.31 -19.33 22.31
C GLY A 996 -12.38 -19.50 21.23
N CYS A 997 -12.39 -20.65 20.56
CA CYS A 997 -13.49 -21.00 19.66
C CYS A 997 -14.72 -21.32 20.52
N GLU A 998 -15.70 -20.40 20.57
CA GLU A 998 -16.99 -20.66 21.22
C GLU A 998 -17.76 -21.73 20.45
N SER A 999 -18.39 -22.66 21.17
CA SER A 999 -19.35 -23.58 20.59
C SER A 999 -20.65 -22.84 20.26
N SER A 1000 -20.66 -22.01 19.22
CA SER A 1000 -21.83 -21.23 18.84
C SER A 1000 -22.57 -21.86 17.66
N THR A 1001 -23.88 -21.96 17.87
CA THR A 1001 -24.97 -22.35 16.97
C THR A 1001 -24.89 -21.70 15.57
N PRO A 1002 -25.47 -22.34 14.54
CA PRO A 1002 -25.52 -21.77 13.20
C PRO A 1002 -26.49 -20.59 13.21
N ASP A 1003 -26.02 -19.40 12.82
CA ASP A 1003 -26.77 -18.38 12.07
C ASP A 1003 -25.92 -17.10 11.98
N THR A 1004 -25.30 -16.89 10.82
CA THR A 1004 -25.63 -15.86 9.82
C THR A 1004 -24.41 -15.78 8.90
N ASP A 1005 -24.57 -16.19 7.65
CA ASP A 1005 -23.57 -16.03 6.59
C ASP A 1005 -23.13 -14.55 6.49
N GLN A 1006 -21.95 -14.23 7.01
CA GLN A 1006 -21.10 -13.19 6.44
C GLN A 1006 -19.96 -13.92 5.75
N GLY A 1007 -20.03 -13.96 4.42
CA GLY A 1007 -18.99 -14.54 3.59
C GLY A 1007 -17.68 -13.80 3.75
N ASP A 1008 -16.78 -14.35 4.56
CA ASP A 1008 -15.34 -14.15 4.37
C ASP A 1008 -15.00 -14.79 3.01
N GLY A 1009 -14.90 -13.93 2.00
CA GLY A 1009 -14.37 -14.30 0.71
C GLY A 1009 -12.90 -14.68 0.89
N ASP A 1010 -12.61 -15.99 0.88
CA ASP A 1010 -11.32 -16.55 0.47
C ASP A 1010 -11.04 -16.10 -0.97
N GLY A 1011 -10.62 -14.84 -1.11
CA GLY A 1011 -9.88 -14.32 -2.23
C GLY A 1011 -8.40 -14.39 -1.87
N MET A 1012 -7.60 -14.90 -2.79
CA MET A 1012 -6.14 -14.82 -2.75
C MET A 1012 -5.75 -13.35 -2.51
N ASP A 1013 -5.36 -13.00 -1.29
CA ASP A 1013 -4.83 -11.67 -0.97
C ASP A 1013 -3.46 -11.54 -1.63
N ASP A 1014 -3.45 -10.91 -2.80
CA ASP A 1014 -2.31 -10.12 -3.25
C ASP A 1014 -1.96 -9.12 -2.14
N ILE A 1015 -0.70 -9.11 -1.75
CA ILE A 1015 -0.12 -8.19 -0.79
C ILE A 1015 -0.16 -6.77 -1.40
N ASP A 1016 -1.31 -6.10 -1.35
CA ASP A 1016 -1.41 -4.67 -1.65
C ASP A 1016 -1.04 -3.87 -0.39
N MET A 1017 0.27 -3.64 -0.22
CA MET A 1017 0.91 -2.99 0.94
C MET A 1017 0.57 -1.50 1.12
N GLN A 1018 -0.48 -0.96 0.49
CA GLN A 1018 -0.87 0.45 0.63
C GLN A 1018 -2.37 0.70 0.84
N ALA A 1019 -3.23 -0.32 0.87
CA ALA A 1019 -4.68 -0.12 0.97
C ALA A 1019 -5.24 -0.06 2.42
N GLU A 1020 -4.50 -0.51 3.44
CA GLU A 1020 -5.00 -0.57 4.83
C GLU A 1020 -5.10 0.79 5.57
N ALA A 1021 -4.63 1.89 4.97
CA ALA A 1021 -4.65 3.20 5.63
C ALA A 1021 -5.99 3.98 5.55
N LYS A 1022 -7.06 3.41 4.97
CA LYS A 1022 -8.34 4.13 4.77
C LYS A 1022 -9.62 3.47 5.29
N SER A 1023 -9.53 2.36 6.03
CA SER A 1023 -10.71 1.66 6.59
C SER A 1023 -10.68 1.54 8.12
N THR A 1024 -10.42 2.64 8.83
CA THR A 1024 -10.59 2.71 10.30
C THR A 1024 -11.62 3.75 10.74
N THR A 1025 -12.65 4.03 9.94
CA THR A 1025 -13.75 4.90 10.36
C THR A 1025 -15.10 4.37 9.89
N SER A 1026 -15.59 3.33 10.56
CA SER A 1026 -17.03 3.13 10.84
C SER A 1026 -17.21 1.89 11.74
N VAL A 1027 -16.82 2.00 13.01
CA VAL A 1027 -17.44 1.23 14.09
C VAL A 1027 -17.77 2.25 15.17
N ASN A 1028 -19.00 2.19 15.65
CA ASN A 1028 -19.66 3.13 16.54
C ASN A 1028 -18.74 3.74 17.61
N GLN A 1029 -18.76 5.07 17.70
CA GLN A 1029 -18.22 5.81 18.84
C GLN A 1029 -19.08 5.51 20.06
N GLY A 1030 -18.57 4.64 20.94
CA GLY A 1030 -19.09 4.37 22.26
C GLY A 1030 -18.02 3.71 23.12
N SER A 1031 -17.28 4.52 23.89
CA SER A 1031 -16.37 4.13 24.98
C SER A 1031 -15.47 2.89 24.73
N ASP A 1032 -14.33 3.11 24.06
CA ASP A 1032 -13.25 2.14 23.86
C ASP A 1032 -12.64 1.65 25.20
N THR A 1033 -13.14 0.53 25.71
CA THR A 1033 -12.30 -0.46 26.41
C THR A 1033 -12.06 -1.57 25.40
N ARG A 1034 -10.87 -1.60 24.77
CA ARG A 1034 -10.47 -2.69 23.86
C ARG A 1034 -10.59 -4.01 24.62
N ILE A 1035 -11.57 -4.84 24.24
CA ILE A 1035 -11.91 -6.10 24.92
C ILE A 1035 -10.72 -7.06 24.75
N SER A 1036 -10.03 -7.37 25.84
CA SER A 1036 -8.96 -8.37 25.88
C SER A 1036 -9.52 -9.78 25.83
N GLY A 1037 -8.93 -10.67 25.05
CA GLY A 1037 -9.36 -12.07 24.95
C GLY A 1037 -9.01 -12.92 26.18
N THR A 1038 -9.73 -14.03 26.37
CA THR A 1038 -9.51 -15.04 27.42
C THR A 1038 -8.09 -15.60 27.43
N LEU A 1039 -7.45 -15.78 26.26
CA LEU A 1039 -6.06 -16.26 26.18
C LEU A 1039 -5.07 -15.30 26.84
N ALA A 1040 -5.24 -13.99 26.65
CA ALA A 1040 -4.43 -12.98 27.32
C ALA A 1040 -4.59 -13.07 28.85
N GLN A 1041 -5.81 -13.23 29.34
CA GLN A 1041 -6.07 -13.38 30.78
C GLN A 1041 -5.44 -14.66 31.35
N LEU A 1042 -5.48 -15.77 30.60
CA LEU A 1042 -4.84 -17.03 30.99
C LEU A 1042 -3.31 -16.93 31.01
N LEU A 1043 -2.69 -16.22 30.04
CA LEU A 1043 -1.25 -15.95 30.05
C LEU A 1043 -0.84 -15.16 31.30
N VAL A 1044 -1.66 -14.20 31.73
CA VAL A 1044 -1.45 -13.51 33.02
C VAL A 1044 -1.59 -14.46 34.19
N ALA A 1045 -2.61 -15.32 34.22
CA ALA A 1045 -2.80 -16.26 35.32
C ALA A 1045 -1.66 -17.30 35.42
N ALA A 1046 -1.17 -17.81 34.29
CA ALA A 1046 -0.08 -18.79 34.22
C ALA A 1046 1.25 -18.24 34.74
N SER A 1047 1.51 -16.95 34.55
CA SER A 1047 2.68 -16.28 35.14
C SER A 1047 2.64 -16.21 36.67
N ARG A 1048 1.46 -16.42 37.30
CA ARG A 1048 1.29 -16.39 38.77
C ARG A 1048 1.44 -17.75 39.44
N THR A 1049 1.13 -18.86 38.76
CA THR A 1049 1.17 -20.21 39.33
C THR A 1049 2.58 -20.79 39.37
N THR A 1050 3.47 -20.35 38.48
CA THR A 1050 4.89 -20.75 38.45
C THR A 1050 5.70 -20.14 39.60
N SER A 1051 5.29 -19.00 40.17
CA SER A 1051 6.00 -18.37 41.30
C SER A 1051 5.73 -19.02 42.67
N LEU A 1052 4.73 -19.90 42.77
CA LEU A 1052 4.36 -20.57 44.02
C LEU A 1052 5.00 -21.96 44.21
N HIS A 1053 5.57 -22.57 43.14
CA HIS A 1053 6.02 -23.97 43.20
C HIS A 1053 7.53 -24.23 43.09
N ASN A 1054 8.38 -23.26 42.71
CA ASN A 1054 9.83 -23.45 42.67
C ASN A 1054 10.55 -22.53 43.66
N GLY A 1055 10.98 -23.11 44.78
CA GLY A 1055 11.87 -22.47 45.76
C GLY A 1055 13.36 -22.48 45.39
N ASP A 1056 13.71 -22.82 44.14
CA ASP A 1056 15.07 -22.73 43.61
C ASP A 1056 15.12 -21.74 42.42
N GLY A 1057 15.79 -20.62 42.65
CA GLY A 1057 15.73 -19.41 41.81
C GLY A 1057 16.52 -19.47 40.50
N ALA A 1058 16.03 -20.16 39.47
CA ALA A 1058 16.66 -20.11 38.14
C ALA A 1058 15.74 -20.04 36.91
N ASN A 1059 14.41 -19.97 37.04
CA ASN A 1059 13.54 -19.67 35.90
C ASN A 1059 12.21 -19.04 36.39
N GLU A 1060 12.26 -17.77 36.77
CA GLU A 1060 11.07 -16.93 36.83
C GLU A 1060 10.53 -16.78 35.40
N CYS A 1061 9.22 -16.90 35.17
CA CYS A 1061 8.64 -16.59 33.87
C CYS A 1061 8.74 -15.07 33.65
N MET A 1062 9.80 -14.64 32.94
CA MET A 1062 10.26 -13.24 32.91
C MET A 1062 9.41 -12.28 32.06
N ASP A 1063 8.42 -12.75 31.30
CA ASP A 1063 7.70 -11.89 30.34
C ASP A 1063 6.19 -12.21 30.17
N PRO A 1064 5.32 -11.84 31.13
CA PRO A 1064 3.87 -12.00 30.95
C PRO A 1064 3.37 -11.16 29.77
N LEU A 1065 2.55 -11.77 28.90
CA LEU A 1065 1.98 -11.16 27.69
C LEU A 1065 3.00 -10.77 26.60
N PHE A 1066 4.22 -11.29 26.63
CA PHE A 1066 5.25 -11.01 25.61
C PHE A 1066 5.64 -9.51 25.52
N LEU A 1067 5.60 -8.79 26.63
CA LEU A 1067 5.91 -7.36 26.69
C LEU A 1067 7.40 -7.07 26.38
N HIS A 1068 8.33 -7.93 26.78
CA HIS A 1068 9.74 -7.86 26.39
C HIS A 1068 9.91 -8.10 24.90
N CYS A 1069 9.17 -9.06 24.33
CA CYS A 1069 9.16 -9.28 22.89
C CYS A 1069 8.61 -8.04 22.14
N LEU A 1070 7.51 -7.45 22.60
CA LEU A 1070 6.97 -6.21 22.04
C LEU A 1070 7.93 -5.03 22.18
N ALA A 1071 8.68 -4.94 23.29
CA ALA A 1071 9.67 -3.90 23.50
C ALA A 1071 10.80 -3.96 22.46
N LYS A 1072 11.23 -5.17 22.08
CA LYS A 1072 12.18 -5.39 20.98
C LYS A 1072 11.62 -4.94 19.64
N CYS A 1073 10.34 -5.23 19.36
CA CYS A 1073 9.67 -4.78 18.13
C CYS A 1073 9.67 -3.24 17.97
N LEU A 1074 9.70 -2.47 19.06
CA LEU A 1074 9.78 -1.00 19.00
C LEU A 1074 11.15 -0.51 18.49
N ALA A 1075 12.22 -1.25 18.75
CA ALA A 1075 13.59 -0.88 18.42
C ALA A 1075 13.94 -1.16 16.95
N TRP A 1076 13.18 -2.01 16.26
CA TRP A 1076 13.41 -2.34 14.84
C TRP A 1076 13.12 -1.14 13.93
N PRO A 1077 13.89 -0.91 12.85
CA PRO A 1077 13.65 0.16 11.88
C PRO A 1077 12.50 -0.18 10.90
N ASP A 1078 11.34 -0.57 11.43
CA ASP A 1078 10.07 -0.68 10.73
C ASP A 1078 8.99 0.12 11.44
N SER A 1079 8.66 1.27 10.85
CA SER A 1079 7.75 2.25 11.43
C SER A 1079 6.33 1.73 11.63
N LEU A 1080 5.86 0.79 10.80
CA LEU A 1080 4.53 0.21 10.93
C LEU A 1080 4.46 -0.79 12.09
N THR A 1081 5.48 -1.66 12.20
CA THR A 1081 5.63 -2.63 13.29
C THR A 1081 5.74 -1.92 14.63
N CYS A 1082 6.57 -0.87 14.71
CA CYS A 1082 6.69 -0.02 15.89
C CYS A 1082 5.36 0.67 16.27
N LEU A 1083 4.61 1.20 15.29
CA LEU A 1083 3.31 1.82 15.54
C LEU A 1083 2.32 0.83 16.15
N LYS A 1084 2.14 -0.32 15.50
CA LYS A 1084 1.19 -1.34 15.96
C LYS A 1084 1.59 -1.88 17.35
N ALA A 1085 2.87 -2.16 17.59
CA ALA A 1085 3.37 -2.61 18.90
C ALA A 1085 3.15 -1.57 20.01
N SER A 1086 3.50 -0.31 19.76
CA SER A 1086 3.34 0.78 20.75
C SER A 1086 1.87 1.03 21.14
N GLN A 1087 0.93 0.75 20.23
CA GLN A 1087 -0.51 0.85 20.52
C GLN A 1087 -1.04 -0.25 21.44
N TRP A 1088 -0.38 -1.41 21.52
CA TRP A 1088 -0.80 -2.54 22.39
C TRP A 1088 -0.27 -2.39 23.82
N ILE A 1089 0.95 -1.89 23.98
CA ILE A 1089 1.65 -1.81 25.28
C ILE A 1089 0.78 -1.16 26.38
N PRO A 1090 0.12 0.00 26.17
CA PRO A 1090 -0.68 0.62 27.23
C PRO A 1090 -1.83 -0.26 27.73
N THR A 1091 -2.55 -0.90 26.81
CA THR A 1091 -3.68 -1.78 27.12
C THR A 1091 -3.23 -3.04 27.86
N LEU A 1092 -2.08 -3.61 27.50
CA LEU A 1092 -1.54 -4.80 28.16
C LEU A 1092 -1.05 -4.48 29.58
N ILE A 1093 -0.45 -3.30 29.79
CA ILE A 1093 -0.07 -2.80 31.13
C ILE A 1093 -1.33 -2.58 31.99
N ASP A 1094 -2.39 -2.02 31.41
CA ASP A 1094 -3.68 -1.89 32.11
C ASP A 1094 -4.25 -3.25 32.52
N LEU A 1095 -4.14 -4.26 31.67
CA LEU A 1095 -4.64 -5.59 31.97
C LEU A 1095 -3.86 -6.26 33.12
N LEU A 1096 -2.53 -6.12 33.14
CA LEU A 1096 -1.68 -6.62 34.23
C LEU A 1096 -1.98 -5.93 35.57
N THR A 1097 -2.22 -4.61 35.53
CA THR A 1097 -2.46 -3.81 36.74
C THR A 1097 -3.91 -3.95 37.24
N GLN A 1098 -4.94 -3.99 36.39
CA GLN A 1098 -6.35 -4.03 36.83
C GLN A 1098 -6.78 -5.36 37.48
N GLN A 1099 -6.29 -6.52 37.04
CA GLN A 1099 -6.72 -7.83 37.56
C GLN A 1099 -6.09 -8.27 38.89
N GLN A 1100 -5.30 -7.42 39.56
CA GLN A 1100 -4.81 -7.67 40.93
C GLN A 1100 -5.73 -7.09 42.01
N ALA A 1101 -6.75 -6.28 41.65
CA ALA A 1101 -7.65 -5.61 42.61
C ALA A 1101 -8.87 -6.47 43.05
N ASN A 1102 -9.18 -7.57 42.35
CA ASN A 1102 -10.41 -8.36 42.57
C ASN A 1102 -10.21 -9.64 43.41
N GLY A 1103 -9.01 -9.86 44.00
CA GLY A 1103 -8.78 -10.93 44.96
C GLY A 1103 -9.21 -10.51 46.36
N VAL A 1104 -10.27 -11.12 46.90
CA VAL A 1104 -10.79 -10.87 48.25
C VAL A 1104 -9.73 -11.18 49.31
N THR A 1105 -9.17 -10.14 49.94
CA THR A 1105 -8.93 -10.07 51.40
C THR A 1105 -8.68 -8.61 51.80
N SER A 1106 -9.29 -8.23 52.91
CA SER A 1106 -9.35 -6.90 53.50
C SER A 1106 -8.01 -6.33 53.96
N GLY A 1107 -7.75 -5.05 53.67
CA GLY A 1107 -6.83 -4.18 54.42
C GLY A 1107 -5.60 -3.69 53.65
N LEU A 1108 -5.54 -2.37 53.39
CA LEU A 1108 -4.55 -1.61 52.60
C LEU A 1108 -4.58 -1.83 51.08
N HIS A 1109 -5.20 -0.88 50.37
CA HIS A 1109 -5.11 -0.71 48.92
C HIS A 1109 -3.65 -0.48 48.47
N ARG A 1110 -2.88 -1.53 48.20
CA ARG A 1110 -1.70 -1.41 47.32
C ARG A 1110 -2.19 -1.40 45.89
N LYS A 1111 -1.97 -0.29 45.18
CA LYS A 1111 -2.04 -0.28 43.71
C LYS A 1111 -1.07 -1.34 43.21
N SER A 1112 -1.57 -2.24 42.39
CA SER A 1112 -0.80 -3.22 41.65
C SER A 1112 0.15 -2.51 40.69
N THR A 1113 1.44 -2.74 40.85
CA THR A 1113 2.50 -2.09 40.06
C THR A 1113 3.20 -3.07 39.15
N LEU A 1114 3.61 -2.59 37.97
CA LEU A 1114 4.40 -3.35 37.01
C LEU A 1114 5.76 -3.71 37.62
N SER A 1115 6.27 -4.92 37.37
CA SER A 1115 7.57 -5.34 37.92
C SER A 1115 8.70 -4.46 37.39
N ALA A 1116 9.66 -4.15 38.26
CA ALA A 1116 10.81 -3.30 37.93
C ALA A 1116 11.61 -3.75 36.68
N PRO A 1117 12.00 -5.04 36.52
CA PRO A 1117 12.78 -5.45 35.35
C PRO A 1117 11.99 -5.36 34.03
N LEU A 1118 10.68 -5.61 34.07
CA LEU A 1118 9.82 -5.52 32.90
C LEU A 1118 9.58 -4.05 32.51
N ALA A 1119 9.38 -3.18 33.49
CA ALA A 1119 9.28 -1.74 33.28
C ALA A 1119 10.55 -1.16 32.65
N GLU A 1120 11.74 -1.57 33.13
CA GLU A 1120 13.02 -1.17 32.55
C GLU A 1120 13.14 -1.62 31.08
N ALA A 1121 12.81 -2.89 30.78
CA ALA A 1121 12.91 -3.43 29.42
C ALA A 1121 11.96 -2.74 28.44
N VAL A 1122 10.71 -2.54 28.82
CA VAL A 1122 9.72 -1.85 27.97
C VAL A 1122 10.09 -0.39 27.78
N LEU A 1123 10.53 0.31 28.84
CA LEU A 1123 10.98 1.69 28.72
C LEU A 1123 12.21 1.80 27.82
N PHE A 1124 13.18 0.90 27.96
CA PHE A 1124 14.35 0.86 27.08
C PHE A 1124 13.95 0.67 25.61
N GLY A 1125 13.03 -0.28 25.32
CA GLY A 1125 12.48 -0.47 23.98
C GLY A 1125 11.78 0.79 23.43
N VAL A 1126 11.02 1.52 24.26
CA VAL A 1126 10.40 2.80 23.89
C VAL A 1126 11.46 3.85 23.55
N LEU A 1127 12.55 3.95 24.33
CA LEU A 1127 13.64 4.89 24.07
C LEU A 1127 14.37 4.56 22.76
N CYS A 1128 14.68 3.29 22.51
CA CYS A 1128 15.23 2.83 21.23
C CYS A 1128 14.27 3.14 20.07
N GLY A 1129 12.96 2.91 20.25
CA GLY A 1129 11.95 3.24 19.24
C GLY A 1129 11.83 4.74 18.97
N LEU A 1130 11.96 5.60 19.98
CA LEU A 1130 12.02 7.05 19.81
C LEU A 1130 13.25 7.47 19.01
N HIS A 1131 14.38 6.82 19.22
CA HIS A 1131 15.62 7.06 18.48
C HIS A 1131 15.54 6.64 17.01
N VAL A 1132 15.05 5.43 16.76
CA VAL A 1132 15.01 4.84 15.41
C VAL A 1132 13.81 5.32 14.60
N ASN A 1133 12.60 5.23 15.17
CA ASN A 1133 11.32 5.43 14.47
C ASN A 1133 10.66 6.79 14.75
N GLY A 1134 11.18 7.59 15.67
CA GLY A 1134 10.64 8.92 16.00
C GLY A 1134 10.64 9.90 14.82
N LYS A 1135 11.43 9.61 13.78
CA LYS A 1135 11.63 10.39 12.54
C LYS A 1135 10.43 10.37 11.59
N ASN A 1136 9.68 9.25 11.54
CA ASN A 1136 8.94 8.86 10.33
C ASN A 1136 7.45 9.20 10.32
N THR A 1137 6.85 9.69 11.42
CA THR A 1137 5.42 10.10 11.46
C THR A 1137 5.04 10.68 12.83
N GLU A 1138 4.24 11.76 12.87
CA GLU A 1138 3.68 12.29 14.13
C GLU A 1138 2.91 11.22 14.93
N THR A 1139 2.33 10.22 14.24
CA THR A 1139 1.59 9.11 14.84
C THR A 1139 2.49 8.18 15.66
N ASN A 1140 3.69 7.84 15.16
CA ASN A 1140 4.63 6.96 15.86
C ASN A 1140 5.18 7.63 17.12
N LEU A 1141 5.58 8.90 16.99
CA LEU A 1141 6.05 9.69 18.11
C LEU A 1141 4.97 9.79 19.20
N SER A 1142 3.72 10.10 18.83
CA SER A 1142 2.61 10.19 19.77
C SER A 1142 2.34 8.86 20.50
N ALA A 1143 2.37 7.73 19.78
CA ALA A 1143 2.13 6.41 20.35
C ALA A 1143 3.26 5.96 21.30
N LEU A 1144 4.53 6.16 20.92
CA LEU A 1144 5.70 5.86 21.76
C LEU A 1144 5.73 6.71 23.03
N LEU A 1145 5.45 8.02 22.93
CA LEU A 1145 5.36 8.90 24.10
C LEU A 1145 4.23 8.45 25.05
N SER A 1146 3.10 8.01 24.50
CA SER A 1146 1.99 7.47 25.29
C SER A 1146 2.36 6.16 25.99
N ALA A 1147 3.09 5.27 25.32
CA ALA A 1147 3.57 4.01 25.90
C ALA A 1147 4.58 4.27 27.03
N GLY A 1148 5.56 5.15 26.82
CA GLY A 1148 6.55 5.53 27.84
C GLY A 1148 5.92 6.14 29.09
N LEU A 1149 4.96 7.06 28.92
CA LEU A 1149 4.19 7.62 30.04
C LEU A 1149 3.37 6.58 30.79
N LYS A 1150 2.82 5.59 30.07
CA LYS A 1150 2.08 4.52 30.70
C LYS A 1150 2.99 3.65 31.59
N VAL A 1151 4.20 3.35 31.15
CA VAL A 1151 5.20 2.63 31.97
C VAL A 1151 5.53 3.43 33.24
N TYR A 1152 5.82 4.73 33.12
CA TYR A 1152 6.11 5.59 34.28
C TYR A 1152 4.97 5.69 35.30
N SER A 1153 3.71 5.60 34.85
CA SER A 1153 2.53 5.69 35.72
C SER A 1153 2.09 4.34 36.30
N ALA A 1154 2.55 3.22 35.74
CA ALA A 1154 2.19 1.87 36.16
C ALA A 1154 3.14 1.27 37.21
N VAL A 1155 4.20 1.99 37.60
CA VAL A 1155 5.26 1.53 38.51
C VAL A 1155 5.21 2.35 39.81
N ASP A 1156 5.68 1.76 40.92
CA ASP A 1156 5.80 2.47 42.19
C ASP A 1156 6.75 3.68 42.08
N VAL A 1157 6.44 4.75 42.80
CA VAL A 1157 7.22 6.01 42.76
C VAL A 1157 8.69 5.76 43.12
N SER A 1158 8.99 4.86 44.06
CA SER A 1158 10.35 4.49 44.43
C SER A 1158 11.13 3.83 43.27
N VAL A 1159 10.49 2.92 42.53
CA VAL A 1159 11.10 2.22 41.39
C VAL A 1159 11.27 3.16 40.20
N ALA A 1160 10.32 4.08 39.97
CA ALA A 1160 10.45 5.12 38.95
C ALA A 1160 11.66 6.03 39.23
N VAL A 1161 11.80 6.48 40.49
CA VAL A 1161 12.84 7.42 40.95
C VAL A 1161 14.24 6.80 41.01
N ASP A 1162 14.35 5.50 41.24
CA ASP A 1162 15.63 4.79 41.37
C ASP A 1162 16.05 4.16 40.03
N ARG A 1163 15.25 3.23 39.51
CA ARG A 1163 15.61 2.40 38.36
C ARG A 1163 15.33 3.07 37.01
N LEU A 1164 14.11 3.54 36.79
CA LEU A 1164 13.74 4.16 35.50
C LEU A 1164 14.48 5.48 35.27
N ARG A 1165 14.66 6.28 36.32
CA ARG A 1165 15.48 7.50 36.27
C ARG A 1165 16.92 7.18 35.86
N THR A 1166 17.54 6.17 36.46
CA THR A 1166 18.92 5.77 36.13
C THR A 1166 19.04 5.35 34.67
N LEU A 1167 18.07 4.58 34.16
CA LEU A 1167 18.03 4.18 32.75
C LEU A 1167 17.94 5.40 31.82
N VAL A 1168 16.97 6.28 32.05
CA VAL A 1168 16.76 7.47 31.21
C VAL A 1168 17.95 8.43 31.28
N THR A 1169 18.57 8.57 32.45
CA THR A 1169 19.77 9.41 32.64
C THR A 1169 20.93 8.88 31.80
N LYS A 1170 21.20 7.56 31.84
CA LYS A 1170 22.25 6.93 31.03
C LYS A 1170 22.03 7.15 29.53
N VAL A 1171 20.80 6.96 29.05
CA VAL A 1171 20.49 7.11 27.61
C VAL A 1171 20.60 8.57 27.17
N LEU A 1172 20.10 9.52 27.96
CA LEU A 1172 20.18 10.95 27.64
C LEU A 1172 21.62 11.47 27.63
N ILE A 1173 22.46 11.03 28.57
CA ILE A 1173 23.90 11.39 28.60
C ILE A 1173 24.60 10.86 27.35
N ASN A 1174 24.38 9.58 27.01
CA ASN A 1174 24.99 8.96 25.83
C ASN A 1174 24.53 9.61 24.51
N ALA A 1175 23.28 10.07 24.43
CA ALA A 1175 22.75 10.70 23.22
C ALA A 1175 23.20 12.17 23.03
N SER A 1176 23.76 12.81 24.07
CA SER A 1176 24.10 14.23 24.06
C SER A 1176 25.61 14.53 24.12
N ASP A 1177 26.48 13.51 24.10
CA ASP A 1177 27.94 13.62 24.31
C ASP A 1177 28.29 14.57 25.49
N ALA A 1178 27.51 14.47 26.56
CA ALA A 1178 27.49 15.46 27.62
C ALA A 1178 28.65 15.31 28.62
N GLY A 1179 29.35 16.41 28.92
CA GLY A 1179 30.32 16.51 30.01
C GLY A 1179 29.68 16.46 31.42
N PRO A 1180 30.48 16.38 32.50
CA PRO A 1180 29.98 16.20 33.87
C PRO A 1180 28.98 17.29 34.33
N GLU A 1181 29.14 18.56 33.91
CA GLU A 1181 28.22 19.65 34.26
C GLU A 1181 26.85 19.57 33.56
N GLN A 1182 26.78 18.92 32.39
CA GLN A 1182 25.51 18.73 31.66
C GLN A 1182 24.73 17.53 32.20
N SER A 1183 25.42 16.53 32.76
CA SER A 1183 24.80 15.41 33.48
C SER A 1183 23.90 15.88 34.65
N ASP A 1184 24.37 16.86 35.44
CA ASP A 1184 23.59 17.40 36.56
C ASP A 1184 22.33 18.15 36.09
N LYS A 1185 22.42 18.87 34.96
CA LYS A 1185 21.25 19.53 34.34
C LYS A 1185 20.21 18.53 33.83
N VAL A 1186 20.66 17.42 33.23
CA VAL A 1186 19.79 16.33 32.77
C VAL A 1186 19.07 15.71 33.97
N LEU A 1187 19.78 15.41 35.05
CA LEU A 1187 19.21 14.85 36.27
C LEU A 1187 18.14 15.78 36.87
N GLN A 1188 18.44 17.09 36.96
CA GLN A 1188 17.49 18.10 37.46
C GLN A 1188 16.23 18.21 36.58
N SER A 1189 16.37 18.05 35.26
CA SER A 1189 15.23 18.07 34.32
C SER A 1189 14.33 16.85 34.53
N ILE A 1190 14.89 15.66 34.75
CA ILE A 1190 14.13 14.43 35.03
C ILE A 1190 13.40 14.55 36.38
N GLN A 1191 14.07 15.04 37.42
CA GLN A 1191 13.45 15.28 38.74
C GLN A 1191 12.28 16.26 38.67
N THR A 1192 12.41 17.31 37.85
CA THR A 1192 11.33 18.27 37.60
C THR A 1192 10.15 17.63 36.85
N PHE A 1193 10.41 16.66 35.97
CA PHE A 1193 9.36 15.91 35.29
C PHE A 1193 8.61 14.99 36.25
N GLU A 1194 9.33 14.18 37.04
CA GLU A 1194 8.74 13.22 37.98
C GLU A 1194 7.92 13.92 39.08
N THR A 1195 8.42 15.03 39.63
CA THR A 1195 7.67 15.82 40.61
C THR A 1195 6.35 16.32 40.02
N LYS A 1196 6.33 16.78 38.77
CA LYS A 1196 5.10 17.21 38.08
C LYS A 1196 4.18 16.04 37.71
N LEU A 1197 4.71 14.86 37.43
CA LEU A 1197 3.94 13.68 37.03
C LEU A 1197 3.20 13.06 38.22
N PHE A 1198 3.86 12.98 39.38
CA PHE A 1198 3.33 12.36 40.60
C PHE A 1198 2.63 13.33 41.56
N ASP A 1199 2.61 14.63 41.26
CA ASP A 1199 1.90 15.62 42.07
C ASP A 1199 0.38 15.43 42.00
N THR A 1200 -0.20 15.01 43.12
CA THR A 1200 -1.65 14.81 43.27
C THR A 1200 -2.43 16.10 43.49
N SER A 1201 -1.77 17.25 43.73
CA SER A 1201 -2.42 18.52 44.04
C SER A 1201 -2.96 19.25 42.79
N LYS A 1202 -2.37 19.02 41.60
CA LYS A 1202 -2.80 19.58 40.30
C LYS A 1202 -2.69 18.53 39.20
N PRO A 1203 -3.73 17.71 38.93
CA PRO A 1203 -3.66 16.68 37.90
C PRO A 1203 -3.49 17.29 36.50
N LEU A 1204 -2.37 16.99 35.85
CA LEU A 1204 -2.10 17.39 34.48
C LEU A 1204 -2.96 16.58 33.50
N THR A 1205 -3.41 17.21 32.41
CA THR A 1205 -4.07 16.51 31.30
C THR A 1205 -3.06 15.57 30.60
N GLU A 1206 -3.54 14.47 30.02
CA GLU A 1206 -2.70 13.51 29.26
C GLU A 1206 -1.97 14.17 28.08
N ARG A 1207 -2.53 15.26 27.53
CA ARG A 1207 -1.87 16.08 26.52
C ARG A 1207 -0.69 16.86 27.11
N ALA A 1208 -0.86 17.45 28.30
CA ALA A 1208 0.21 18.17 28.98
C ALA A 1208 1.35 17.24 29.43
N LYS A 1209 1.04 16.05 29.97
CA LYS A 1209 2.05 15.04 30.33
C LYS A 1209 2.90 14.62 29.13
N ARG A 1210 2.28 14.36 27.97
CA ARG A 1210 2.97 14.02 26.71
C ARG A 1210 3.89 15.13 26.24
N GLU A 1211 3.46 16.38 26.30
CA GLU A 1211 4.31 17.52 25.90
C GLU A 1211 5.52 17.70 26.82
N ILE A 1212 5.38 17.48 28.14
CA ILE A 1212 6.51 17.56 29.07
C ILE A 1212 7.48 16.40 28.84
N PHE A 1213 6.98 15.17 28.67
CA PHE A 1213 7.80 14.01 28.38
C PHE A 1213 8.52 14.12 27.04
N LYS A 1214 7.84 14.64 26.00
CA LYS A 1214 8.43 14.95 24.70
C LYS A 1214 9.62 15.91 24.82
N LYS A 1215 9.47 16.98 25.61
CA LYS A 1215 10.56 17.95 25.84
C LYS A 1215 11.76 17.29 26.52
N LEU A 1216 11.53 16.38 27.47
CA LEU A 1216 12.60 15.64 28.14
C LEU A 1216 13.33 14.71 27.17
N MET A 1217 12.60 14.02 26.30
CA MET A 1217 13.14 13.03 25.34
C MET A 1217 13.66 13.63 24.04
N GLN A 1218 13.55 14.94 23.84
CA GLN A 1218 13.95 15.64 22.61
C GLN A 1218 15.36 15.30 22.09
N PRO A 1219 16.40 15.09 22.93
CA PRO A 1219 17.73 14.71 22.45
C PRO A 1219 17.81 13.31 21.83
N ILE A 1220 16.89 12.41 22.20
CA ILE A 1220 16.89 11.02 21.74
C ILE A 1220 15.99 10.85 20.52
N ILE A 1221 14.94 11.69 20.36
CA ILE A 1221 14.01 11.61 19.23
C ILE A 1221 14.81 11.72 17.93
N GLY A 1222 14.75 10.66 17.10
CA GLY A 1222 15.50 10.60 15.87
C GLY A 1222 15.24 11.82 14.97
N ILE A 1223 16.31 12.32 14.37
CA ILE A 1223 16.32 13.41 13.40
C ILE A 1223 16.16 12.85 11.96
N PRO A 1224 15.21 13.30 11.13
CA PRO A 1224 15.04 12.86 9.74
C PRO A 1224 16.35 12.82 8.95
N LEU A 1225 16.53 11.86 8.04
CA LEU A 1225 17.72 11.78 7.18
C LEU A 1225 17.99 13.11 6.44
N SER A 1226 16.93 13.79 6.01
CA SER A 1226 17.00 15.11 5.37
C SER A 1226 17.66 16.17 6.25
N GLN A 1227 17.55 16.06 7.58
CA GLN A 1227 18.21 16.93 8.55
C GLN A 1227 19.58 16.39 8.98
N GLN A 1228 19.79 15.07 8.96
CA GLN A 1228 21.07 14.44 9.30
C GLN A 1228 22.18 14.75 8.27
N PHE A 1229 21.83 14.87 7.00
CA PHE A 1229 22.76 15.28 5.94
C PHE A 1229 22.86 16.80 5.74
N CYS A 1230 22.05 17.60 6.45
CA CYS A 1230 22.23 19.06 6.48
C CYS A 1230 23.60 19.45 7.07
N ASP A 1231 24.19 18.61 7.94
CA ASP A 1231 25.46 18.92 8.59
C ASP A 1231 26.71 18.53 7.78
N ASN A 1232 26.59 17.82 6.64
CA ASN A 1232 27.80 17.40 5.89
C ASN A 1232 27.82 17.73 4.39
N VAL A 1233 26.70 18.09 3.74
CA VAL A 1233 26.74 18.70 2.41
C VAL A 1233 25.63 19.74 2.30
N THR A 1234 25.91 20.96 2.75
CA THR A 1234 25.06 22.12 2.43
C THR A 1234 25.19 22.42 0.93
N ILE A 1235 24.31 21.86 0.10
CA ILE A 1235 24.12 22.34 -1.27
C ILE A 1235 23.49 23.73 -1.15
N THR A 1236 24.31 24.79 -1.16
CA THR A 1236 23.93 26.18 -0.87
C THR A 1236 22.94 26.80 -1.87
N CYS A 1237 22.55 26.08 -2.92
CA CYS A 1237 21.78 26.58 -4.07
C CYS A 1237 20.57 25.71 -4.44
N LEU A 1238 19.93 25.05 -3.46
CA LEU A 1238 18.65 24.39 -3.72
C LEU A 1238 17.54 25.43 -3.87
N ALA A 1239 16.73 25.31 -4.92
CA ALA A 1239 15.50 26.09 -5.02
C ALA A 1239 14.51 25.67 -3.91
N PRO A 1240 13.58 26.56 -3.48
CA PRO A 1240 12.42 26.16 -2.68
C PRO A 1240 11.77 24.92 -3.27
N LEU A 1241 11.17 24.08 -2.43
CA LEU A 1241 10.52 22.86 -2.89
C LEU A 1241 9.33 23.23 -3.78
N VAL A 1242 9.57 23.30 -5.08
CA VAL A 1242 8.50 23.18 -6.06
C VAL A 1242 7.98 21.77 -5.86
N ARG A 1243 6.74 21.64 -5.35
CA ARG A 1243 6.03 20.36 -5.25
C ARG A 1243 6.38 19.54 -6.48
N SER A 1244 6.72 18.26 -6.28
CA SER A 1244 6.95 17.33 -7.39
C SER A 1244 5.85 17.55 -8.41
N LYS A 1245 6.19 18.10 -9.57
CA LYS A 1245 5.24 18.21 -10.67
C LYS A 1245 4.68 16.81 -10.84
N TRP A 1246 3.36 16.69 -10.74
CA TRP A 1246 2.63 15.42 -10.87
C TRP A 1246 3.26 14.61 -12.00
N ARG A 1247 3.61 13.34 -11.71
CA ARG A 1247 4.28 12.38 -12.60
C ARG A 1247 5.04 13.05 -13.74
N GLN A 1248 6.28 13.50 -13.48
CA GLN A 1248 7.17 13.72 -14.62
C GLN A 1248 7.18 12.42 -15.43
N PRO A 1249 6.88 12.47 -16.74
CA PRO A 1249 7.13 11.37 -17.65
C PRO A 1249 8.49 10.76 -17.35
N ALA A 1250 8.61 9.43 -17.41
CA ALA A 1250 9.93 8.82 -17.47
C ALA A 1250 10.68 9.51 -18.62
N ARG A 1251 11.72 10.28 -18.31
CA ARG A 1251 12.69 10.68 -19.33
C ARG A 1251 13.21 9.36 -19.89
N ASN A 1252 12.89 9.06 -21.15
CA ASN A 1252 13.48 7.95 -21.86
C ASN A 1252 14.99 8.00 -21.60
N GLY A 1253 15.55 6.95 -21.00
CA GLY A 1253 16.99 6.75 -20.91
C GLY A 1253 17.63 6.45 -22.27
N GLY A 1254 17.16 7.11 -23.34
CA GLY A 1254 17.51 6.85 -24.73
C GLY A 1254 17.83 8.10 -25.54
N ASP A 1255 17.58 9.31 -25.03
CA ASP A 1255 18.22 10.50 -25.60
C ASP A 1255 19.51 10.72 -24.82
N ALA A 1256 20.63 10.42 -25.47
CA ALA A 1256 21.93 10.93 -25.06
C ALA A 1256 21.77 12.43 -24.77
N PHE A 1257 21.87 12.81 -23.50
CA PHE A 1257 22.24 14.17 -23.15
C PHE A 1257 23.57 14.42 -23.87
N PRO A 1258 23.66 15.36 -24.83
CA PRO A 1258 24.94 15.99 -25.05
C PRO A 1258 25.24 16.74 -23.75
N ASP A 1259 26.46 16.53 -23.26
CA ASP A 1259 27.06 17.13 -22.08
C ASP A 1259 26.74 16.42 -20.75
N ASN A 1260 27.50 15.33 -20.56
CA ASN A 1260 27.98 14.84 -19.28
C ASN A 1260 28.31 16.02 -18.34
N PHE A 1261 27.54 16.20 -17.27
CA PHE A 1261 27.91 17.06 -16.13
C PHE A 1261 29.00 16.44 -15.24
N GLY A 1262 29.88 15.57 -15.78
CA GLY A 1262 31.12 15.11 -15.12
C GLY A 1262 30.99 14.49 -13.72
N LEU A 1263 29.78 14.16 -13.25
CA LEU A 1263 29.55 13.71 -11.87
C LEU A 1263 29.92 12.23 -11.65
N SER A 1264 30.07 11.45 -12.73
CA SER A 1264 30.51 10.05 -12.67
C SER A 1264 32.02 9.88 -12.45
N GLU A 1265 32.83 10.91 -12.69
CA GLU A 1265 34.29 10.85 -12.50
C GLU A 1265 34.74 11.32 -11.10
N LEU A 1266 33.83 11.88 -10.28
CA LEU A 1266 34.13 12.36 -8.93
C LEU A 1266 34.20 11.25 -7.86
N PHE A 1267 33.77 10.02 -8.18
CA PHE A 1267 33.80 8.87 -7.26
C PHE A 1267 34.65 7.70 -7.76
N SER A 1268 35.49 7.92 -8.77
CA SER A 1268 36.51 6.97 -9.21
C SER A 1268 37.91 7.54 -8.96
N ASN A 1269 38.26 7.68 -7.68
CA ASN A 1269 39.60 7.44 -7.14
C ASN A 1269 39.55 7.30 -5.62
#